data_AF-A0AAE0UWB5-F1
#
_entry.id   AF-A0AAE0UWB5-F1
#
_cell.length_a   1.000
_cell.length_b   1.000
_cell.length_c   1.000
_cell.angle_alpha   90.00
_cell.angle_beta   90.00
_cell.angle_gamma   90.00
#
_symmetry.space_group_name_H-M   'P 1'
#
loop_
_entity.id
_entity.type
_entity.pdbx_description
1 polymer ?
#
loop_
_entity_poly.entity_id
_entity_poly.type
_entity_poly.pdbx_seq_one_letter_code
_entity_poly.pdbx_strand_id
1 'polypeptide(L)'
;MLGRRKKEAGSQNEQPKACESKSIDPLRRLDLLDDEDVCVMLQGSKMVKVRSSRWQKDRIFRLLEDCVTVWCESSKTSHKAKRRQTSIRSCGRKVSGAGCGGNPQTQWWTLEVRDAVKLKKESYRAWLARGTPEAAEAYRQAKRMAAGVVSEAETRVWEEFGEAMEKDYRTASGKFWQTVRCLRRGKQLSANTVYSGGGELLASTGDIVGWWKEYFEDLLNPTDTPSVEEPEAEDSEVDSFITQAEVTEVVQQLLGGKAPGVDEIRPEYLKVLEGSWEFAQPVHMCFVDLEKAFDCVPHGILWEVLWEYGVRGLLLRAVWSLYNQSRSLVRIASCKTDLFPVHVRLRQGCPLSPVLFIVFMDRISRRSQGLEGVRFGDHRISSLIFADDVVLLAPSSLDLQHALGRFAAECEVAGIRVNTSKFEAMVLDRKKVACTLQVGGELLPQMEEFKYLGVLFTSEGRMDREIDRLISAAAAVMRSMYWSVVVKEELSWKAKLSIYQSIYVPTLTYGHELWVMTERIRSRIQEAEMSFLRRVVGRSLRDRVRSSVTREELGVQPLFLHIERGQLRWLGHLFRMPPGRLPGEVFWACPGRGPGEDPGHAGETMSLGWPGNASGSFRKSWRKCLGRGRKQCISLLQHTEISLTSDTWIRSYLRRADLNQDGKMSYDEVQHLLQMINIDLNEQYARTLFKKCDRSHDNRLDPVEIEEFCRELMRRPELDAVFRHYSSNGCVLSTLELRDFLGDQGEGATLGHAQKLIHTYEFNDWAQKNLFMTQNGFTMYMLSNENDVFNPDHTSVYQDMTRPLAHYYISSSHNTYLTKDQVTGESSTEPYIRALNQGCRCVELDCWDGDKGEPVIYHGHTLTSKVAFKEVIETIAQYAFKVSPYPLILSLENHCSVEQQAVMAQHLRSILGSALLSKPLSDQTLNQLPSPEELKGRMLVKARKLTGQLEKLGSSASFSSISDEEIGGSNKSPSKKESGKPVSSSKISPELSELVVYCRSVTFPGFDAASQRPTSEMSSFSENEALKQIKDSGNLFVRHNSRQLSRVYPSGQRLQSSNYDPQDMWNVGCQMVALNFQTPGEQMDLNRGRFLPNGRCGYVLKPDFLCQPNSNFNPENTGGGPGHIPTQLTIRVISAQQLPKINTDKRNSIVDPQVWVEIHGVSIDKARAKTHRINNNGFNPRWDCTLSFQLQVPELALVRFVVEDHDHTSKNDFVGQFTLPFNSLRTGYRHIHLLKADGSSLSPATLFIHVKVTRRGVPIKTVSERMGKV
;
A
#
# COMPACT_ATOMS: atom_id res chain seq x y z
N MET A 1 54.84 69.15 3.64
CA MET A 1 55.31 69.21 2.22
C MET A 1 55.77 67.82 1.79
N LEU A 2 55.80 67.54 0.48
CA LEU A 2 56.67 66.58 -0.24
C LEU A 2 56.99 65.16 0.32
N GLY A 3 56.75 64.14 -0.51
CA GLY A 3 57.61 62.94 -0.63
C GLY A 3 57.05 61.60 -0.13
N ARG A 4 57.62 60.42 -0.46
CA ARG A 4 58.72 59.96 -1.38
C ARG A 4 58.67 58.39 -1.43
N ARG A 5 59.15 57.60 -2.42
CA ARG A 5 59.46 57.74 -3.88
C ARG A 5 59.94 56.35 -4.43
N LYS A 6 59.70 56.01 -5.72
CA LYS A 6 60.23 54.82 -6.50
C LYS A 6 59.66 53.42 -6.13
N LYS A 7 59.72 52.33 -6.93
CA LYS A 7 60.38 51.91 -8.23
C LYS A 7 59.44 50.87 -8.96
N GLU A 8 59.48 50.52 -10.26
CA GLU A 8 59.93 51.21 -11.49
C GLU A 8 59.37 50.66 -12.85
N ALA A 9 59.56 49.38 -13.25
CA ALA A 9 59.27 48.85 -14.63
C ALA A 9 59.09 47.30 -14.70
N GLY A 10 58.61 46.65 -15.78
CA GLY A 10 57.97 47.13 -17.03
C GLY A 10 58.01 46.09 -18.19
N SER A 11 56.94 46.00 -19.01
CA SER A 11 56.85 45.25 -20.28
C SER A 11 55.72 45.83 -21.17
N GLN A 12 55.67 45.51 -22.47
CA GLN A 12 54.85 46.18 -23.49
C GLN A 12 53.67 45.33 -24.02
N ASN A 13 52.53 45.96 -24.38
CA ASN A 13 51.61 45.50 -25.45
C ASN A 13 50.56 46.56 -25.86
N GLU A 14 49.67 46.20 -26.81
CA GLU A 14 49.13 47.06 -27.88
C GLU A 14 47.82 47.88 -27.62
N GLN A 15 47.47 48.70 -28.62
CA GLN A 15 46.17 49.38 -28.89
C GLN A 15 45.32 48.51 -29.88
N PRO A 16 44.01 48.76 -30.20
CA PRO A 16 43.35 50.09 -30.29
C PRO A 16 41.80 50.25 -30.06
N LYS A 17 41.38 51.53 -30.06
CA LYS A 17 40.06 52.09 -30.50
C LYS A 17 38.79 51.93 -29.63
N ALA A 18 37.76 52.69 -30.00
CA ALA A 18 36.62 53.13 -29.18
C ALA A 18 35.27 53.14 -29.94
N CYS A 19 34.15 53.46 -29.26
CA CYS A 19 32.85 53.76 -29.87
C CYS A 19 32.01 54.73 -28.99
N GLU A 20 30.99 55.39 -29.55
CA GLU A 20 30.43 56.67 -29.05
C GLU A 20 29.06 56.62 -28.34
N SER A 21 28.69 57.77 -27.74
CA SER A 21 27.46 58.04 -26.99
C SER A 21 26.29 58.60 -27.83
N LYS A 22 25.03 58.30 -27.46
CA LYS A 22 23.83 59.02 -27.92
C LYS A 22 22.69 59.05 -26.88
N SER A 23 22.45 60.18 -26.20
CA SER A 23 21.14 60.51 -25.58
C SER A 23 20.97 61.96 -25.02
N ILE A 24 21.75 62.97 -25.42
CA ILE A 24 21.64 64.35 -24.90
C ILE A 24 21.17 65.30 -26.02
N ASP A 25 19.88 65.23 -26.37
CA ASP A 25 19.27 65.96 -27.52
C ASP A 25 17.89 66.61 -27.25
N PRO A 26 17.03 66.16 -26.29
CA PRO A 26 15.71 66.79 -26.08
C PRO A 26 15.75 68.25 -25.58
N LEU A 27 16.60 68.55 -24.60
CA LEU A 27 16.58 69.82 -23.87
C LEU A 27 17.02 71.02 -24.71
N ARG A 28 18.07 70.86 -25.53
CA ARG A 28 18.60 71.89 -26.44
C ARG A 28 17.65 72.24 -27.60
N ARG A 29 16.48 71.60 -27.70
CA ARG A 29 15.44 71.91 -28.70
C ARG A 29 14.26 72.71 -28.13
N LEU A 30 14.26 73.03 -26.84
CA LEU A 30 13.11 73.62 -26.15
C LEU A 30 13.46 74.87 -25.32
N ASP A 31 14.74 75.24 -25.21
CA ASP A 31 15.25 76.37 -24.39
C ASP A 31 14.83 76.36 -22.91
N LEU A 32 14.47 75.19 -22.38
CA LEU A 32 14.10 74.95 -20.97
C LEU A 32 15.31 74.57 -20.08
N LEU A 33 16.51 75.07 -20.40
CA LEU A 33 17.72 74.79 -19.61
C LEU A 33 17.93 75.80 -18.46
N ASP A 34 17.46 77.03 -18.64
CA ASP A 34 17.60 78.11 -17.66
C ASP A 34 16.30 78.36 -16.85
N ASP A 35 15.31 77.46 -16.99
CA ASP A 35 14.06 77.50 -16.23
C ASP A 35 14.29 77.05 -14.77
N GLU A 36 13.87 77.89 -13.82
CA GLU A 36 14.18 77.72 -12.40
C GLU A 36 13.42 76.53 -11.77
N ASP A 37 12.16 76.30 -12.17
CA ASP A 37 11.37 75.14 -11.73
C ASP A 37 11.93 73.83 -12.31
N VAL A 38 12.40 73.84 -13.56
CA VAL A 38 13.10 72.70 -14.18
C VAL A 38 14.42 72.42 -13.46
N CYS A 39 15.20 73.44 -13.10
CA CYS A 39 16.44 73.29 -12.33
C CYS A 39 16.18 72.72 -10.92
N VAL A 40 15.17 73.24 -10.22
CA VAL A 40 14.73 72.77 -8.88
C VAL A 40 14.20 71.33 -8.94
N MET A 41 13.51 70.97 -10.02
CA MET A 41 13.09 69.59 -10.30
C MET A 41 14.28 68.68 -10.63
N LEU A 42 15.28 69.15 -11.40
CA LEU A 42 16.49 68.41 -11.75
C LEU A 42 17.42 68.14 -10.55
N GLN A 43 17.33 68.93 -9.48
CA GLN A 43 18.03 68.67 -8.22
C GLN A 43 17.24 67.72 -7.30
N GLY A 44 15.93 67.93 -7.18
CA GLY A 44 14.99 67.01 -6.52
C GLY A 44 14.22 67.64 -5.36
N SER A 45 12.90 67.72 -5.51
CA SER A 45 12.01 68.48 -4.64
C SER A 45 11.01 67.61 -3.87
N LYS A 46 10.66 68.03 -2.65
CA LYS A 46 9.78 67.29 -1.74
C LYS A 46 8.32 67.73 -1.94
N MET A 47 7.49 66.86 -2.52
CA MET A 47 6.11 67.15 -2.89
C MET A 47 5.12 66.15 -2.27
N VAL A 48 3.91 66.61 -1.96
CA VAL A 48 2.84 65.78 -1.37
C VAL A 48 2.07 65.05 -2.47
N LYS A 49 2.21 63.72 -2.57
CA LYS A 49 1.40 62.93 -3.50
C LYS A 49 0.01 62.66 -2.90
N VAL A 50 -0.95 63.47 -3.32
CA VAL A 50 -2.39 63.24 -3.09
C VAL A 50 -2.89 62.14 -4.03
N ARG A 51 -3.76 61.25 -3.54
CA ARG A 51 -4.50 60.26 -4.36
C ARG A 51 -6.01 60.22 -4.07
N SER A 52 -6.41 60.74 -2.92
CA SER A 52 -7.76 61.19 -2.58
C SER A 52 -7.64 62.18 -1.41
N SER A 53 -8.71 62.90 -1.05
CA SER A 53 -8.66 63.86 0.07
C SER A 53 -8.13 63.26 1.38
N ARG A 54 -8.46 61.98 1.65
CA ARG A 54 -8.01 61.19 2.82
C ARG A 54 -6.71 60.40 2.60
N TRP A 55 -6.06 60.49 1.44
CA TRP A 55 -4.75 59.86 1.19
C TRP A 55 -3.78 60.84 0.54
N GLN A 56 -2.83 61.31 1.35
CA GLN A 56 -1.78 62.24 0.98
C GLN A 56 -0.46 61.74 1.59
N LYS A 57 0.64 61.76 0.83
CA LYS A 57 1.98 61.41 1.34
C LYS A 57 3.11 62.15 0.63
N ASP A 58 3.92 62.84 1.42
CA ASP A 58 5.23 63.41 1.06
C ASP A 58 6.14 62.37 0.39
N ARG A 59 6.81 62.81 -0.68
CA ARG A 59 7.85 62.08 -1.42
C ARG A 59 8.82 63.08 -2.01
N ILE A 60 10.07 62.68 -2.23
CA ILE A 60 11.00 63.43 -3.07
C ILE A 60 10.80 62.97 -4.51
N PHE A 61 10.67 63.93 -5.43
CA PHE A 61 10.60 63.74 -6.87
C PHE A 61 11.76 64.51 -7.51
N ARG A 62 12.47 63.87 -8.43
CA ARG A 62 13.60 64.46 -9.15
C ARG A 62 13.45 64.18 -10.64
N LEU A 63 13.49 65.21 -11.47
CA LEU A 63 13.55 65.06 -12.92
C LEU A 63 14.94 64.54 -13.30
N LEU A 64 15.01 63.63 -14.27
CA LEU A 64 16.28 63.11 -14.78
C LEU A 64 16.76 63.91 -15.99
N GLU A 65 18.00 63.67 -16.42
CA GLU A 65 18.69 64.38 -17.51
C GLU A 65 18.03 64.23 -18.90
N ASP A 66 17.00 63.37 -19.03
CA ASP A 66 16.14 63.30 -20.22
C ASP A 66 15.00 64.35 -20.22
N CYS A 67 14.81 65.05 -19.10
CA CYS A 67 13.70 65.96 -18.77
C CYS A 67 12.29 65.48 -19.08
N VAL A 68 12.08 64.15 -19.11
CA VAL A 68 10.75 63.53 -19.26
C VAL A 68 10.50 62.49 -18.15
N THR A 69 11.55 61.85 -17.64
CA THR A 69 11.46 60.84 -16.58
C THR A 69 11.63 61.47 -15.20
N VAL A 70 10.55 61.46 -14.40
CA VAL A 70 10.62 61.83 -12.98
C VAL A 70 10.96 60.60 -12.13
N TRP A 71 12.17 60.59 -11.56
CA TRP A 71 12.58 59.73 -10.47
C TRP A 71 11.84 60.09 -9.17
N CYS A 72 11.62 59.10 -8.29
CA CYS A 72 10.89 59.32 -7.05
C CYS A 72 11.43 58.44 -5.93
N GLU A 73 11.87 59.06 -4.84
CA GLU A 73 12.30 58.31 -3.66
C GLU A 73 11.09 57.72 -2.92
N SER A 74 11.26 56.49 -2.43
CA SER A 74 10.15 55.70 -1.91
C SER A 74 10.67 54.67 -0.92
N SER A 75 10.57 54.96 0.38
CA SER A 75 10.92 54.10 1.53
C SER A 75 10.03 52.86 1.71
N LYS A 76 9.59 52.26 0.61
CA LYS A 76 9.01 50.91 0.52
C LYS A 76 9.63 50.17 -0.65
N THR A 77 10.30 49.06 -0.36
CA THR A 77 10.98 48.15 -1.28
C THR A 77 9.99 47.43 -2.22
N SER A 78 9.56 48.17 -3.25
CA SER A 78 8.55 47.72 -4.21
C SER A 78 9.02 46.51 -5.03
N HIS A 79 8.15 45.49 -5.14
CA HIS A 79 8.42 44.27 -5.91
C HIS A 79 8.71 44.51 -7.41
N LYS A 80 8.45 45.72 -7.94
CA LYS A 80 8.85 46.11 -9.30
C LYS A 80 10.38 46.17 -9.50
N ALA A 81 11.17 46.47 -8.46
CA ALA A 81 12.63 46.55 -8.57
C ALA A 81 13.24 45.19 -8.95
N LYS A 82 12.90 44.13 -8.18
CA LYS A 82 13.26 42.74 -8.51
C LYS A 82 12.86 42.39 -9.95
N ARG A 83 11.61 42.69 -10.36
CA ARG A 83 11.14 42.43 -11.74
C ARG A 83 12.00 43.12 -12.80
N ARG A 84 12.40 44.39 -12.64
CA ARG A 84 13.20 45.10 -13.67
C ARG A 84 14.59 44.48 -13.84
N GLN A 85 15.22 44.07 -12.73
CA GLN A 85 16.53 43.38 -12.75
C GLN A 85 16.41 41.95 -13.32
N THR A 86 15.30 41.25 -13.08
CA THR A 86 14.96 40.00 -13.79
C THR A 86 14.72 40.25 -15.28
N SER A 87 14.05 41.34 -15.66
CA SER A 87 13.75 41.65 -17.07
C SER A 87 15.02 41.89 -17.89
N ILE A 88 16.01 42.62 -17.37
CA ILE A 88 17.30 42.82 -18.07
C ILE A 88 18.01 41.46 -18.27
N ARG A 89 18.09 40.63 -17.22
CA ARG A 89 18.59 39.24 -17.33
C ARG A 89 17.75 38.35 -18.27
N SER A 90 16.47 38.66 -18.50
CA SER A 90 15.62 37.91 -19.46
C SER A 90 15.79 38.37 -20.92
N CYS A 91 16.09 39.65 -21.16
CA CYS A 91 16.35 40.15 -22.52
C CYS A 91 17.70 39.65 -23.04
N GLY A 92 18.74 39.59 -22.19
CA GLY A 92 20.03 38.99 -22.56
C GLY A 92 19.93 37.50 -22.95
N ARG A 93 18.92 36.78 -22.45
CA ARG A 93 18.64 35.37 -22.81
C ARG A 93 17.76 35.18 -24.04
N LYS A 94 17.39 36.24 -24.78
CA LYS A 94 16.58 36.15 -26.00
C LYS A 94 17.36 36.12 -27.31
N VAL A 95 18.69 36.29 -27.27
CA VAL A 95 19.58 36.33 -28.45
C VAL A 95 20.37 35.02 -28.61
N SER A 96 20.57 34.26 -27.52
CA SER A 96 21.21 32.94 -27.54
C SER A 96 20.18 31.84 -27.84
N GLY A 97 20.20 31.28 -29.06
CA GLY A 97 19.26 30.25 -29.48
C GLY A 97 19.43 28.91 -28.73
N ALA A 98 18.33 28.40 -28.17
CA ALA A 98 18.21 27.04 -27.66
C ALA A 98 16.79 26.51 -27.94
N GLY A 99 16.66 25.20 -28.20
CA GLY A 99 15.48 24.62 -28.86
C GLY A 99 14.14 24.72 -28.11
N CYS A 100 13.05 24.70 -28.88
CA CYS A 100 11.67 24.74 -28.39
C CYS A 100 11.25 23.44 -27.68
N GLY A 101 11.64 23.28 -26.41
CA GLY A 101 11.02 22.30 -25.52
C GLY A 101 9.56 22.66 -25.20
N GLY A 102 8.64 21.71 -25.39
CA GLY A 102 7.20 21.94 -25.20
C GLY A 102 6.85 22.36 -23.76
N ASN A 103 6.08 23.42 -23.61
CA ASN A 103 5.64 23.96 -22.31
C ASN A 103 4.19 23.50 -22.03
N PRO A 104 3.90 22.67 -20.99
CA PRO A 104 2.58 22.06 -20.75
C PRO A 104 1.43 23.01 -20.33
N GLN A 105 1.46 24.29 -20.71
CA GLN A 105 0.80 25.37 -19.96
C GLN A 105 -0.29 26.13 -20.73
N THR A 106 -0.83 25.57 -21.82
CA THR A 106 -1.95 26.14 -22.60
C THR A 106 -2.92 25.07 -23.12
N GLN A 107 -3.28 24.07 -22.30
CA GLN A 107 -4.31 23.07 -22.66
C GLN A 107 -5.68 23.71 -22.95
N TRP A 108 -5.99 24.82 -22.29
CA TRP A 108 -7.22 25.61 -22.51
C TRP A 108 -7.24 26.37 -23.85
N TRP A 109 -6.13 26.37 -24.62
CA TRP A 109 -6.05 27.08 -25.90
C TRP A 109 -6.65 26.24 -27.04
N THR A 110 -7.96 26.03 -27.00
CA THR A 110 -8.72 25.29 -28.02
C THR A 110 -8.84 26.05 -29.34
N LEU A 111 -9.36 25.39 -30.38
CA LEU A 111 -9.74 26.06 -31.64
C LEU A 111 -10.82 27.12 -31.41
N GLU A 112 -11.80 26.85 -30.56
CA GLU A 112 -12.88 27.79 -30.19
C GLU A 112 -12.31 29.04 -29.51
N VAL A 113 -11.38 28.87 -28.57
CA VAL A 113 -10.64 29.98 -27.93
C VAL A 113 -9.84 30.79 -28.97
N ARG A 114 -9.13 30.10 -29.88
CA ARG A 114 -8.40 30.75 -30.98
C ARG A 114 -9.34 31.60 -31.84
N ASP A 115 -10.49 31.06 -32.23
CA ASP A 115 -11.41 31.70 -33.18
C ASP A 115 -12.26 32.80 -32.53
N ALA A 116 -12.70 32.65 -31.28
CA ALA A 116 -13.29 33.74 -30.51
C ALA A 116 -12.30 34.91 -30.31
N VAL A 117 -11.03 34.60 -30.01
CA VAL A 117 -9.97 35.62 -29.90
C VAL A 117 -9.62 36.25 -31.26
N LYS A 118 -9.72 35.50 -32.36
CA LYS A 118 -9.57 36.00 -33.74
C LYS A 118 -10.70 36.97 -34.09
N LEU A 119 -11.96 36.55 -33.91
CA LEU A 119 -13.15 37.38 -34.13
C LEU A 119 -13.07 38.68 -33.33
N LYS A 120 -12.72 38.63 -32.04
CA LYS A 120 -12.48 39.83 -31.22
C LYS A 120 -11.44 40.79 -31.82
N LYS A 121 -10.34 40.28 -32.39
CA LYS A 121 -9.30 41.10 -33.04
C LYS A 121 -9.79 41.68 -34.37
N GLU A 122 -10.61 40.95 -35.11
CA GLU A 122 -11.18 41.38 -36.39
C GLU A 122 -12.26 42.45 -36.18
N SER A 123 -13.18 42.26 -35.23
CA SER A 123 -14.14 43.31 -34.81
C SER A 123 -13.43 44.55 -34.26
N TYR A 124 -12.33 44.40 -33.51
CA TYR A 124 -11.54 45.53 -33.03
C TYR A 124 -10.90 46.33 -34.18
N ARG A 125 -10.33 45.65 -35.18
CA ARG A 125 -9.82 46.30 -36.41
C ARG A 125 -10.93 46.98 -37.20
N ALA A 126 -12.10 46.35 -37.34
CA ALA A 126 -13.25 46.91 -38.04
C ALA A 126 -13.78 48.17 -37.33
N TRP A 127 -13.83 48.17 -36.00
CA TRP A 127 -14.16 49.36 -35.21
C TRP A 127 -13.14 50.50 -35.38
N LEU A 128 -11.84 50.20 -35.28
CA LEU A 128 -10.78 51.20 -35.52
C LEU A 128 -10.81 51.78 -36.95
N ALA A 129 -11.21 50.99 -37.95
CA ALA A 129 -11.24 51.42 -39.35
C ALA A 129 -12.52 52.16 -39.75
N ARG A 130 -13.65 51.92 -39.08
CA ARG A 130 -14.96 52.51 -39.44
C ARG A 130 -15.51 53.53 -38.44
N GLY A 131 -15.09 53.47 -37.18
CA GLY A 131 -15.50 54.40 -36.11
C GLY A 131 -16.97 54.30 -35.64
N THR A 132 -17.85 53.57 -36.34
CA THR A 132 -19.30 53.64 -36.11
C THR A 132 -19.79 52.97 -34.81
N PRO A 133 -20.96 53.37 -34.27
CA PRO A 133 -21.54 52.78 -33.05
C PRO A 133 -21.78 51.27 -33.14
N GLU A 134 -22.18 50.78 -34.32
CA GLU A 134 -22.51 49.37 -34.59
C GLU A 134 -21.24 48.52 -34.55
N ALA A 135 -20.15 49.01 -35.16
CA ALA A 135 -18.84 48.36 -35.08
C ALA A 135 -18.31 48.36 -33.63
N ALA A 136 -18.59 49.43 -32.86
CA ALA A 136 -18.24 49.51 -31.45
C ALA A 136 -19.04 48.52 -30.57
N GLU A 137 -20.32 48.24 -30.89
CA GLU A 137 -21.07 47.17 -30.20
C GLU A 137 -20.65 45.77 -30.65
N ALA A 138 -20.44 45.55 -31.95
CA ALA A 138 -19.92 44.27 -32.45
C ALA A 138 -18.59 43.88 -31.78
N TYR A 139 -17.68 44.84 -31.58
CA TYR A 139 -16.47 44.62 -30.78
C TYR A 139 -16.77 44.34 -29.30
N ARG A 140 -17.72 45.05 -28.66
CA ARG A 140 -18.14 44.78 -27.28
C ARG A 140 -18.79 43.40 -27.11
N GLN A 141 -19.55 42.92 -28.09
CA GLN A 141 -20.13 41.59 -28.11
C GLN A 141 -19.06 40.51 -28.32
N ALA A 142 -18.19 40.65 -29.33
CA ALA A 142 -17.07 39.73 -29.57
C ALA A 142 -16.08 39.70 -28.39
N LYS A 143 -15.86 40.84 -27.71
CA LYS A 143 -15.06 40.92 -26.48
C LYS A 143 -15.69 40.17 -25.30
N ARG A 144 -17.02 40.24 -25.13
CA ARG A 144 -17.76 39.48 -24.11
C ARG A 144 -17.70 37.97 -24.40
N MET A 145 -18.02 37.57 -25.63
CA MET A 145 -17.95 36.18 -26.10
C MET A 145 -16.55 35.58 -25.89
N ALA A 146 -15.49 36.25 -26.35
CA ALA A 146 -14.12 35.80 -26.19
C ALA A 146 -13.54 35.97 -24.77
N ALA A 147 -14.34 36.45 -23.81
CA ALA A 147 -14.03 36.37 -22.38
C ALA A 147 -14.73 35.16 -21.75
N GLY A 148 -16.00 34.89 -22.11
CA GLY A 148 -16.73 33.69 -21.70
C GLY A 148 -16.01 32.41 -22.14
N VAL A 149 -15.78 32.23 -23.44
CA VAL A 149 -15.13 31.03 -24.02
C VAL A 149 -13.73 30.78 -23.43
N VAL A 150 -12.98 31.83 -23.08
CA VAL A 150 -11.68 31.69 -22.39
C VAL A 150 -11.88 31.27 -20.93
N SER A 151 -12.84 31.86 -20.21
CA SER A 151 -13.14 31.50 -18.82
C SER A 151 -13.66 30.07 -18.70
N GLU A 152 -14.51 29.63 -19.62
CA GLU A 152 -15.05 28.27 -19.69
C GLU A 152 -13.93 27.25 -19.99
N ALA A 153 -13.07 27.53 -20.97
CA ALA A 153 -11.92 26.67 -21.29
C ALA A 153 -10.85 26.63 -20.18
N GLU A 154 -10.59 27.75 -19.50
CA GLU A 154 -9.70 27.76 -18.32
C GLU A 154 -10.32 26.99 -17.15
N THR A 155 -11.62 27.14 -16.88
CA THR A 155 -12.33 26.43 -15.79
C THR A 155 -12.30 24.93 -16.03
N ARG A 156 -12.71 24.47 -17.22
CA ARG A 156 -12.74 23.05 -17.59
C ARG A 156 -11.39 22.36 -17.42
N VAL A 157 -10.29 23.02 -17.78
CA VAL A 157 -8.94 22.46 -17.61
C VAL A 157 -8.53 22.36 -16.14
N TRP A 158 -9.02 23.24 -15.25
CA TRP A 158 -8.82 23.11 -13.81
C TRP A 158 -9.70 22.02 -13.18
N GLU A 159 -10.90 21.80 -13.70
CA GLU A 159 -11.80 20.70 -13.31
C GLU A 159 -11.20 19.35 -13.73
N GLU A 160 -10.85 19.17 -15.01
CA GLU A 160 -10.17 17.98 -15.54
C GLU A 160 -8.85 17.69 -14.80
N PHE A 161 -8.08 18.72 -14.43
CA PHE A 161 -6.88 18.59 -13.59
C PHE A 161 -7.20 18.20 -12.13
N GLY A 162 -8.30 18.71 -11.57
CA GLY A 162 -8.77 18.37 -10.23
C GLY A 162 -9.21 16.91 -10.13
N GLU A 163 -9.99 16.43 -11.11
CA GLU A 163 -10.39 15.03 -11.23
C GLU A 163 -9.18 14.11 -11.46
N ALA A 164 -8.25 14.50 -12.35
CA ALA A 164 -7.02 13.75 -12.58
C ALA A 164 -6.16 13.64 -11.30
N MET A 165 -6.06 14.72 -10.51
CA MET A 165 -5.31 14.71 -9.24
C MET A 165 -6.01 13.88 -8.15
N GLU A 166 -7.34 13.88 -8.09
CA GLU A 166 -8.11 13.01 -7.17
C GLU A 166 -8.03 11.54 -7.60
N LYS A 167 -8.02 11.25 -8.89
CA LYS A 167 -7.78 9.91 -9.46
C LYS A 167 -6.36 9.44 -9.14
N ASP A 168 -5.33 10.23 -9.45
CA ASP A 168 -3.92 9.92 -9.19
C ASP A 168 -3.65 9.68 -7.70
N TYR A 169 -4.26 10.46 -6.80
CA TYR A 169 -4.17 10.22 -5.34
C TYR A 169 -4.66 8.81 -4.96
N ARG A 170 -5.78 8.36 -5.56
CA ARG A 170 -6.41 7.07 -5.28
C ARG A 170 -5.74 5.89 -6.01
N THR A 171 -5.09 6.09 -7.16
CA THR A 171 -4.67 5.00 -8.06
C THR A 171 -3.19 4.98 -8.47
N ALA A 172 -2.48 6.11 -8.39
CA ALA A 172 -1.14 6.30 -8.97
C ALA A 172 -0.27 7.28 -8.15
N SER A 173 0.07 6.88 -6.92
CA SER A 173 0.79 7.71 -5.93
C SER A 173 2.08 8.35 -6.47
N GLY A 174 2.83 7.66 -7.35
CA GLY A 174 4.02 8.22 -8.01
C GLY A 174 3.73 9.44 -8.89
N LYS A 175 2.65 9.40 -9.69
CA LYS A 175 2.21 10.51 -10.55
C LYS A 175 1.68 11.67 -9.70
N PHE A 176 0.86 11.37 -8.69
CA PHE A 176 0.40 12.34 -7.69
C PHE A 176 1.58 13.12 -7.07
N TRP A 177 2.63 12.43 -6.60
CA TRP A 177 3.80 13.09 -6.01
C TRP A 177 4.64 13.86 -7.02
N GLN A 178 4.67 13.48 -8.31
CA GLN A 178 5.30 14.29 -9.36
C GLN A 178 4.52 15.60 -9.59
N THR A 179 3.20 15.52 -9.77
CA THR A 179 2.30 16.68 -9.91
C THR A 179 2.42 17.63 -8.71
N VAL A 180 2.38 17.09 -7.48
CA VAL A 180 2.62 17.86 -6.24
C VAL A 180 4.01 18.51 -6.20
N ARG A 181 5.08 17.83 -6.65
CA ARG A 181 6.43 18.41 -6.71
C ARG A 181 6.51 19.57 -7.72
N CYS A 182 5.84 19.46 -8.87
CA CYS A 182 5.73 20.54 -9.86
C CYS A 182 4.97 21.75 -9.29
N LEU A 183 3.83 21.53 -8.64
CA LEU A 183 3.06 22.58 -7.95
C LEU A 183 3.89 23.28 -6.85
N ARG A 184 4.71 22.53 -6.09
CA ARG A 184 5.53 23.09 -4.99
C ARG A 184 6.78 23.85 -5.45
N ARG A 185 7.44 23.43 -6.53
CA ARG A 185 8.74 24.01 -6.96
C ARG A 185 8.60 25.30 -7.77
N GLY A 186 7.51 25.48 -8.50
CA GLY A 186 7.38 26.54 -9.50
C GLY A 186 8.43 26.40 -10.63
N LYS A 187 8.68 27.48 -11.39
CA LYS A 187 9.72 27.48 -12.44
C LYS A 187 11.10 27.63 -11.82
N GLN A 188 11.74 26.50 -11.53
CA GLN A 188 13.15 26.45 -11.14
C GLN A 188 14.03 26.87 -12.32
N LEU A 189 14.93 27.84 -12.10
CA LEU A 189 15.96 28.23 -13.06
C LEU A 189 17.12 27.24 -12.95
N SER A 190 17.60 26.71 -14.07
CA SER A 190 18.92 26.07 -14.12
C SER A 190 20.00 27.15 -13.97
N ALA A 191 20.85 26.97 -12.96
CA ALA A 191 22.07 27.74 -12.74
C ALA A 191 23.25 26.81 -13.02
N ASN A 192 23.85 26.96 -14.20
CA ASN A 192 24.99 26.16 -14.64
C ASN A 192 26.29 26.86 -14.20
N THR A 193 26.45 27.11 -12.91
CA THR A 193 27.61 27.79 -12.32
C THR A 193 27.90 27.24 -10.94
N VAL A 194 29.15 26.89 -10.67
CA VAL A 194 29.65 26.30 -9.41
C VAL A 194 30.86 27.12 -8.94
N TYR A 195 31.16 27.13 -7.64
CA TYR A 195 32.40 27.72 -7.14
C TYR A 195 33.48 26.66 -6.93
N SER A 196 34.73 26.97 -7.29
CA SER A 196 35.90 26.16 -6.93
C SER A 196 36.23 26.29 -5.43
N GLY A 197 37.12 25.45 -4.92
CA GLY A 197 37.57 25.50 -3.52
C GLY A 197 38.28 26.82 -3.15
N GLY A 198 38.90 27.48 -4.12
CA GLY A 198 39.46 28.84 -3.97
C GLY A 198 38.43 29.97 -4.06
N GLY A 199 37.14 29.66 -4.28
CA GLY A 199 36.06 30.64 -4.38
C GLY A 199 35.84 31.25 -5.76
N GLU A 200 36.44 30.70 -6.82
CA GLU A 200 36.28 31.20 -8.20
C GLU A 200 35.01 30.65 -8.87
N LEU A 201 34.35 31.45 -9.72
CA LEU A 201 33.07 31.08 -10.34
C LEU A 201 33.27 30.32 -11.66
N LEU A 202 33.21 28.99 -11.59
CA LEU A 202 33.21 28.09 -12.75
C LEU A 202 31.87 28.15 -13.49
N ALA A 203 31.90 28.44 -14.80
CA ALA A 203 30.71 28.61 -15.65
C ALA A 203 30.69 27.73 -16.91
N SER A 204 31.82 27.09 -17.25
CA SER A 204 31.91 26.11 -18.34
C SER A 204 31.61 24.70 -17.82
N THR A 205 30.88 23.91 -18.61
CA THR A 205 30.56 22.52 -18.26
C THR A 205 31.81 21.66 -18.13
N GLY A 206 32.88 21.97 -18.88
CA GLY A 206 34.17 21.24 -18.79
C GLY A 206 34.84 21.48 -17.45
N ASP A 207 35.06 22.75 -17.10
CA ASP A 207 35.74 23.20 -15.89
C ASP A 207 35.00 22.72 -14.64
N ILE A 208 33.66 22.77 -14.64
CA ILE A 208 32.82 22.23 -13.57
C ILE A 208 33.01 20.71 -13.45
N VAL A 209 33.07 19.97 -14.57
CA VAL A 209 33.31 18.51 -14.55
C VAL A 209 34.72 18.15 -14.08
N GLY A 210 35.73 18.93 -14.47
CA GLY A 210 37.12 18.79 -14.01
C GLY A 210 37.26 19.04 -12.50
N TRP A 211 36.72 20.15 -12.01
CA TRP A 211 36.70 20.46 -10.57
C TRP A 211 36.01 19.39 -9.73
N TRP A 212 34.90 18.82 -10.22
CA TRP A 212 34.29 17.68 -9.54
C TRP A 212 35.14 16.39 -9.64
N LYS A 213 35.99 16.20 -10.67
CA LYS A 213 36.95 15.09 -10.70
C LYS A 213 37.90 15.24 -9.52
N GLU A 214 38.60 16.36 -9.45
CA GLU A 214 39.60 16.68 -8.42
C GLU A 214 38.99 16.51 -7.01
N TYR A 215 37.85 17.16 -6.75
CA TYR A 215 37.14 17.03 -5.47
C TYR A 215 36.77 15.58 -5.09
N PHE A 216 36.38 14.73 -6.04
CA PHE A 216 36.07 13.32 -5.74
C PHE A 216 37.30 12.41 -5.76
N GLU A 217 38.38 12.78 -6.43
CA GLU A 217 39.63 12.02 -6.45
C GLU A 217 40.39 12.22 -5.14
N ASP A 218 40.47 13.46 -4.64
CA ASP A 218 40.97 13.82 -3.31
C ASP A 218 40.14 13.18 -2.18
N LEU A 219 38.81 13.26 -2.27
CA LEU A 219 37.91 12.75 -1.22
C LEU A 219 37.94 11.22 -1.09
N LEU A 220 38.21 10.50 -2.18
CA LEU A 220 38.14 9.04 -2.22
C LEU A 220 39.51 8.35 -2.17
N ASN A 221 40.59 9.13 -2.16
CA ASN A 221 41.97 8.66 -2.06
C ASN A 221 42.83 9.59 -1.16
N PRO A 222 42.45 9.78 0.13
CA PRO A 222 43.20 10.63 1.05
C PRO A 222 44.63 10.10 1.28
N THR A 223 45.60 11.01 1.34
CA THR A 223 47.06 10.71 1.34
C THR A 223 47.55 9.81 2.47
N ASP A 224 46.81 9.75 3.58
CA ASP A 224 47.20 9.02 4.79
C ASP A 224 46.59 7.60 4.85
N THR A 225 46.22 7.01 3.70
CA THR A 225 45.68 5.64 3.66
C THR A 225 46.80 4.60 3.91
N PRO A 226 46.66 3.69 4.88
CA PRO A 226 47.62 2.61 5.09
C PRO A 226 47.74 1.70 3.87
N SER A 227 48.96 1.29 3.52
CA SER A 227 49.21 0.28 2.49
C SER A 227 48.70 -1.08 2.96
N VAL A 228 47.64 -1.58 2.33
CA VAL A 228 47.04 -2.89 2.64
C VAL A 228 47.85 -3.98 1.95
N GLU A 229 48.54 -4.80 2.73
CA GLU A 229 49.10 -6.08 2.25
C GLU A 229 47.96 -7.09 2.00
N GLU A 230 48.14 -8.02 1.06
CA GLU A 230 47.12 -9.05 0.82
C GLU A 230 47.04 -10.00 2.03
N PRO A 231 45.85 -10.42 2.47
CA PRO A 231 45.73 -11.35 3.60
C PRO A 231 46.38 -12.69 3.23
N GLU A 232 47.45 -13.05 3.94
CA GLU A 232 48.24 -14.24 3.64
C GLU A 232 47.39 -15.53 3.73
N ALA A 233 47.68 -16.45 2.80
CA ALA A 233 46.92 -17.69 2.68
C ALA A 233 47.46 -18.77 3.63
N GLU A 234 46.90 -18.83 4.85
CA GLU A 234 46.96 -20.05 5.66
C GLU A 234 46.07 -21.15 5.04
N ASP A 235 46.60 -21.81 3.99
CA ASP A 235 45.97 -22.98 3.34
C ASP A 235 46.04 -24.21 4.27
N SER A 236 45.20 -24.24 5.30
CA SER A 236 45.03 -25.41 6.18
C SER A 236 43.56 -25.72 6.50
N GLU A 237 43.15 -26.92 6.10
CA GLU A 237 41.95 -27.67 6.53
C GLU A 237 40.54 -27.09 6.26
N VAL A 238 39.98 -27.50 5.12
CA VAL A 238 38.53 -27.72 4.88
C VAL A 238 37.62 -26.49 5.06
N ASP A 239 37.82 -25.44 4.24
CA ASP A 239 36.88 -24.32 4.04
C ASP A 239 35.53 -24.86 3.48
N SER A 240 34.55 -25.11 4.35
CA SER A 240 33.27 -25.73 3.98
C SER A 240 32.40 -24.81 3.14
N PHE A 241 31.70 -25.36 2.15
CA PHE A 241 30.77 -24.59 1.30
C PHE A 241 29.70 -23.89 2.16
N ILE A 242 29.69 -22.56 2.12
CA ILE A 242 28.67 -21.71 2.75
C ILE A 242 27.29 -22.19 2.31
N THR A 243 26.54 -22.79 3.23
CA THR A 243 25.26 -23.42 2.91
C THR A 243 24.15 -22.39 2.80
N GLN A 244 23.11 -22.73 2.03
CA GLN A 244 21.88 -21.95 2.04
C GLN A 244 21.23 -21.90 3.44
N ALA A 245 21.49 -22.88 4.31
CA ALA A 245 21.01 -22.89 5.68
C ALA A 245 21.68 -21.78 6.51
N GLU A 246 23.02 -21.70 6.54
CA GLU A 246 23.75 -20.64 7.24
C GLU A 246 23.40 -19.25 6.70
N VAL A 247 23.31 -19.08 5.37
CA VAL A 247 22.88 -17.81 4.79
C VAL A 247 21.45 -17.47 5.19
N THR A 248 20.55 -18.45 5.26
CA THR A 248 19.16 -18.24 5.70
C THR A 248 19.08 -17.94 7.20
N GLU A 249 19.93 -18.54 8.02
CA GLU A 249 20.01 -18.27 9.46
C GLU A 249 20.55 -16.86 9.74
N VAL A 250 21.66 -16.47 9.11
CA VAL A 250 22.20 -15.10 9.17
C VAL A 250 21.19 -14.09 8.61
N VAL A 251 20.46 -14.40 7.54
CA VAL A 251 19.40 -13.54 6.99
C VAL A 251 18.13 -13.53 7.86
N GLN A 252 17.88 -14.53 8.70
CA GLN A 252 16.83 -14.50 9.73
C GLN A 252 17.25 -13.68 10.96
N GLN A 253 18.55 -13.64 11.28
CA GLN A 253 19.12 -12.77 12.30
C GLN A 253 19.18 -11.29 11.83
N LEU A 254 19.38 -11.05 10.53
CA LEU A 254 19.33 -9.71 9.91
C LEU A 254 17.88 -9.22 9.73
N LEU A 255 17.41 -8.38 10.65
CA LEU A 255 16.03 -7.88 10.65
C LEU A 255 15.71 -7.02 9.40
N GLY A 256 14.91 -7.59 8.50
CA GLY A 256 14.62 -6.98 7.20
C GLY A 256 13.59 -5.85 7.22
N GLY A 257 13.98 -4.63 6.81
CA GLY A 257 12.99 -3.56 6.60
C GLY A 257 13.50 -2.12 6.47
N LYS A 258 14.54 -1.88 5.64
CA LYS A 258 15.37 -0.64 5.57
C LYS A 258 16.38 -0.58 6.71
N ALA A 259 17.65 -0.34 6.35
CA ALA A 259 18.80 -0.32 7.26
C ALA A 259 18.60 0.60 8.48
N PRO A 260 18.50 0.02 9.69
CA PRO A 260 18.69 0.71 10.97
C PRO A 260 20.14 0.51 11.47
N GLY A 261 20.55 1.23 12.51
CA GLY A 261 21.69 0.75 13.34
C GLY A 261 21.34 -0.56 14.04
N VAL A 262 22.34 -1.24 14.61
CA VAL A 262 22.18 -2.52 15.35
C VAL A 262 21.02 -2.48 16.36
N ASP A 263 20.84 -1.31 16.99
CA ASP A 263 19.89 -1.07 18.09
C ASP A 263 18.43 -0.76 17.65
N GLU A 264 18.16 -0.62 16.34
CA GLU A 264 16.87 -0.17 15.78
C GLU A 264 16.32 1.16 16.35
N ILE A 265 17.24 2.06 16.73
CA ILE A 265 16.93 3.39 17.27
C ILE A 265 16.17 4.24 16.24
N ARG A 266 15.27 5.06 16.76
CA ARG A 266 14.50 6.09 16.05
C ARG A 266 14.62 7.43 16.80
N PRO A 267 14.27 8.59 16.21
CA PRO A 267 14.17 9.86 16.94
C PRO A 267 13.37 9.73 18.25
N GLU A 268 12.36 8.85 18.26
CA GLU A 268 11.52 8.50 19.40
C GLU A 268 12.27 8.23 20.72
N TYR A 269 13.46 7.63 20.70
CA TYR A 269 14.09 7.08 21.91
C TYR A 269 14.60 8.16 22.86
N LEU A 270 14.96 9.35 22.34
CA LEU A 270 15.42 10.47 23.17
C LEU A 270 14.35 11.00 24.12
N LYS A 271 13.06 10.68 23.92
CA LYS A 271 12.00 11.01 24.89
C LYS A 271 11.90 10.05 26.07
N VAL A 272 12.60 8.93 26.06
CA VAL A 272 12.79 8.13 27.28
C VAL A 272 13.59 8.94 28.32
N LEU A 273 14.41 9.89 27.88
CA LEU A 273 15.11 10.83 28.77
C LEU A 273 14.13 11.80 29.49
N GLU A 274 12.90 12.01 28.98
CA GLU A 274 11.80 12.65 29.76
C GLU A 274 11.43 11.80 31.00
N GLY A 275 11.72 10.49 30.98
CA GLY A 275 11.69 9.60 32.14
C GLY A 275 12.74 9.98 33.19
N SER A 276 14.00 10.20 32.79
CA SER A 276 15.04 10.72 33.71
C SER A 276 14.65 12.08 34.29
N TRP A 277 14.00 12.93 33.50
CA TRP A 277 13.39 14.19 33.94
C TRP A 277 12.25 13.98 34.95
N GLU A 278 11.44 12.90 34.82
CA GLU A 278 10.41 12.49 35.79
C GLU A 278 11.02 12.03 37.13
N PHE A 279 12.19 11.36 37.11
CA PHE A 279 12.94 10.95 38.30
C PHE A 279 13.98 11.97 38.82
N ALA A 280 14.12 13.12 38.13
CA ALA A 280 15.02 14.23 38.48
C ALA A 280 16.52 13.85 38.51
N GLN A 281 16.97 13.05 37.54
CA GLN A 281 18.39 12.86 37.24
C GLN A 281 18.75 13.61 35.95
N PRO A 282 19.85 14.39 35.92
CA PRO A 282 20.30 15.06 34.71
C PRO A 282 20.81 14.03 33.69
N VAL A 283 20.53 14.27 32.42
CA VAL A 283 21.16 13.53 31.32
C VAL A 283 22.01 14.49 30.50
N HIS A 284 23.31 14.24 30.47
CA HIS A 284 24.25 14.94 29.62
C HIS A 284 24.32 14.24 28.26
N MET A 285 24.28 15.00 27.18
CA MET A 285 24.23 14.53 25.80
C MET A 285 25.26 15.26 24.95
N CYS A 286 25.97 14.52 24.08
CA CYS A 286 26.79 15.12 23.01
C CYS A 286 26.29 14.60 21.66
N PHE A 287 25.92 15.51 20.76
CA PHE A 287 25.58 15.19 19.38
C PHE A 287 26.86 15.24 18.53
N VAL A 288 27.14 14.16 17.82
CA VAL A 288 28.41 13.89 17.14
C VAL A 288 28.19 13.82 15.64
N ASP A 289 28.73 14.80 14.91
CA ASP A 289 28.73 14.90 13.45
C ASP A 289 30.03 14.29 12.90
N LEU A 290 29.92 13.22 12.10
CA LEU A 290 31.05 12.53 11.47
C LEU A 290 31.28 13.08 10.05
N GLU A 291 32.53 13.37 9.68
CA GLU A 291 32.80 13.99 8.38
C GLU A 291 32.61 12.98 7.24
N LYS A 292 31.45 13.05 6.56
CA LYS A 292 31.12 12.24 5.37
C LYS A 292 31.26 10.72 5.57
N ALA A 293 31.02 10.22 6.78
CA ALA A 293 31.39 8.88 7.26
C ALA A 293 31.28 7.74 6.22
N PHE A 294 30.12 7.60 5.54
CA PHE A 294 29.88 6.55 4.53
C PHE A 294 30.82 6.60 3.31
N ASP A 295 31.23 7.81 2.92
CA ASP A 295 32.16 8.07 1.81
C ASP A 295 33.64 8.04 2.24
N CYS A 296 33.93 7.96 3.55
CA CYS A 296 35.30 7.95 4.08
C CYS A 296 35.77 6.61 4.69
N VAL A 297 34.90 5.58 4.77
CA VAL A 297 35.25 4.25 5.31
C VAL A 297 36.50 3.66 4.61
N PRO A 298 37.62 3.41 5.32
CA PRO A 298 38.81 2.80 4.73
C PRO A 298 38.64 1.31 4.47
N HIS A 299 39.02 0.82 3.29
CA HIS A 299 38.82 -0.58 2.93
C HIS A 299 39.67 -1.54 3.77
N GLY A 300 40.93 -1.20 4.10
CA GLY A 300 41.79 -2.03 4.95
C GLY A 300 41.18 -2.29 6.33
N ILE A 301 40.81 -1.21 7.03
CA ILE A 301 40.13 -1.26 8.34
C ILE A 301 38.80 -2.05 8.25
N LEU A 302 38.06 -1.94 7.14
CA LEU A 302 36.84 -2.72 6.91
C LEU A 302 37.11 -4.24 6.81
N TRP A 303 38.25 -4.67 6.26
CA TRP A 303 38.61 -6.08 6.20
C TRP A 303 38.99 -6.64 7.57
N GLU A 304 39.69 -5.86 8.40
CA GLU A 304 39.90 -6.20 9.82
C GLU A 304 38.57 -6.36 10.56
N VAL A 305 37.61 -5.43 10.35
CA VAL A 305 36.29 -5.49 10.99
C VAL A 305 35.60 -6.80 10.63
N LEU A 306 35.56 -7.15 9.34
CA LEU A 306 34.92 -8.39 8.90
C LEU A 306 35.61 -9.62 9.50
N TRP A 307 36.94 -9.64 9.58
CA TRP A 307 37.71 -10.73 10.19
C TRP A 307 37.45 -10.86 11.71
N GLU A 308 37.36 -9.75 12.45
CA GLU A 308 36.99 -9.71 13.87
C GLU A 308 35.57 -10.23 14.12
N TYR A 309 34.66 -10.00 13.19
CA TYR A 309 33.28 -10.50 13.22
C TYR A 309 33.16 -11.93 12.65
N GLY A 310 34.28 -12.62 12.42
CA GLY A 310 34.32 -14.03 12.00
C GLY A 310 34.12 -14.28 10.51
N VAL A 311 34.01 -13.23 9.68
CA VAL A 311 33.86 -13.35 8.23
C VAL A 311 35.21 -13.67 7.60
N ARG A 312 35.40 -14.93 7.19
CA ARG A 312 36.65 -15.48 6.63
C ARG A 312 36.44 -16.15 5.26
N GLY A 313 37.46 -16.86 4.78
CA GLY A 313 37.37 -17.82 3.67
C GLY A 313 36.83 -17.23 2.37
N LEU A 314 35.95 -17.98 1.71
CA LEU A 314 35.31 -17.56 0.45
C LEU A 314 34.44 -16.29 0.58
N LEU A 315 33.78 -16.06 1.73
CA LEU A 315 32.89 -14.91 1.90
C LEU A 315 33.67 -13.59 1.93
N LEU A 316 34.77 -13.55 2.71
CA LEU A 316 35.63 -12.37 2.77
C LEU A 316 36.25 -12.07 1.39
N ARG A 317 36.75 -13.10 0.70
CA ARG A 317 37.28 -12.97 -0.67
C ARG A 317 36.23 -12.44 -1.65
N ALA A 318 34.98 -12.89 -1.57
CA ALA A 318 33.88 -12.37 -2.39
C ALA A 318 33.60 -10.88 -2.11
N VAL A 319 33.48 -10.48 -0.84
CA VAL A 319 33.25 -9.06 -0.48
C VAL A 319 34.44 -8.18 -0.86
N TRP A 320 35.67 -8.62 -0.61
CA TRP A 320 36.89 -7.94 -1.03
C TRP A 320 36.95 -7.73 -2.54
N SER A 321 36.58 -8.74 -3.34
CA SER A 321 36.54 -8.64 -4.81
C SER A 321 35.54 -7.60 -5.34
N LEU A 322 34.51 -7.26 -4.55
CA LEU A 322 33.57 -6.18 -4.88
C LEU A 322 34.17 -4.79 -4.66
N TYR A 323 35.31 -4.65 -3.98
CA TYR A 323 35.93 -3.37 -3.67
C TYR A 323 37.32 -3.21 -4.29
N ASN A 324 38.09 -4.29 -4.43
CA ASN A 324 39.40 -4.29 -5.07
C ASN A 324 39.36 -3.67 -6.49
N GLN A 325 40.41 -2.93 -6.85
CA GLN A 325 40.60 -2.20 -8.12
C GLN A 325 39.43 -1.30 -8.55
N SER A 326 38.57 -0.86 -7.61
CA SER A 326 37.45 0.03 -7.91
C SER A 326 37.90 1.35 -8.55
N ARG A 327 37.18 1.78 -9.59
CA ARG A 327 37.40 3.07 -10.27
C ARG A 327 36.09 3.84 -10.44
N SER A 328 36.15 5.16 -10.37
CA SER A 328 35.03 6.09 -10.56
C SER A 328 35.30 7.10 -11.67
N LEU A 329 34.24 7.73 -12.18
CA LEU A 329 34.31 8.92 -13.04
C LEU A 329 33.14 9.86 -12.71
N VAL A 330 33.30 11.15 -12.98
CA VAL A 330 32.22 12.15 -12.85
C VAL A 330 31.51 12.33 -14.19
N ARG A 331 30.19 12.53 -14.16
CA ARG A 331 29.38 12.80 -15.35
C ARG A 331 28.37 13.92 -15.11
N ILE A 332 28.39 14.96 -15.95
CA ILE A 332 27.40 16.04 -15.94
C ILE A 332 26.85 16.20 -17.37
N ALA A 333 25.53 16.07 -17.50
CA ALA A 333 24.84 15.94 -18.79
C ALA A 333 25.47 14.85 -19.68
N SER A 334 26.06 15.25 -20.82
CA SER A 334 26.78 14.38 -21.76
C SER A 334 28.30 14.28 -21.50
N CYS A 335 28.87 15.18 -20.70
CA CYS A 335 30.31 15.23 -20.41
C CYS A 335 30.69 14.21 -19.32
N LYS A 336 31.86 13.57 -19.47
CA LYS A 336 32.45 12.61 -18.53
C LYS A 336 33.92 12.95 -18.27
N THR A 337 34.44 12.58 -17.11
CA THR A 337 35.87 12.54 -16.82
C THR A 337 36.50 11.21 -17.24
N ASP A 338 37.83 11.16 -17.22
CA ASP A 338 38.58 9.91 -17.11
C ASP A 338 38.28 9.16 -15.79
N LEU A 339 38.70 7.90 -15.75
CA LEU A 339 38.58 7.02 -14.58
C LEU A 339 39.71 7.27 -13.57
N PHE A 340 39.36 7.38 -12.30
CA PHE A 340 40.28 7.47 -11.16
C PHE A 340 40.03 6.34 -10.14
N PRO A 341 41.02 5.91 -9.34
CA PRO A 341 40.84 4.86 -8.33
C PRO A 341 39.96 5.30 -7.15
N VAL A 342 39.57 4.35 -6.31
CA VAL A 342 38.77 4.56 -5.09
C VAL A 342 39.32 3.64 -3.99
N HIS A 343 40.01 4.21 -2.99
CA HIS A 343 40.67 3.48 -1.89
C HIS A 343 39.94 3.59 -0.54
N VAL A 344 39.11 4.61 -0.35
CA VAL A 344 38.10 4.70 0.72
C VAL A 344 36.71 4.83 0.10
N ARG A 345 35.64 4.53 0.88
CA ARG A 345 34.18 4.60 0.57
C ARG A 345 33.46 3.27 0.42
N LEU A 346 32.24 3.21 0.96
CA LEU A 346 31.27 2.16 0.66
C LEU A 346 30.45 2.48 -0.59
N ARG A 347 30.17 1.48 -1.45
CA ARG A 347 29.55 1.70 -2.76
C ARG A 347 28.10 2.20 -2.63
N GLN A 348 27.86 3.48 -2.90
CA GLN A 348 26.50 4.06 -2.88
C GLN A 348 25.57 3.30 -3.86
N GLY A 349 24.36 2.97 -3.41
CA GLY A 349 23.38 2.20 -4.19
C GLY A 349 23.61 0.68 -4.23
N CYS A 350 24.71 0.16 -3.69
CA CYS A 350 24.89 -1.28 -3.50
C CYS A 350 24.08 -1.75 -2.26
N PRO A 351 23.30 -2.84 -2.35
CA PRO A 351 22.51 -3.35 -1.22
C PRO A 351 23.34 -3.80 -0.01
N LEU A 352 24.60 -4.19 -0.21
CA LEU A 352 25.50 -4.67 0.85
C LEU A 352 26.13 -3.52 1.67
N SER A 353 26.35 -2.36 1.05
CA SER A 353 27.04 -1.22 1.67
C SER A 353 26.43 -0.72 2.98
N PRO A 354 25.08 -0.63 3.15
CA PRO A 354 24.51 -0.27 4.45
C PRO A 354 24.86 -1.26 5.56
N VAL A 355 24.90 -2.57 5.26
CA VAL A 355 25.27 -3.60 6.25
C VAL A 355 26.74 -3.47 6.64
N LEU A 356 27.63 -3.28 5.66
CA LEU A 356 29.06 -3.03 5.91
C LEU A 356 29.27 -1.76 6.76
N PHE A 357 28.49 -0.70 6.53
CA PHE A 357 28.54 0.52 7.34
C PHE A 357 28.10 0.28 8.79
N ILE A 358 27.02 -0.47 9.00
CA ILE A 358 26.51 -0.82 10.34
C ILE A 358 27.55 -1.63 11.13
N VAL A 359 28.15 -2.66 10.51
CA VAL A 359 29.17 -3.50 11.15
C VAL A 359 30.44 -2.69 11.46
N PHE A 360 30.84 -1.79 10.55
CA PHE A 360 31.96 -0.86 10.79
C PHE A 360 31.72 0.08 11.99
N MET A 361 30.54 0.70 12.05
CA MET A 361 30.14 1.57 13.16
C MET A 361 29.96 0.80 14.48
N ASP A 362 29.60 -0.48 14.43
CA ASP A 362 29.50 -1.35 15.62
C ASP A 362 30.88 -1.68 16.22
N ARG A 363 31.94 -1.87 15.42
CA ARG A 363 33.33 -1.98 15.93
C ARG A 363 33.72 -0.75 16.75
N ILE A 364 33.49 0.45 16.20
CA ILE A 364 33.75 1.73 16.88
C ILE A 364 32.89 1.86 18.15
N SER A 365 31.60 1.53 18.06
CA SER A 365 30.68 1.52 19.20
C SER A 365 31.21 0.66 20.33
N ARG A 366 31.47 -0.63 20.08
CA ARG A 366 31.92 -1.60 21.08
C ARG A 366 33.25 -1.23 21.73
N ARG A 367 34.21 -0.68 20.97
CA ARG A 367 35.51 -0.25 21.52
C ARG A 367 35.42 1.03 22.34
N SER A 368 34.50 1.94 22.00
CA SER A 368 34.26 3.18 22.76
C SER A 368 33.49 2.99 24.08
N GLN A 369 32.80 1.85 24.25
CA GLN A 369 32.03 1.53 25.46
C GLN A 369 32.91 1.52 26.73
N GLY A 370 32.28 1.78 27.88
CA GLY A 370 32.99 1.85 29.16
C GLY A 370 32.06 1.85 30.37
N LEU A 371 32.55 2.37 31.49
CA LEU A 371 31.81 2.40 32.77
C LEU A 371 30.89 3.63 32.91
N GLU A 372 30.68 4.38 31.82
CA GLU A 372 29.82 5.55 31.67
C GLU A 372 28.50 5.22 30.93
N GLY A 373 27.50 6.10 31.01
CA GLY A 373 26.17 5.87 30.42
C GLY A 373 25.03 5.75 31.44
N VAL A 374 23.81 5.99 30.97
CA VAL A 374 22.57 6.12 31.77
C VAL A 374 21.93 4.73 31.98
N ARG A 375 21.43 4.46 33.20
CA ARG A 375 20.75 3.19 33.54
C ARG A 375 19.23 3.29 33.38
N PHE A 376 18.63 2.26 32.79
CA PHE A 376 17.18 2.10 32.62
C PHE A 376 16.78 0.69 33.03
N GLY A 377 16.43 0.50 34.31
CA GLY A 377 16.33 -0.84 34.89
C GLY A 377 17.71 -1.47 34.97
N ASP A 378 17.82 -2.73 34.52
CA ASP A 378 19.09 -3.47 34.46
C ASP A 378 19.97 -3.05 33.26
N HIS A 379 19.36 -2.41 32.25
CA HIS A 379 20.02 -2.01 31.01
C HIS A 379 20.79 -0.69 31.14
N ARG A 380 21.85 -0.55 30.35
CA ARG A 380 22.72 0.63 30.30
C ARG A 380 22.81 1.18 28.88
N ILE A 381 22.65 2.50 28.72
CA ILE A 381 22.74 3.19 27.42
C ILE A 381 23.84 4.26 27.51
N SER A 382 24.96 4.01 26.84
CA SER A 382 26.11 4.94 26.69
C SER A 382 26.05 5.77 25.41
N SER A 383 25.44 5.22 24.36
CA SER A 383 25.39 5.79 23.02
C SER A 383 24.08 5.43 22.33
N LEU A 384 23.73 6.22 21.32
CA LEU A 384 22.65 5.97 20.37
C LEU A 384 23.21 6.26 18.98
N ILE A 385 23.25 5.26 18.09
CA ILE A 385 23.89 5.38 16.78
C ILE A 385 22.87 5.06 15.69
N PHE A 386 22.50 6.09 14.91
CA PHE A 386 21.64 5.91 13.73
C PHE A 386 22.43 6.26 12.47
N ALA A 387 23.10 5.26 11.90
CA ALA A 387 24.07 5.46 10.82
C ALA A 387 25.15 6.49 11.21
N ASP A 388 25.16 7.67 10.60
CA ASP A 388 26.07 8.79 10.88
C ASP A 388 25.57 9.76 11.97
N ASP A 389 24.28 9.70 12.35
CA ASP A 389 23.69 10.47 13.46
C ASP A 389 24.01 9.81 14.82
N VAL A 390 25.14 10.19 15.44
CA VAL A 390 25.62 9.67 16.74
C VAL A 390 25.24 10.58 17.91
N VAL A 391 24.78 9.99 19.01
CA VAL A 391 24.55 10.68 20.30
C VAL A 391 25.23 9.91 21.43
N LEU A 392 26.07 10.56 22.21
CA LEU A 392 26.63 10.00 23.45
C LEU A 392 25.81 10.47 24.66
N LEU A 393 25.59 9.59 25.64
CA LEU A 393 24.74 9.81 26.81
C LEU A 393 25.51 9.50 28.10
N ALA A 394 25.42 10.36 29.11
CA ALA A 394 26.02 10.12 30.42
C ALA A 394 25.27 10.81 31.58
N PRO A 395 25.44 10.35 32.84
CA PRO A 395 24.81 10.95 34.01
C PRO A 395 25.56 12.21 34.53
N SER A 396 26.78 12.49 34.06
CA SER A 396 27.52 13.71 34.38
C SER A 396 28.31 14.23 33.17
N SER A 397 28.77 15.49 33.23
CA SER A 397 29.64 16.08 32.21
C SER A 397 31.03 15.43 32.15
N LEU A 398 31.56 14.94 33.28
CA LEU A 398 32.85 14.25 33.34
C LEU A 398 32.77 12.88 32.64
N ASP A 399 31.72 12.12 32.95
CA ASP A 399 31.45 10.84 32.29
C ASP A 399 31.24 11.01 30.78
N LEU A 400 30.54 12.08 30.37
CA LEU A 400 30.36 12.41 28.95
C LEU A 400 31.69 12.79 28.29
N GLN A 401 32.56 13.54 28.97
CA GLN A 401 33.88 13.91 28.47
C GLN A 401 34.78 12.69 28.25
N HIS A 402 34.72 11.69 29.14
CA HIS A 402 35.47 10.44 28.99
C HIS A 402 34.91 9.59 27.83
N ALA A 403 33.59 9.43 27.74
CA ALA A 403 32.95 8.71 26.64
C ALA A 403 33.24 9.37 25.28
N LEU A 404 33.20 10.70 25.22
CA LEU A 404 33.50 11.49 24.03
C LEU A 404 34.98 11.38 23.62
N GLY A 405 35.90 11.39 24.58
CA GLY A 405 37.33 11.20 24.33
C GLY A 405 37.65 9.83 23.74
N ARG A 406 37.08 8.75 24.30
CA ARG A 406 37.25 7.40 23.72
C ARG A 406 36.60 7.25 22.35
N PHE A 407 35.39 7.77 22.16
CA PHE A 407 34.71 7.70 20.87
C PHE A 407 35.49 8.45 19.78
N ALA A 408 36.03 9.64 20.09
CA ALA A 408 36.86 10.39 19.16
C ALA A 408 38.16 9.63 18.80
N ALA A 409 38.84 9.03 19.78
CA ALA A 409 40.05 8.25 19.55
C ALA A 409 39.79 6.98 18.71
N GLU A 410 38.69 6.25 18.96
CA GLU A 410 38.32 5.08 18.14
C GLU A 410 37.88 5.49 16.71
N CYS A 411 37.25 6.66 16.54
CA CYS A 411 37.01 7.20 15.20
C CYS A 411 38.33 7.53 14.46
N GLU A 412 39.30 8.16 15.14
CA GLU A 412 40.61 8.50 14.59
C GLU A 412 41.39 7.23 14.19
N VAL A 413 41.43 6.21 15.05
CA VAL A 413 42.01 4.88 14.76
C VAL A 413 41.29 4.18 13.59
N ALA A 414 39.97 4.34 13.48
CA ALA A 414 39.19 3.80 12.35
C ALA A 414 39.27 4.65 11.07
N GLY A 415 39.99 5.77 11.06
CA GLY A 415 40.11 6.67 9.90
C GLY A 415 38.87 7.53 9.60
N ILE A 416 37.90 7.61 10.51
CA ILE A 416 36.78 8.56 10.40
C ILE A 416 37.16 9.88 11.09
N ARG A 417 37.18 10.98 10.33
CA ARG A 417 37.34 12.31 10.91
C ARG A 417 36.06 12.78 11.62
N VAL A 418 36.28 13.37 12.78
CA VAL A 418 35.26 13.92 13.67
C VAL A 418 35.12 15.43 13.42
N ASN A 419 33.92 15.93 13.19
CA ASN A 419 33.71 17.33 12.83
C ASN A 419 33.38 18.20 14.06
N THR A 420 34.43 18.63 14.77
CA THR A 420 34.33 19.48 15.98
C THR A 420 33.50 20.75 15.75
N SER A 421 33.53 21.34 14.55
CA SER A 421 32.79 22.56 14.22
C SER A 421 31.25 22.40 14.15
N LYS A 422 30.74 21.15 14.17
CA LYS A 422 29.31 20.82 14.24
C LYS A 422 28.91 20.04 15.50
N PHE A 423 29.82 19.89 16.46
CA PHE A 423 29.50 19.25 17.73
C PHE A 423 28.65 20.16 18.61
N GLU A 424 27.55 19.64 19.14
CA GLU A 424 26.64 20.39 20.01
C GLU A 424 26.34 19.58 21.29
N ALA A 425 26.56 20.20 22.44
CA ALA A 425 26.30 19.59 23.75
C ALA A 425 24.91 20.02 24.27
N MET A 426 24.18 19.13 24.93
CA MET A 426 22.91 19.45 25.57
C MET A 426 22.80 18.76 26.93
N VAL A 427 22.17 19.42 27.91
CA VAL A 427 21.78 18.80 29.18
C VAL A 427 20.27 18.84 29.29
N LEU A 428 19.68 17.70 29.64
CA LEU A 428 18.26 17.57 29.93
C LEU A 428 18.07 17.44 31.44
N ASP A 429 17.61 18.52 32.08
CA ASP A 429 17.35 18.62 33.52
C ASP A 429 16.20 19.63 33.81
N ARG A 430 15.73 19.66 35.05
CA ARG A 430 14.75 20.65 35.56
C ARG A 430 15.38 22.02 35.85
N LYS A 431 16.71 22.13 35.94
CA LYS A 431 17.47 23.38 36.08
C LYS A 431 18.42 23.53 34.91
N LYS A 432 18.89 24.76 34.64
CA LYS A 432 19.98 24.99 33.70
C LYS A 432 21.30 24.59 34.36
N VAL A 433 21.85 23.45 33.92
CA VAL A 433 23.16 22.92 34.31
C VAL A 433 24.16 23.24 33.20
N ALA A 434 25.32 23.78 33.56
CA ALA A 434 26.41 24.01 32.60
C ALA A 434 27.14 22.69 32.31
N CYS A 435 27.41 22.42 31.03
CA CYS A 435 28.16 21.25 30.57
C CYS A 435 29.31 21.69 29.68
N THR A 436 30.47 21.88 30.29
CA THR A 436 31.72 22.24 29.60
C THR A 436 32.37 20.96 29.08
N LEU A 437 32.42 20.80 27.75
CA LEU A 437 33.12 19.71 27.08
C LEU A 437 34.22 20.29 26.17
N GLN A 438 35.28 19.53 25.96
CA GLN A 438 36.41 19.86 25.10
C GLN A 438 36.76 18.69 24.16
N VAL A 439 37.09 19.00 22.92
CA VAL A 439 37.64 18.06 21.91
C VAL A 439 38.73 18.80 21.15
N GLY A 440 39.91 18.19 20.98
CA GLY A 440 41.06 18.82 20.30
C GLY A 440 41.60 20.10 20.99
N GLY A 441 41.17 20.39 22.22
CA GLY A 441 41.44 21.65 22.93
C GLY A 441 40.42 22.77 22.70
N GLU A 442 39.44 22.58 21.81
CA GLU A 442 38.34 23.53 21.60
C GLU A 442 37.15 23.25 22.54
N LEU A 443 36.47 24.31 23.00
CA LEU A 443 35.29 24.23 23.85
C LEU A 443 34.02 24.04 23.01
N LEU A 444 33.25 22.99 23.29
CA LEU A 444 32.01 22.71 22.56
C LEU A 444 30.85 23.64 22.98
N PRO A 445 30.02 24.12 22.03
CA PRO A 445 28.85 24.92 22.34
C PRO A 445 27.76 24.09 23.03
N GLN A 446 27.26 24.57 24.16
CA GLN A 446 26.06 24.03 24.81
C GLN A 446 24.80 24.69 24.22
N MET A 447 23.90 23.87 23.69
CA MET A 447 22.65 24.30 23.07
C MET A 447 21.42 24.06 23.96
N GLU A 448 20.41 24.92 23.83
CA GLU A 448 19.14 24.80 24.57
C GLU A 448 18.03 24.08 23.77
N GLU A 449 18.12 24.07 22.44
CA GLU A 449 17.20 23.37 21.53
C GLU A 449 18.03 22.65 20.44
N PHE A 450 17.83 21.35 20.19
CA PHE A 450 18.56 20.55 19.19
C PHE A 450 17.59 19.75 18.30
N LYS A 451 17.93 19.49 17.03
CA LYS A 451 17.01 18.87 16.05
C LYS A 451 17.48 17.51 15.51
N TYR A 452 17.46 16.49 16.37
CA TYR A 452 17.86 15.10 16.06
C TYR A 452 16.81 14.35 15.21
N LEU A 453 17.27 13.64 14.17
CA LEU A 453 16.47 12.78 13.27
C LEU A 453 15.11 13.36 12.80
N GLY A 454 15.00 14.68 12.68
CA GLY A 454 13.79 15.37 12.19
C GLY A 454 12.92 16.04 13.25
N VAL A 455 13.07 15.68 14.54
CA VAL A 455 12.29 16.18 15.68
C VAL A 455 13.09 17.26 16.44
N LEU A 456 12.45 18.33 16.91
CA LEU A 456 13.08 19.30 17.81
C LEU A 456 12.96 18.86 19.29
N PHE A 457 14.09 18.86 19.98
CA PHE A 457 14.24 18.63 21.41
C PHE A 457 14.58 19.94 22.11
N THR A 458 14.25 20.04 23.39
CA THR A 458 14.62 21.18 24.25
C THR A 458 15.22 20.67 25.54
N SER A 459 16.22 21.39 26.07
CA SER A 459 16.86 21.13 27.37
C SER A 459 15.87 21.06 28.54
N GLU A 460 14.76 21.81 28.47
CA GLU A 460 13.67 21.75 29.45
C GLU A 460 12.75 20.50 29.32
N GLY A 461 12.96 19.64 28.32
CA GLY A 461 12.09 18.48 28.07
C GLY A 461 10.68 18.85 27.59
N ARG A 462 10.47 20.04 27.01
CA ARG A 462 9.15 20.50 26.56
C ARG A 462 8.94 20.38 25.05
N MET A 463 7.77 19.87 24.67
CA MET A 463 7.38 19.72 23.26
C MET A 463 6.72 20.97 22.64
N ASP A 464 6.35 22.00 23.41
CA ASP A 464 5.60 23.15 22.87
C ASP A 464 6.27 23.80 21.66
N ARG A 465 7.62 23.85 21.65
CA ARG A 465 8.46 24.33 20.55
C ARG A 465 8.39 23.46 19.30
N GLU A 466 8.40 22.14 19.47
CA GLU A 466 8.27 21.19 18.35
C GLU A 466 6.88 21.30 17.72
N ILE A 467 5.82 21.40 18.53
CA ILE A 467 4.45 21.62 18.04
C ILE A 467 4.35 22.95 17.28
N ASP A 468 4.98 24.03 17.76
CA ASP A 468 5.08 25.30 17.02
C ASP A 468 5.84 25.17 15.68
N ARG A 469 6.94 24.41 15.66
CA ARG A 469 7.74 24.15 14.44
C ARG A 469 6.92 23.37 13.41
N LEU A 470 6.20 22.33 13.82
CA LEU A 470 5.36 21.50 12.95
C LEU A 470 4.14 22.28 12.42
N ILE A 471 3.46 23.06 13.27
CA ILE A 471 2.40 24.00 12.84
C ILE A 471 2.96 25.02 11.84
N SER A 472 4.16 25.55 12.09
CA SER A 472 4.81 26.52 11.21
C SER A 472 5.23 25.92 9.86
N ALA A 473 5.69 24.67 9.85
CA ALA A 473 6.04 23.91 8.65
C ALA A 473 4.80 23.59 7.80
N ALA A 474 3.74 23.07 8.42
CA ALA A 474 2.46 22.80 7.76
C ALA A 474 1.83 24.10 7.21
N ALA A 475 1.93 25.22 7.95
CA ALA A 475 1.53 26.54 7.48
C ALA A 475 2.42 27.09 6.35
N ALA A 476 3.71 26.74 6.29
CA ALA A 476 4.61 27.11 5.20
C ALA A 476 4.29 26.35 3.91
N VAL A 477 4.01 25.04 4.00
CA VAL A 477 3.46 24.25 2.89
C VAL A 477 2.19 24.90 2.36
N MET A 478 1.25 25.26 3.25
CA MET A 478 0.02 25.94 2.86
C MET A 478 0.24 27.28 2.16
N ARG A 479 1.16 28.13 2.65
CA ARG A 479 1.49 29.39 1.98
C ARG A 479 2.06 29.17 0.57
N SER A 480 2.82 28.10 0.34
CA SER A 480 3.35 27.77 -0.99
C SER A 480 2.28 27.33 -1.99
N MET A 481 1.20 26.71 -1.51
CA MET A 481 0.09 26.20 -2.35
C MET A 481 -1.13 27.12 -2.41
N TYR A 482 -1.13 28.24 -1.67
CA TYR A 482 -2.32 29.04 -1.41
C TYR A 482 -3.02 29.51 -2.70
N TRP A 483 -2.29 30.18 -3.59
CA TRP A 483 -2.81 30.74 -4.85
C TRP A 483 -2.93 29.73 -6.00
N SER A 484 -2.33 28.55 -5.88
CA SER A 484 -2.31 27.53 -6.93
C SER A 484 -3.25 26.35 -6.66
N VAL A 485 -3.75 26.20 -5.42
CA VAL A 485 -4.60 25.09 -4.99
C VAL A 485 -5.70 25.57 -4.05
N VAL A 486 -5.35 26.27 -2.97
CA VAL A 486 -6.28 26.45 -1.83
C VAL A 486 -7.45 27.37 -2.17
N VAL A 487 -7.17 28.53 -2.79
CA VAL A 487 -8.20 29.53 -3.16
C VAL A 487 -8.68 29.42 -4.62
N LYS A 488 -8.37 28.32 -5.30
CA LYS A 488 -8.91 28.03 -6.63
C LYS A 488 -10.33 27.47 -6.48
N GLU A 489 -11.35 28.20 -6.92
CA GLU A 489 -12.75 27.78 -6.83
C GLU A 489 -13.02 26.61 -7.78
N GLU A 490 -12.31 26.59 -8.91
CA GLU A 490 -12.31 25.58 -9.97
C GLU A 490 -11.75 24.21 -9.53
N LEU A 491 -11.09 24.13 -8.36
CA LEU A 491 -10.59 22.88 -7.78
C LEU A 491 -11.57 22.31 -6.75
N SER A 492 -12.01 21.07 -6.96
CA SER A 492 -12.92 20.37 -6.05
C SER A 492 -12.38 20.34 -4.61
N TRP A 493 -13.28 20.45 -3.62
CA TRP A 493 -12.89 20.36 -2.22
C TRP A 493 -12.31 18.98 -1.86
N LYS A 494 -12.70 17.92 -2.59
CA LYS A 494 -12.13 16.57 -2.48
C LYS A 494 -10.67 16.51 -2.96
N ALA A 495 -10.34 17.15 -4.08
CA ALA A 495 -8.96 17.29 -4.55
C ALA A 495 -8.10 18.12 -3.57
N LYS A 496 -8.67 19.18 -2.98
CA LYS A 496 -8.02 19.94 -1.88
C LYS A 496 -7.81 19.08 -0.61
N LEU A 497 -8.76 18.20 -0.27
CA LEU A 497 -8.61 17.24 0.84
C LEU A 497 -7.59 16.11 0.54
N SER A 498 -7.41 15.72 -0.72
CA SER A 498 -6.37 14.77 -1.11
C SER A 498 -4.96 15.31 -0.76
N ILE A 499 -4.75 16.61 -0.98
CA ILE A 499 -3.54 17.34 -0.58
C ILE A 499 -3.45 17.53 0.95
N TYR A 500 -4.58 17.76 1.65
CA TYR A 500 -4.63 17.79 3.12
C TYR A 500 -4.13 16.47 3.72
N GLN A 501 -4.70 15.34 3.28
CA GLN A 501 -4.39 14.01 3.79
C GLN A 501 -2.97 13.57 3.42
N SER A 502 -2.49 13.89 2.21
CA SER A 502 -1.17 13.46 1.74
C SER A 502 0.00 14.28 2.28
N ILE A 503 -0.21 15.56 2.58
CA ILE A 503 0.89 16.50 2.85
C ILE A 503 0.71 17.24 4.16
N TYR A 504 -0.46 17.86 4.37
CA TYR A 504 -0.67 18.69 5.56
C TYR A 504 -0.72 17.85 6.83
N VAL A 505 -1.47 16.75 6.83
CA VAL A 505 -1.58 15.81 7.95
C VAL A 505 -0.21 15.21 8.31
N PRO A 506 0.55 14.55 7.40
CA PRO A 506 1.86 13.99 7.75
C PRO A 506 2.93 15.03 8.12
N THR A 507 2.85 16.27 7.59
CA THR A 507 3.75 17.36 8.01
C THR A 507 3.42 17.85 9.42
N LEU A 508 2.13 17.88 9.78
CA LEU A 508 1.69 18.36 11.09
C LEU A 508 1.86 17.28 12.17
N THR A 509 1.58 16.00 11.89
CA THR A 509 1.63 14.89 12.85
C THR A 509 2.93 14.07 12.78
N TYR A 510 4.06 14.69 12.46
CA TYR A 510 5.35 14.00 12.47
C TYR A 510 5.78 13.65 13.92
N GLY A 511 6.11 12.38 14.19
CA GLY A 511 6.52 11.91 15.52
C GLY A 511 5.41 11.97 16.60
N HIS A 512 4.14 11.95 16.19
CA HIS A 512 2.99 12.10 17.09
C HIS A 512 2.77 10.89 18.02
N GLU A 513 3.35 9.75 17.67
CA GLU A 513 3.34 8.48 18.39
C GLU A 513 3.85 8.60 19.84
N LEU A 514 4.61 9.66 20.15
CA LEU A 514 5.15 9.96 21.49
C LEU A 514 4.62 11.24 22.14
N TRP A 515 3.65 11.93 21.55
CA TRP A 515 3.24 13.21 22.11
C TRP A 515 2.50 13.06 23.44
N VAL A 516 3.04 13.68 24.50
CA VAL A 516 2.32 13.98 25.74
C VAL A 516 1.19 14.98 25.43
N MET A 517 -0.01 14.46 25.17
CA MET A 517 -1.17 15.24 24.72
C MET A 517 -1.80 16.04 25.88
N THR A 518 -1.20 17.17 26.22
CA THR A 518 -1.82 18.18 27.09
C THR A 518 -2.99 18.85 26.38
N GLU A 519 -3.97 19.36 27.13
CA GLU A 519 -5.12 20.06 26.53
C GLU A 519 -4.68 21.31 25.75
N ARG A 520 -3.64 22.03 26.22
CA ARG A 520 -3.00 23.13 25.49
C ARG A 520 -2.50 22.70 24.11
N ILE A 521 -1.78 21.57 24.03
CA ILE A 521 -1.26 21.04 22.77
C ILE A 521 -2.43 20.59 21.86
N ARG A 522 -3.44 19.94 22.43
CA ARG A 522 -4.67 19.54 21.71
C ARG A 522 -5.38 20.74 21.09
N SER A 523 -5.59 21.83 21.81
CA SER A 523 -6.22 23.05 21.27
C SER A 523 -5.41 23.63 20.10
N ARG A 524 -4.09 23.76 20.24
CA ARG A 524 -3.19 24.30 19.19
C ARG A 524 -3.25 23.48 17.90
N ILE A 525 -3.27 22.15 18.01
CA ILE A 525 -3.39 21.24 16.85
C ILE A 525 -4.77 21.41 16.18
N GLN A 526 -5.85 21.49 16.96
CA GLN A 526 -7.20 21.72 16.43
C GLN A 526 -7.36 23.12 15.80
N GLU A 527 -6.70 24.14 16.34
CA GLU A 527 -6.64 25.48 15.73
C GLU A 527 -5.91 25.46 14.39
N ALA A 528 -4.75 24.79 14.31
CA ALA A 528 -3.99 24.62 13.07
C ALA A 528 -4.81 23.85 12.00
N GLU A 529 -5.42 22.73 12.39
CA GLU A 529 -6.35 21.94 11.58
C GLU A 529 -7.50 22.81 11.04
N MET A 530 -8.21 23.53 11.91
CA MET A 530 -9.35 24.36 11.48
C MET A 530 -8.92 25.59 10.67
N SER A 531 -7.71 26.09 10.88
CA SER A 531 -7.06 27.12 10.06
C SER A 531 -6.84 26.63 8.62
N PHE A 532 -6.52 25.34 8.42
CA PHE A 532 -6.54 24.72 7.09
C PHE A 532 -7.99 24.56 6.58
N LEU A 533 -8.84 23.84 7.31
CA LEU A 533 -10.13 23.35 6.79
C LEU A 533 -11.09 24.50 6.42
N ARG A 534 -11.14 25.58 7.22
CA ARG A 534 -11.97 26.76 6.88
C ARG A 534 -11.58 27.39 5.54
N ARG A 535 -10.28 27.44 5.20
CA ARG A 535 -9.79 28.02 3.95
C ARG A 535 -10.14 27.19 2.72
N VAL A 536 -10.25 25.87 2.84
CA VAL A 536 -10.70 24.99 1.75
C VAL A 536 -12.18 25.22 1.39
N VAL A 537 -13.01 25.58 2.39
CA VAL A 537 -14.43 25.94 2.23
C VAL A 537 -14.62 27.45 2.02
N GLY A 538 -13.55 28.22 1.80
CA GLY A 538 -13.60 29.68 1.61
C GLY A 538 -14.04 30.49 2.85
N ARG A 539 -14.23 29.86 4.02
CA ARG A 539 -14.79 30.48 5.21
C ARG A 539 -13.78 31.28 6.02
N SER A 540 -14.27 32.40 6.58
CA SER A 540 -13.53 33.25 7.51
C SER A 540 -13.91 32.98 8.98
N LEU A 541 -13.24 33.64 9.91
CA LEU A 541 -13.63 33.64 11.33
C LEU A 541 -14.83 34.56 11.62
N ARG A 542 -15.16 35.49 10.72
CA ARG A 542 -16.30 36.41 10.87
C ARG A 542 -17.65 35.71 10.67
N ASP A 543 -17.63 34.59 9.95
CA ASP A 543 -18.79 33.79 9.55
C ASP A 543 -19.43 33.03 10.75
N ARG A 544 -18.74 32.99 11.90
CA ARG A 544 -19.16 32.38 13.18
C ARG A 544 -19.55 30.89 13.14
N VAL A 545 -19.43 30.19 12.01
CA VAL A 545 -19.70 28.76 11.86
C VAL A 545 -18.88 27.91 12.84
N ARG A 546 -19.53 26.96 13.55
CA ARG A 546 -18.88 26.04 14.49
C ARG A 546 -17.90 25.09 13.78
N SER A 547 -16.78 24.78 14.44
CA SER A 547 -15.74 23.89 13.90
C SER A 547 -16.16 22.40 13.81
N SER A 548 -17.33 22.01 14.32
CA SER A 548 -17.95 20.71 14.04
C SER A 548 -18.51 20.69 12.61
N VAL A 549 -19.40 21.64 12.29
CA VAL A 549 -20.09 21.77 10.99
C VAL A 549 -19.11 21.79 9.81
N THR A 550 -18.00 22.55 9.93
CA THR A 550 -16.99 22.61 8.85
C THR A 550 -16.15 21.32 8.71
N ARG A 551 -16.08 20.45 9.73
CA ARG A 551 -15.49 19.11 9.60
C ARG A 551 -16.48 18.09 9.02
N GLU A 552 -17.74 18.19 9.43
CA GLU A 552 -18.86 17.35 9.00
C GLU A 552 -19.14 17.49 7.50
N GLU A 553 -19.27 18.72 7.01
CA GLU A 553 -19.42 19.09 5.60
C GLU A 553 -18.26 18.63 4.71
N LEU A 554 -17.03 18.54 5.26
CA LEU A 554 -15.85 18.02 4.57
C LEU A 554 -15.65 16.51 4.77
N GLY A 555 -16.51 15.82 5.53
CA GLY A 555 -16.34 14.41 5.90
C GLY A 555 -15.15 14.11 6.83
N VAL A 556 -14.38 15.11 7.25
CA VAL A 556 -13.13 14.96 8.01
C VAL A 556 -13.37 14.54 9.45
N GLN A 557 -12.61 13.56 9.96
CA GLN A 557 -12.54 13.25 11.39
C GLN A 557 -11.50 14.17 12.07
N PRO A 558 -11.72 14.64 13.32
CA PRO A 558 -10.76 15.50 14.02
C PRO A 558 -9.36 14.89 14.06
N LEU A 559 -8.35 15.68 13.68
CA LEU A 559 -6.95 15.23 13.58
C LEU A 559 -6.41 14.59 14.88
N PHE A 560 -6.94 14.99 16.03
CA PHE A 560 -6.68 14.37 17.33
C PHE A 560 -6.92 12.84 17.35
N LEU A 561 -7.97 12.34 16.68
CA LEU A 561 -8.27 10.89 16.63
C LEU A 561 -7.29 10.13 15.72
N HIS A 562 -6.70 10.78 14.73
CA HIS A 562 -5.61 10.21 13.94
C HIS A 562 -4.37 10.01 14.83
N ILE A 563 -4.06 11.00 15.67
CA ILE A 563 -2.95 10.96 16.62
C ILE A 563 -3.13 9.82 17.64
N GLU A 564 -4.29 9.71 18.30
CA GLU A 564 -4.56 8.61 19.24
C GLU A 564 -4.45 7.23 18.57
N ARG A 565 -4.96 7.08 17.34
CA ARG A 565 -4.83 5.83 16.57
C ARG A 565 -3.38 5.49 16.19
N GLY A 566 -2.49 6.47 16.02
CA GLY A 566 -1.07 6.22 15.82
C GLY A 566 -0.37 5.79 17.11
N GLN A 567 -0.60 6.53 18.21
CA GLN A 567 -0.09 6.19 19.54
C GLN A 567 -0.49 4.78 19.99
N LEU A 568 -1.75 4.39 19.78
CA LEU A 568 -2.25 3.04 20.07
C LEU A 568 -1.64 1.95 19.18
N ARG A 569 -1.38 2.25 17.88
CA ARG A 569 -0.69 1.30 16.99
C ARG A 569 0.76 1.10 17.42
N TRP A 570 1.49 2.18 17.70
CA TRP A 570 2.88 2.12 18.19
C TRP A 570 2.99 1.33 19.49
N LEU A 571 2.12 1.62 20.46
CA LEU A 571 1.99 0.83 21.69
C LEU A 571 1.74 -0.66 21.40
N GLY A 572 0.86 -0.98 20.45
CA GLY A 572 0.61 -2.35 20.01
C GLY A 572 1.85 -3.04 19.41
N HIS A 573 2.77 -2.29 18.78
CA HIS A 573 4.05 -2.84 18.34
C HIS A 573 4.99 -3.13 19.53
N LEU A 574 5.08 -2.23 20.51
CA LEU A 574 5.87 -2.47 21.73
C LEU A 574 5.39 -3.71 22.52
N PHE A 575 4.08 -3.97 22.55
CA PHE A 575 3.52 -5.19 23.16
C PHE A 575 3.81 -6.50 22.39
N ARG A 576 4.11 -6.43 21.09
CA ARG A 576 4.43 -7.59 20.23
C ARG A 576 5.93 -7.73 19.95
N MET A 577 6.74 -6.91 20.60
CA MET A 577 8.17 -6.83 20.36
C MET A 577 8.87 -7.95 21.15
N PRO A 578 9.82 -8.70 20.54
CA PRO A 578 10.56 -9.72 21.26
C PRO A 578 11.48 -9.10 22.34
N PRO A 579 11.88 -9.86 23.37
CA PRO A 579 12.90 -9.45 24.33
C PRO A 579 14.26 -9.25 23.66
N GLY A 580 15.21 -8.61 24.35
CA GLY A 580 16.52 -8.25 23.78
C GLY A 580 16.48 -7.06 22.81
N ARG A 581 15.33 -6.36 22.72
CA ARG A 581 15.20 -5.13 21.94
C ARG A 581 15.04 -3.94 22.87
N LEU A 582 16.07 -3.09 22.89
CA LEU A 582 16.12 -1.80 23.57
C LEU A 582 14.78 -1.04 23.61
N PRO A 583 14.03 -0.82 22.51
CA PRO A 583 12.72 -0.14 22.55
C PRO A 583 11.68 -0.78 23.49
N GLY A 584 11.61 -2.11 23.53
CA GLY A 584 10.69 -2.84 24.40
C GLY A 584 11.19 -2.84 25.83
N GLU A 585 12.47 -3.19 26.03
CA GLU A 585 13.12 -3.27 27.33
C GLU A 585 13.03 -1.94 28.09
N VAL A 586 13.35 -0.83 27.42
CA VAL A 586 13.29 0.52 27.96
C VAL A 586 11.85 0.99 28.24
N PHE A 587 10.85 0.51 27.49
CA PHE A 587 9.44 0.77 27.78
C PHE A 587 8.95 0.02 29.04
N TRP A 588 9.46 -1.20 29.26
CA TRP A 588 9.15 -2.01 30.45
C TRP A 588 9.93 -1.58 31.70
N ALA A 589 11.17 -1.12 31.52
CA ALA A 589 12.07 -0.73 32.58
C ALA A 589 11.51 0.35 33.52
N CYS A 590 11.87 0.24 34.80
CA CYS A 590 11.73 1.32 35.76
C CYS A 590 13.12 1.91 36.05
N PRO A 591 13.33 3.22 35.96
CA PRO A 591 14.50 3.87 36.55
C PRO A 591 14.50 3.65 38.07
N GLY A 592 15.24 2.62 38.50
CA GLY A 592 15.44 2.23 39.88
C GLY A 592 16.63 2.95 40.50
N ARG A 593 16.69 2.98 41.84
CA ARG A 593 17.88 3.46 42.57
C ARG A 593 19.01 2.43 42.42
N GLY A 594 20.25 2.87 42.56
CA GLY A 594 21.42 1.99 42.43
C GLY A 594 21.44 0.87 43.49
N PRO A 595 22.12 -0.25 43.21
CA PRO A 595 22.22 -1.36 44.16
C PRO A 595 23.00 -0.90 45.41
N GLY A 596 22.46 -1.18 46.60
CA GLY A 596 23.03 -0.72 47.88
C GLY A 596 22.16 -0.89 49.13
N GLU A 597 20.91 -1.33 49.00
CA GLU A 597 20.04 -1.75 50.12
C GLU A 597 19.59 -3.20 49.87
N ASP A 598 19.70 -4.07 50.89
CA ASP A 598 19.58 -5.53 50.74
C ASP A 598 18.16 -6.03 50.39
N PRO A 599 18.03 -7.13 49.61
CA PRO A 599 16.76 -7.80 49.34
C PRO A 599 16.27 -8.66 50.53
N GLY A 600 16.25 -8.08 51.74
CA GLY A 600 15.81 -8.73 52.97
C GLY A 600 14.32 -8.49 53.28
N HIS A 601 13.53 -9.56 53.31
CA HIS A 601 12.11 -9.59 53.74
C HIS A 601 11.11 -8.75 52.92
N ALA A 602 10.51 -9.38 51.91
CA ALA A 602 9.26 -8.92 51.28
C ALA A 602 8.35 -10.11 50.89
N GLY A 603 8.14 -11.03 51.83
CA GLY A 603 7.13 -12.08 51.70
C GLY A 603 5.74 -11.55 52.10
N GLU A 604 4.75 -11.80 51.24
CA GLU A 604 3.32 -11.63 51.47
C GLU A 604 2.75 -10.21 51.73
N THR A 605 1.49 -10.03 51.32
CA THR A 605 0.58 -8.88 51.61
C THR A 605 1.09 -7.45 51.38
N MET A 606 0.59 -6.80 50.32
CA MET A 606 0.21 -5.38 50.41
C MET A 606 -0.99 -5.02 49.53
N SER A 607 -2.18 -5.10 50.11
CA SER A 607 -3.30 -4.24 49.72
C SER A 607 -3.30 -3.01 50.64
N LEU A 608 -3.10 -1.80 50.09
CA LEU A 608 -3.66 -0.52 50.59
C LEU A 608 -3.27 0.64 49.66
N GLY A 609 -3.97 1.77 49.77
CA GLY A 609 -3.81 2.91 48.86
C GLY A 609 -2.62 3.80 49.19
N TRP A 610 -2.04 4.43 48.16
CA TRP A 610 -1.05 5.50 48.33
C TRP A 610 -1.71 6.87 48.38
N PRO A 611 -1.50 7.68 49.45
CA PRO A 611 -2.05 9.03 49.55
C PRO A 611 -1.35 10.00 48.58
N GLY A 612 -1.96 11.16 48.38
CA GLY A 612 -1.53 12.12 47.36
C GLY A 612 -0.28 12.91 47.73
N ASN A 613 0.66 13.02 46.77
CA ASN A 613 1.27 14.30 46.42
C ASN A 613 1.85 14.27 44.99
N ALA A 614 2.27 15.43 44.48
CA ALA A 614 2.46 15.67 43.04
C ALA A 614 3.78 15.13 42.45
N SER A 615 3.72 13.95 41.80
CA SER A 615 4.75 13.45 40.87
C SER A 615 4.21 12.33 39.96
N GLY A 616 4.96 11.96 38.91
CA GLY A 616 4.64 10.86 37.99
C GLY A 616 3.70 11.24 36.84
N SER A 617 3.85 12.42 36.23
CA SER A 617 2.99 12.91 35.14
C SER A 617 3.07 12.07 33.85
N PHE A 618 4.27 11.70 33.39
CA PHE A 618 4.45 10.90 32.17
C PHE A 618 3.90 9.50 32.38
N ARG A 619 4.36 8.78 33.43
CA ARG A 619 3.82 7.46 33.76
C ARG A 619 2.35 7.46 34.15
N LYS A 620 1.75 8.52 34.70
CA LYS A 620 0.28 8.61 34.94
C LYS A 620 -0.51 9.07 33.72
N SER A 621 0.06 9.86 32.80
CA SER A 621 -0.56 10.23 31.53
C SER A 621 -0.62 9.01 30.60
N TRP A 622 0.53 8.36 30.37
CA TRP A 622 0.55 7.08 29.65
C TRP A 622 -0.28 6.01 30.38
N ARG A 623 -0.31 5.92 31.73
CA ARG A 623 -1.23 5.00 32.42
C ARG A 623 -2.71 5.42 32.42
N LYS A 624 -3.06 6.68 32.12
CA LYS A 624 -4.45 7.10 31.83
C LYS A 624 -4.86 6.78 30.40
N CYS A 625 -3.97 6.98 29.42
CA CYS A 625 -4.17 6.56 28.03
C CYS A 625 -4.21 5.02 27.92
N LEU A 626 -3.28 4.30 28.53
CA LEU A 626 -3.35 2.84 28.75
C LEU A 626 -4.56 2.45 29.60
N GLY A 627 -4.97 3.27 30.56
CA GLY A 627 -6.20 3.05 31.34
C GLY A 627 -7.46 2.97 30.46
N ARG A 628 -7.42 3.55 29.25
CA ARG A 628 -8.45 3.42 28.22
C ARG A 628 -8.07 2.37 27.15
N GLY A 629 -6.84 2.35 26.67
CA GLY A 629 -6.36 1.49 25.59
C GLY A 629 -5.92 0.07 25.99
N ARG A 630 -5.20 -0.11 27.10
CA ARG A 630 -4.80 -1.45 27.62
C ARG A 630 -6.03 -2.28 28.01
N LYS A 631 -7.04 -1.62 28.59
CA LYS A 631 -8.37 -2.18 28.88
C LYS A 631 -9.22 -2.46 27.63
N GLN A 632 -8.74 -2.14 26.43
CA GLN A 632 -9.45 -2.35 25.17
C GLN A 632 -8.67 -3.31 24.23
N CYS A 633 -7.35 -3.23 24.16
CA CYS A 633 -6.54 -4.14 23.33
C CYS A 633 -6.18 -5.48 24.00
N ILE A 634 -5.87 -5.50 25.31
CA ILE A 634 -5.68 -6.80 26.00
C ILE A 634 -7.02 -7.54 26.12
N SER A 635 -8.10 -6.78 26.33
CA SER A 635 -9.49 -7.27 26.30
C SER A 635 -9.93 -7.90 24.97
N LEU A 636 -9.16 -7.74 23.88
CA LEU A 636 -9.50 -8.22 22.53
C LEU A 636 -8.54 -9.28 21.98
N LEU A 637 -7.46 -9.62 22.70
CA LEU A 637 -6.45 -10.60 22.26
C LEU A 637 -6.14 -11.70 23.28
N GLN A 638 -6.70 -11.63 24.49
CA GLN A 638 -6.58 -12.67 25.52
C GLN A 638 -7.95 -13.15 26.05
N HIS A 639 -9.05 -12.88 25.32
CA HIS A 639 -10.41 -13.25 25.70
C HIS A 639 -11.17 -14.05 24.63
N THR A 640 -10.51 -14.46 23.55
CA THR A 640 -11.07 -15.38 22.55
C THR A 640 -10.87 -16.86 22.92
N GLU A 641 -10.05 -17.17 23.93
CA GLU A 641 -9.84 -18.51 24.45
C GLU A 641 -9.91 -18.53 25.99
N ILE A 642 -10.88 -19.30 26.52
CA ILE A 642 -11.02 -19.79 27.90
C ILE A 642 -11.49 -18.76 28.98
N SER A 643 -12.27 -19.28 29.94
CA SER A 643 -12.78 -18.67 31.18
C SER A 643 -13.95 -17.68 31.10
N LEU A 644 -15.16 -18.22 31.24
CA LEU A 644 -16.39 -17.50 31.59
C LEU A 644 -16.37 -17.01 33.06
N THR A 645 -15.81 -15.83 33.29
CA THR A 645 -16.02 -15.05 34.53
C THR A 645 -16.33 -13.59 34.18
N SER A 646 -17.61 -13.21 34.22
CA SER A 646 -18.21 -12.04 33.53
C SER A 646 -17.80 -10.63 34.03
N ASP A 647 -16.87 -10.54 34.97
CA ASP A 647 -16.91 -9.50 36.02
C ASP A 647 -15.97 -8.29 35.83
N THR A 648 -15.09 -8.30 34.82
CA THR A 648 -13.96 -7.36 34.71
C THR A 648 -14.01 -6.48 33.45
N TRP A 649 -14.21 -7.06 32.26
CA TRP A 649 -14.24 -6.31 31.00
C TRP A 649 -15.55 -5.53 30.84
N ILE A 650 -16.70 -6.15 31.14
CA ILE A 650 -18.01 -5.48 31.16
C ILE A 650 -17.93 -4.28 32.11
N ARG A 651 -17.60 -4.50 33.39
CA ARG A 651 -17.45 -3.43 34.39
C ARG A 651 -16.38 -2.38 34.04
N SER A 652 -15.46 -2.67 33.11
CA SER A 652 -14.52 -1.69 32.55
C SER A 652 -15.15 -0.77 31.51
N TYR A 653 -16.06 -1.29 30.68
CA TYR A 653 -16.85 -0.52 29.73
C TYR A 653 -18.01 0.24 30.40
N LEU A 654 -18.69 -0.38 31.38
CA LEU A 654 -19.74 0.29 32.16
C LEU A 654 -19.22 1.55 32.85
N ARG A 655 -18.08 1.47 33.56
CA ARG A 655 -17.41 2.64 34.19
C ARG A 655 -16.77 3.64 33.20
N ARG A 656 -16.95 3.43 31.89
CA ARG A 656 -16.62 4.40 30.82
C ARG A 656 -17.87 4.95 30.12
N ALA A 657 -19.00 4.27 30.29
CA ALA A 657 -20.30 4.61 29.73
C ALA A 657 -21.10 5.46 30.71
N ASP A 658 -21.10 5.10 31.99
CA ASP A 658 -21.40 5.98 33.12
C ASP A 658 -20.46 7.21 33.05
N LEU A 659 -21.03 8.34 32.63
CA LEU A 659 -20.35 9.62 32.46
C LEU A 659 -20.46 10.47 33.74
N ASN A 660 -21.52 10.25 34.52
CA ASN A 660 -21.88 11.07 35.66
C ASN A 660 -21.32 10.54 37.00
N GLN A 661 -20.95 9.26 37.05
CA GLN A 661 -20.37 8.50 38.18
C GLN A 661 -21.33 8.20 39.35
N ASP A 662 -22.64 8.15 39.11
CA ASP A 662 -23.64 7.73 40.11
C ASP A 662 -23.82 6.20 40.25
N GLY A 663 -23.16 5.40 39.39
CA GLY A 663 -23.17 3.95 39.46
C GLY A 663 -24.39 3.26 38.83
N LYS A 664 -25.33 4.04 38.27
CA LYS A 664 -26.31 3.56 37.28
C LYS A 664 -25.87 3.98 35.86
N MET A 665 -26.67 3.67 34.84
CA MET A 665 -26.57 4.28 33.52
C MET A 665 -27.92 4.77 33.00
N SER A 666 -27.97 6.03 32.59
CA SER A 666 -29.08 6.57 31.79
C SER A 666 -29.07 6.02 30.35
N TYR A 667 -30.15 6.25 29.61
CA TYR A 667 -30.26 5.78 28.22
C TYR A 667 -29.15 6.34 27.31
N ASP A 668 -28.78 7.61 27.46
CA ASP A 668 -27.76 8.24 26.62
C ASP A 668 -26.36 7.66 26.90
N GLU A 669 -26.11 7.26 28.16
CA GLU A 669 -24.91 6.54 28.59
C GLU A 669 -24.90 5.10 28.05
N VAL A 670 -26.06 4.46 27.93
CA VAL A 670 -26.22 3.16 27.22
C VAL A 670 -26.01 3.30 25.71
N GLN A 671 -26.44 4.38 25.05
CA GLN A 671 -26.06 4.62 23.65
C GLN A 671 -24.56 4.83 23.49
N HIS A 672 -23.92 5.55 24.41
CA HIS A 672 -22.46 5.70 24.43
C HIS A 672 -21.73 4.38 24.69
N LEU A 673 -22.29 3.49 25.54
CA LEU A 673 -21.79 2.11 25.71
C LEU A 673 -21.82 1.34 24.39
N LEU A 674 -22.97 1.29 23.72
CA LEU A 674 -23.19 0.58 22.46
C LEU A 674 -22.21 1.07 21.37
N GLN A 675 -22.03 2.39 21.25
CA GLN A 675 -21.03 2.99 20.34
C GLN A 675 -19.59 2.59 20.71
N MET A 676 -19.23 2.55 22.01
CA MET A 676 -17.89 2.14 22.45
C MET A 676 -17.56 0.67 22.16
N ILE A 677 -18.57 -0.21 22.08
CA ILE A 677 -18.43 -1.63 21.70
C ILE A 677 -18.74 -1.89 20.22
N ASN A 678 -18.87 -0.83 19.40
CA ASN A 678 -19.13 -0.90 17.96
C ASN A 678 -20.41 -1.67 17.59
N ILE A 679 -21.45 -1.55 18.42
CA ILE A 679 -22.78 -2.11 18.20
C ILE A 679 -23.72 -0.98 17.76
N ASP A 680 -24.04 -0.96 16.46
CA ASP A 680 -24.91 0.06 15.85
C ASP A 680 -26.36 -0.46 15.82
N LEU A 681 -27.19 0.05 16.73
CA LEU A 681 -28.59 -0.38 16.94
C LEU A 681 -29.58 0.73 16.66
N ASN A 682 -30.72 0.34 16.06
CA ASN A 682 -31.92 1.17 15.98
C ASN A 682 -32.27 1.76 17.36
N GLU A 683 -32.34 3.09 17.45
CA GLU A 683 -32.63 3.81 18.70
C GLU A 683 -33.94 3.36 19.34
N GLN A 684 -34.97 3.07 18.55
CA GLN A 684 -36.28 2.65 19.05
C GLN A 684 -36.22 1.24 19.66
N TYR A 685 -35.39 0.35 19.10
CA TYR A 685 -35.12 -0.96 19.70
C TYR A 685 -34.28 -0.83 20.98
N ALA A 686 -33.21 -0.03 20.96
CA ALA A 686 -32.37 0.23 22.13
C ALA A 686 -33.17 0.85 23.29
N ARG A 687 -34.04 1.85 23.04
CA ARG A 687 -34.95 2.43 24.05
C ARG A 687 -35.95 1.39 24.59
N THR A 688 -36.43 0.47 23.75
CA THR A 688 -37.36 -0.59 24.17
C THR A 688 -36.65 -1.63 25.05
N LEU A 689 -35.43 -2.04 24.67
CA LEU A 689 -34.61 -2.97 25.46
C LEU A 689 -34.20 -2.34 26.81
N PHE A 690 -33.81 -1.07 26.81
CA PHE A 690 -33.52 -0.31 28.02
C PHE A 690 -34.73 -0.29 28.98
N LYS A 691 -35.91 0.11 28.49
CA LYS A 691 -37.15 0.13 29.29
C LYS A 691 -37.65 -1.26 29.73
N LYS A 692 -37.21 -2.34 29.08
CA LYS A 692 -37.47 -3.71 29.52
C LYS A 692 -36.61 -4.10 30.73
N CYS A 693 -35.39 -3.56 30.81
CA CYS A 693 -34.43 -3.87 31.87
C CYS A 693 -34.54 -2.92 33.07
N ASP A 694 -35.06 -1.70 32.89
CA ASP A 694 -35.39 -0.75 33.96
C ASP A 694 -36.64 -1.21 34.74
N ARG A 695 -36.42 -2.09 35.71
CA ARG A 695 -37.39 -2.58 36.69
C ARG A 695 -37.60 -1.57 37.81
N SER A 696 -36.61 -0.71 38.07
CA SER A 696 -36.67 0.38 39.05
C SER A 696 -37.61 1.53 38.64
N HIS A 697 -37.83 1.68 37.34
CA HIS A 697 -38.62 2.71 36.67
C HIS A 697 -38.09 4.16 36.87
N ASP A 698 -36.83 4.34 37.29
CA ASP A 698 -36.20 5.66 37.42
C ASP A 698 -35.55 6.17 36.13
N ASN A 699 -35.71 5.44 35.01
CA ASN A 699 -35.12 5.68 33.70
C ASN A 699 -33.58 5.53 33.68
N ARG A 700 -33.03 4.73 34.60
CA ARG A 700 -31.62 4.36 34.69
C ARG A 700 -31.49 2.89 35.07
N LEU A 701 -30.52 2.20 34.48
CA LEU A 701 -30.23 0.81 34.81
C LEU A 701 -29.22 0.75 35.97
N ASP A 702 -29.54 0.02 37.04
CA ASP A 702 -28.60 -0.36 38.11
C ASP A 702 -27.64 -1.48 37.66
N PRO A 703 -26.58 -1.82 38.42
CA PRO A 703 -25.60 -2.83 38.01
C PRO A 703 -26.18 -4.21 37.64
N VAL A 704 -27.29 -4.63 38.26
CA VAL A 704 -27.97 -5.90 37.97
C VAL A 704 -28.84 -5.78 36.73
N GLU A 705 -29.57 -4.67 36.58
CA GLU A 705 -30.36 -4.33 35.40
C GLU A 705 -29.46 -4.14 34.15
N ILE A 706 -28.24 -3.65 34.34
CA ILE A 706 -27.21 -3.55 33.28
C ILE A 706 -26.70 -4.94 32.89
N GLU A 707 -26.42 -5.83 33.85
CA GLU A 707 -26.04 -7.21 33.54
C GLU A 707 -27.17 -7.96 32.81
N GLU A 708 -28.43 -7.69 33.14
CA GLU A 708 -29.60 -8.17 32.39
C GLU A 708 -29.69 -7.56 30.98
N PHE A 709 -29.47 -6.25 30.83
CA PHE A 709 -29.42 -5.59 29.52
C PHE A 709 -28.32 -6.16 28.62
N CYS A 710 -27.11 -6.37 29.13
CA CYS A 710 -26.02 -6.99 28.36
C CYS A 710 -26.33 -8.45 28.00
N ARG A 711 -27.00 -9.20 28.89
CA ARG A 711 -27.42 -10.58 28.65
C ARG A 711 -28.50 -10.66 27.57
N GLU A 712 -29.50 -9.78 27.61
CA GLU A 712 -30.55 -9.69 26.60
C GLU A 712 -30.06 -9.12 25.26
N LEU A 713 -29.04 -8.26 25.26
CA LEU A 713 -28.37 -7.76 24.06
C LEU A 713 -27.61 -8.87 23.31
N MET A 714 -26.92 -9.75 24.04
CA MET A 714 -26.17 -10.89 23.47
C MET A 714 -27.03 -12.14 23.26
N ARG A 715 -28.30 -12.13 23.70
CA ARG A 715 -29.25 -13.23 23.58
C ARG A 715 -29.55 -13.56 22.13
N ARG A 716 -29.46 -14.85 21.76
CA ARG A 716 -29.78 -15.37 20.42
C ARG A 716 -31.06 -16.21 20.44
N PRO A 717 -32.25 -15.60 20.45
CA PRO A 717 -33.53 -16.30 20.65
C PRO A 717 -33.82 -17.36 19.57
N GLU A 718 -33.15 -17.32 18.42
CA GLU A 718 -33.20 -18.35 17.40
C GLU A 718 -32.37 -19.60 17.76
N LEU A 719 -31.21 -19.45 18.43
CA LEU A 719 -30.45 -20.58 18.96
C LEU A 719 -31.10 -21.14 20.23
N ASP A 720 -31.63 -20.29 21.11
CA ASP A 720 -32.47 -20.72 22.25
C ASP A 720 -33.60 -21.66 21.80
N ALA A 721 -34.26 -21.33 20.69
CA ALA A 721 -35.37 -22.12 20.17
C ALA A 721 -34.92 -23.49 19.64
N VAL A 722 -33.75 -23.56 18.99
CA VAL A 722 -33.16 -24.85 18.55
C VAL A 722 -32.73 -25.67 19.77
N PHE A 723 -31.99 -25.08 20.72
CA PHE A 723 -31.53 -25.75 21.93
C PHE A 723 -32.69 -26.35 22.74
N ARG A 724 -33.77 -25.58 22.95
CA ARG A 724 -34.98 -26.03 23.65
C ARG A 724 -35.85 -26.99 22.85
N HIS A 725 -35.61 -27.18 21.56
CA HIS A 725 -36.31 -28.20 20.78
C HIS A 725 -35.79 -29.61 21.08
N TYR A 726 -34.47 -29.73 21.33
CA TYR A 726 -33.81 -31.00 21.61
C TYR A 726 -33.57 -31.25 23.12
N SER A 727 -33.52 -30.21 23.95
CA SER A 727 -33.34 -30.33 25.41
C SER A 727 -34.66 -30.63 26.13
N SER A 728 -34.79 -31.87 26.63
CA SER A 728 -35.97 -32.36 27.38
C SER A 728 -36.26 -31.57 28.66
N ASN A 729 -35.25 -30.97 29.29
CA ASN A 729 -35.38 -30.12 30.48
C ASN A 729 -35.23 -28.62 30.18
N GLY A 730 -34.97 -28.24 28.93
CA GLY A 730 -34.75 -26.85 28.50
C GLY A 730 -33.47 -26.17 29.01
N CYS A 731 -32.61 -26.87 29.75
CA CYS A 731 -31.43 -26.33 30.43
C CYS A 731 -30.10 -26.94 29.94
N VAL A 732 -30.07 -28.23 29.62
CA VAL A 732 -28.90 -28.96 29.10
C VAL A 732 -29.30 -29.95 28.00
N LEU A 733 -28.41 -30.18 27.04
CA LEU A 733 -28.47 -31.32 26.11
C LEU A 733 -27.58 -32.44 26.66
N SER A 734 -28.13 -33.63 26.87
CA SER A 734 -27.34 -34.84 27.06
C SER A 734 -26.60 -35.24 25.78
N THR A 735 -25.63 -36.14 25.92
CA THR A 735 -24.98 -36.81 24.78
C THR A 735 -25.98 -37.43 23.79
N LEU A 736 -27.13 -37.94 24.28
CA LEU A 736 -28.18 -38.52 23.43
C LEU A 736 -28.94 -37.45 22.64
N GLU A 737 -29.37 -36.37 23.29
CA GLU A 737 -30.09 -35.27 22.64
C GLU A 737 -29.20 -34.53 21.64
N LEU A 738 -27.90 -34.38 21.95
CA LEU A 738 -26.92 -33.82 21.02
C LEU A 738 -26.66 -34.76 19.82
N ARG A 739 -26.57 -36.08 20.03
CA ARG A 739 -26.51 -37.07 18.94
C ARG A 739 -27.72 -36.94 18.02
N ASP A 740 -28.91 -36.77 18.57
CA ASP A 740 -30.15 -36.73 17.80
C ASP A 740 -30.27 -35.41 17.01
N PHE A 741 -29.86 -34.28 17.61
CA PHE A 741 -29.64 -33.03 16.88
C PHE A 741 -28.71 -33.22 15.67
N LEU A 742 -27.54 -33.85 15.84
CA LEU A 742 -26.59 -34.11 14.74
C LEU A 742 -27.19 -35.04 13.66
N GLY A 743 -27.99 -36.02 14.07
CA GLY A 743 -28.73 -36.89 13.16
C GLY A 743 -29.69 -36.11 12.25
N ASP A 744 -30.46 -35.19 12.82
CA ASP A 744 -31.36 -34.30 12.08
C ASP A 744 -30.61 -33.29 11.19
N GLN A 745 -29.37 -32.91 11.55
CA GLN A 745 -28.53 -32.08 10.67
C GLN A 745 -28.00 -32.87 9.44
N GLY A 746 -28.11 -34.20 9.47
CA GLY A 746 -27.66 -35.12 8.42
C GLY A 746 -26.25 -35.69 8.65
N GLU A 747 -25.75 -35.71 9.89
CA GLU A 747 -24.34 -35.95 10.22
C GLU A 747 -24.07 -37.35 10.81
N GLY A 748 -22.79 -37.63 11.10
CA GLY A 748 -22.31 -38.88 11.70
C GLY A 748 -22.71 -39.00 13.18
N ALA A 749 -24.00 -39.24 13.43
CA ALA A 749 -24.67 -39.28 14.74
C ALA A 749 -24.22 -40.44 15.66
N THR A 750 -22.95 -40.47 16.04
CA THR A 750 -22.37 -41.41 17.01
C THR A 750 -22.25 -40.77 18.39
N LEU A 751 -22.39 -41.57 19.45
CA LEU A 751 -22.24 -41.10 20.83
C LEU A 751 -20.84 -40.56 21.11
N GLY A 752 -19.79 -41.21 20.59
CA GLY A 752 -18.40 -40.75 20.75
C GLY A 752 -18.12 -39.41 20.08
N HIS A 753 -18.76 -39.12 18.93
CA HIS A 753 -18.67 -37.80 18.31
C HIS A 753 -19.36 -36.72 19.17
N ALA A 754 -20.58 -36.98 19.64
CA ALA A 754 -21.29 -36.06 20.54
C ALA A 754 -20.50 -35.80 21.85
N GLN A 755 -19.91 -36.83 22.45
CA GLN A 755 -19.01 -36.70 23.61
C GLN A 755 -17.78 -35.84 23.31
N LYS A 756 -17.12 -36.04 22.15
CA LYS A 756 -16.00 -35.19 21.72
C LYS A 756 -16.43 -33.72 21.63
N LEU A 757 -17.58 -33.43 21.02
CA LEU A 757 -18.09 -32.05 20.91
C LEU A 757 -18.36 -31.41 22.28
N ILE A 758 -18.88 -32.17 23.24
CA ILE A 758 -19.06 -31.71 24.62
C ILE A 758 -17.72 -31.37 25.26
N HIS A 759 -16.72 -32.25 25.17
CA HIS A 759 -15.39 -31.97 25.71
C HIS A 759 -14.65 -30.81 25.02
N THR A 760 -14.88 -30.58 23.73
CA THR A 760 -14.27 -29.46 22.99
C THR A 760 -14.93 -28.11 23.29
N TYR A 761 -16.26 -28.05 23.37
CA TYR A 761 -17.00 -26.78 23.34
C TYR A 761 -17.72 -26.41 24.65
N GLU A 762 -17.87 -27.32 25.62
CA GLU A 762 -18.45 -26.97 26.92
C GLU A 762 -17.40 -26.41 27.88
N PHE A 763 -17.70 -25.24 28.48
CA PHE A 763 -16.83 -24.54 29.42
C PHE A 763 -17.26 -24.69 30.90
N ASN A 764 -18.47 -25.22 31.15
CA ASN A 764 -18.92 -25.53 32.50
C ASN A 764 -18.37 -26.90 32.94
N ASP A 765 -17.39 -26.87 33.83
CA ASP A 765 -16.75 -28.04 34.45
C ASP A 765 -17.71 -29.16 34.87
N TRP A 766 -18.86 -28.81 35.47
CA TRP A 766 -19.83 -29.80 35.93
C TRP A 766 -20.58 -30.43 34.75
N ALA A 767 -21.05 -29.63 33.79
CA ALA A 767 -21.75 -30.13 32.61
C ALA A 767 -20.82 -31.01 31.76
N GLN A 768 -19.59 -30.54 31.50
CA GLN A 768 -18.58 -31.26 30.73
C GLN A 768 -18.22 -32.61 31.37
N LYS A 769 -17.99 -32.66 32.69
CA LYS A 769 -17.69 -33.92 33.42
C LYS A 769 -18.87 -34.89 33.46
N ASN A 770 -20.11 -34.40 33.38
CA ASN A 770 -21.33 -35.22 33.34
C ASN A 770 -21.84 -35.48 31.90
N LEU A 771 -21.05 -35.13 30.86
CA LEU A 771 -21.40 -35.32 29.45
C LEU A 771 -22.72 -34.65 29.02
N PHE A 772 -22.92 -33.42 29.53
CA PHE A 772 -23.96 -32.48 29.16
C PHE A 772 -23.38 -31.25 28.45
N MET A 773 -24.10 -30.73 27.45
CA MET A 773 -23.83 -29.44 26.82
C MET A 773 -24.84 -28.39 27.32
N THR A 774 -24.35 -27.25 27.77
CA THR A 774 -25.16 -26.07 28.11
C THR A 774 -25.51 -25.26 26.86
N GLN A 775 -26.43 -24.31 27.00
CA GLN A 775 -26.77 -23.35 25.94
C GLN A 775 -25.55 -22.54 25.45
N ASN A 776 -24.54 -22.32 26.30
CA ASN A 776 -23.30 -21.65 25.93
C ASN A 776 -22.40 -22.57 25.10
N GLY A 777 -22.15 -23.80 25.56
CA GLY A 777 -21.37 -24.79 24.80
C GLY A 777 -21.98 -25.12 23.44
N PHE A 778 -23.32 -25.21 23.38
CA PHE A 778 -24.04 -25.36 22.12
C PHE A 778 -23.84 -24.14 21.19
N THR A 779 -23.90 -22.92 21.73
CA THR A 779 -23.66 -21.70 20.95
C THR A 779 -22.22 -21.64 20.40
N MET A 780 -21.24 -22.09 21.19
CA MET A 780 -19.83 -22.19 20.76
C MET A 780 -19.64 -23.25 19.68
N TYR A 781 -20.20 -24.45 19.84
CA TYR A 781 -20.23 -25.46 18.78
C TYR A 781 -20.86 -24.92 17.49
N MET A 782 -22.02 -24.28 17.60
CA MET A 782 -22.78 -23.78 16.44
C MET A 782 -22.02 -22.72 15.64
N LEU A 783 -21.15 -21.92 16.29
CA LEU A 783 -20.27 -20.92 15.68
C LEU A 783 -18.89 -21.47 15.26
N SER A 784 -18.59 -22.73 15.56
CA SER A 784 -17.28 -23.33 15.28
C SER A 784 -17.07 -23.67 13.80
N ASN A 785 -15.80 -23.81 13.40
CA ASN A 785 -15.43 -24.35 12.08
C ASN A 785 -15.91 -25.81 11.88
N GLU A 786 -16.11 -26.59 12.95
CA GLU A 786 -16.71 -27.94 12.85
C GLU A 786 -18.20 -27.87 12.44
N ASN A 787 -18.89 -26.73 12.66
CA ASN A 787 -20.28 -26.49 12.25
C ASN A 787 -20.45 -25.54 11.03
N ASP A 788 -19.38 -25.26 10.28
CA ASP A 788 -19.44 -24.38 9.10
C ASP A 788 -20.39 -24.95 8.00
N VAL A 789 -20.98 -24.04 7.22
CA VAL A 789 -21.84 -24.34 6.06
C VAL A 789 -21.11 -25.10 4.95
N PHE A 790 -19.80 -24.89 4.82
CA PHE A 790 -18.90 -25.62 3.94
C PHE A 790 -18.42 -26.91 4.62
N ASN A 791 -18.43 -28.04 3.89
CA ASN A 791 -18.07 -29.32 4.48
C ASN A 791 -16.61 -29.38 4.99
N PRO A 792 -16.34 -29.59 6.29
CA PRO A 792 -14.97 -29.67 6.82
C PRO A 792 -14.10 -30.72 6.15
N ASP A 793 -14.65 -31.89 5.76
CA ASP A 793 -13.90 -32.94 5.07
C ASP A 793 -13.27 -32.44 3.75
N HIS A 794 -13.96 -31.52 3.06
CA HIS A 794 -13.55 -30.96 1.79
C HIS A 794 -12.48 -29.87 1.93
N THR A 795 -12.09 -29.49 3.16
CA THR A 795 -10.95 -28.58 3.41
C THR A 795 -9.60 -29.24 3.09
N SER A 796 -9.56 -30.57 3.00
CA SER A 796 -8.42 -31.37 2.61
C SER A 796 -8.57 -31.90 1.17
N VAL A 797 -7.52 -32.50 0.60
CA VAL A 797 -7.61 -33.19 -0.69
C VAL A 797 -8.33 -34.52 -0.46
N TYR A 798 -9.51 -34.69 -1.07
CA TYR A 798 -10.42 -35.82 -0.84
C TYR A 798 -10.96 -36.45 -2.13
N GLN A 799 -10.77 -35.78 -3.27
CA GLN A 799 -11.22 -36.27 -4.57
C GLN A 799 -10.19 -37.23 -5.17
N ASP A 800 -10.64 -38.07 -6.10
CA ASP A 800 -9.74 -38.88 -6.93
C ASP A 800 -8.84 -37.97 -7.76
N MET A 801 -7.53 -38.01 -7.50
CA MET A 801 -6.49 -37.22 -8.19
C MET A 801 -5.73 -38.01 -9.26
N THR A 802 -6.13 -39.26 -9.51
CA THR A 802 -5.43 -40.22 -10.39
C THR A 802 -5.99 -40.29 -11.81
N ARG A 803 -7.04 -39.53 -12.12
CA ARG A 803 -7.65 -39.46 -13.46
C ARG A 803 -6.84 -38.53 -14.39
N PRO A 804 -7.01 -38.61 -15.72
CA PRO A 804 -6.36 -37.68 -16.66
C PRO A 804 -6.61 -36.21 -16.36
N LEU A 805 -5.62 -35.34 -16.62
CA LEU A 805 -5.74 -33.87 -16.48
C LEU A 805 -7.00 -33.26 -17.12
N ALA A 806 -7.49 -33.82 -18.24
CA ALA A 806 -8.70 -33.36 -18.91
C ALA A 806 -9.99 -33.50 -18.07
N HIS A 807 -9.97 -34.33 -17.02
CA HIS A 807 -11.12 -34.59 -16.15
C HIS A 807 -11.27 -33.57 -15.01
N TYR A 808 -10.39 -32.57 -14.87
CA TYR A 808 -10.44 -31.57 -13.79
C TYR A 808 -10.72 -30.17 -14.32
N TYR A 809 -11.44 -29.36 -13.54
CA TYR A 809 -11.34 -27.91 -13.62
C TYR A 809 -9.99 -27.48 -13.01
N ILE A 810 -9.34 -26.48 -13.62
CA ILE A 810 -7.99 -26.03 -13.27
C ILE A 810 -8.03 -24.52 -12.99
N SER A 811 -7.68 -24.10 -11.78
CA SER A 811 -7.70 -22.69 -11.39
C SER A 811 -6.71 -21.89 -12.24
N SER A 812 -7.22 -20.94 -13.03
CA SER A 812 -6.48 -20.35 -14.14
C SER A 812 -6.54 -18.82 -14.15
N SER A 813 -5.38 -18.19 -14.31
CA SER A 813 -5.24 -16.74 -14.45
C SER A 813 -5.00 -16.35 -15.92
N HIS A 814 -5.51 -15.16 -16.28
CA HIS A 814 -5.25 -14.44 -17.53
C HIS A 814 -4.36 -13.23 -17.25
N ASN A 815 -3.43 -12.92 -18.16
CA ASN A 815 -2.45 -11.82 -18.06
C ASN A 815 -1.89 -11.62 -16.64
N THR A 816 -1.42 -12.72 -16.05
CA THR A 816 -1.17 -12.85 -14.60
C THR A 816 -0.25 -11.78 -14.03
N TYR A 817 0.67 -11.24 -14.84
CA TYR A 817 1.59 -10.18 -14.46
C TYR A 817 0.92 -8.83 -14.12
N LEU A 818 -0.32 -8.56 -14.57
CA LEU A 818 -0.98 -7.26 -14.40
C LEU A 818 -1.57 -7.04 -13.00
N THR A 819 -1.21 -5.90 -12.39
CA THR A 819 -1.81 -5.44 -11.12
C THR A 819 -3.17 -4.76 -11.25
N LYS A 820 -3.53 -4.22 -12.43
CA LYS A 820 -4.71 -3.36 -12.67
C LYS A 820 -5.32 -3.59 -14.07
N ASP A 821 -5.55 -2.52 -14.83
CA ASP A 821 -6.12 -2.49 -16.19
C ASP A 821 -5.12 -2.97 -17.26
N GLN A 822 -5.66 -3.34 -18.43
CA GLN A 822 -4.88 -3.93 -19.53
C GLN A 822 -3.98 -2.92 -20.28
N VAL A 823 -4.24 -1.61 -20.15
CA VAL A 823 -3.64 -0.59 -21.03
C VAL A 823 -2.54 0.22 -20.33
N THR A 824 -2.68 0.48 -19.03
CA THR A 824 -1.81 1.34 -18.22
C THR A 824 -1.42 0.74 -16.86
N GLY A 825 -1.82 -0.51 -16.61
CA GLY A 825 -1.48 -1.23 -15.38
C GLY A 825 0.02 -1.51 -15.22
N GLU A 826 0.45 -1.66 -13.97
CA GLU A 826 1.83 -2.04 -13.65
C GLU A 826 1.94 -3.58 -13.74
N SER A 827 2.89 -4.08 -14.54
CA SER A 827 3.31 -5.48 -14.56
C SER A 827 4.30 -5.75 -13.42
N SER A 828 4.13 -6.85 -12.69
CA SER A 828 4.90 -7.16 -11.48
C SER A 828 4.97 -8.66 -11.19
N THR A 829 5.90 -9.06 -10.32
CA THR A 829 6.01 -10.40 -9.74
C THR A 829 4.95 -10.68 -8.65
N GLU A 830 4.45 -9.66 -7.96
CA GLU A 830 3.48 -9.82 -6.85
C GLU A 830 2.14 -10.49 -7.26
N PRO A 831 1.53 -10.16 -8.41
CA PRO A 831 0.35 -10.87 -8.91
C PRO A 831 0.53 -12.39 -9.07
N TYR A 832 1.71 -12.87 -9.48
CA TYR A 832 2.01 -14.31 -9.54
C TYR A 832 2.02 -14.92 -8.13
N ILE A 833 2.69 -14.27 -7.16
CA ILE A 833 2.69 -14.69 -5.75
C ILE A 833 1.25 -14.77 -5.22
N ARG A 834 0.45 -13.74 -5.49
CA ARG A 834 -0.94 -13.64 -5.05
C ARG A 834 -1.83 -14.73 -5.67
N ALA A 835 -1.65 -15.06 -6.94
CA ALA A 835 -2.40 -16.10 -7.63
C ALA A 835 -2.01 -17.50 -7.13
N LEU A 836 -0.70 -17.80 -7.03
CA LEU A 836 -0.20 -19.09 -6.55
C LEU A 836 -0.59 -19.36 -5.09
N ASN A 837 -0.55 -18.35 -4.22
CA ASN A 837 -1.02 -18.45 -2.83
C ASN A 837 -2.56 -18.58 -2.71
N GLN A 838 -3.32 -18.26 -3.77
CA GLN A 838 -4.76 -18.55 -3.89
C GLN A 838 -5.04 -19.90 -4.59
N GLY A 839 -4.02 -20.76 -4.76
CA GLY A 839 -4.18 -22.08 -5.36
C GLY A 839 -4.24 -22.08 -6.89
N CYS A 840 -3.91 -20.99 -7.57
CA CYS A 840 -3.90 -20.95 -9.05
C CYS A 840 -2.89 -21.97 -9.62
N ARG A 841 -3.29 -22.72 -10.66
CA ARG A 841 -2.53 -23.82 -11.32
C ARG A 841 -2.29 -23.58 -12.82
N CYS A 842 -2.78 -22.49 -13.40
CA CYS A 842 -2.34 -21.99 -14.70
C CYS A 842 -2.07 -20.49 -14.63
N VAL A 843 -0.84 -20.07 -14.96
CA VAL A 843 -0.42 -18.66 -15.01
C VAL A 843 0.05 -18.28 -16.40
N GLU A 844 -0.08 -17.00 -16.74
CA GLU A 844 0.19 -16.45 -18.08
C GLU A 844 1.42 -15.55 -18.10
N LEU A 845 2.21 -15.65 -19.17
CA LEU A 845 3.47 -14.94 -19.38
C LEU A 845 3.53 -14.45 -20.84
N ASP A 846 3.24 -13.17 -21.06
CA ASP A 846 3.31 -12.53 -22.38
C ASP A 846 4.75 -12.10 -22.64
N CYS A 847 5.50 -12.93 -23.34
CA CYS A 847 6.96 -12.84 -23.49
C CYS A 847 7.35 -12.08 -24.75
N TRP A 848 8.05 -10.97 -24.59
CA TRP A 848 8.51 -10.07 -25.64
C TRP A 848 10.03 -9.87 -25.58
N ASP A 849 10.63 -9.52 -26.73
CA ASP A 849 12.04 -9.14 -26.77
C ASP A 849 12.33 -7.96 -25.82
N GLY A 850 13.35 -8.12 -24.98
CA GLY A 850 13.86 -7.07 -24.10
C GLY A 850 15.23 -6.55 -24.50
N ASP A 851 15.65 -5.47 -23.85
CA ASP A 851 16.95 -4.84 -24.06
C ASP A 851 18.09 -5.79 -23.68
N LYS A 852 19.22 -5.68 -24.39
CA LYS A 852 20.44 -6.50 -24.19
C LYS A 852 20.28 -8.01 -24.41
N GLY A 853 19.14 -8.49 -24.93
CA GLY A 853 18.90 -9.90 -25.20
C GLY A 853 18.24 -10.68 -24.04
N GLU A 854 17.80 -9.99 -22.99
CA GLU A 854 17.05 -10.59 -21.88
C GLU A 854 15.53 -10.44 -22.10
N PRO A 855 14.75 -11.54 -22.14
CA PRO A 855 13.31 -11.48 -22.38
C PRO A 855 12.53 -10.75 -21.27
N VAL A 856 11.43 -10.09 -21.64
CA VAL A 856 10.58 -9.30 -20.74
C VAL A 856 9.11 -9.66 -20.86
N ILE A 857 8.35 -9.46 -19.78
CA ILE A 857 6.91 -9.69 -19.72
C ILE A 857 6.17 -8.37 -19.55
N TYR A 858 5.19 -8.12 -20.44
CA TYR A 858 4.23 -7.01 -20.39
C TYR A 858 3.11 -7.21 -21.42
N HIS A 859 2.04 -6.42 -21.35
CA HIS A 859 0.96 -6.52 -22.34
C HIS A 859 1.31 -5.78 -23.63
N GLY A 860 1.39 -6.54 -24.73
CA GLY A 860 1.89 -6.07 -26.03
C GLY A 860 1.24 -4.79 -26.53
N HIS A 861 2.05 -3.91 -27.16
CA HIS A 861 1.61 -2.65 -27.76
C HIS A 861 0.87 -1.64 -26.85
N THR A 862 0.89 -1.83 -25.52
CA THR A 862 0.26 -0.91 -24.54
C THR A 862 1.27 -0.06 -23.76
N LEU A 863 0.79 0.72 -22.78
CA LEU A 863 1.59 1.54 -21.87
C LEU A 863 1.83 0.86 -20.50
N THR A 864 1.62 -0.46 -20.43
CA THR A 864 1.93 -1.26 -19.22
C THR A 864 3.43 -1.28 -18.94
N SER A 865 3.82 -1.39 -17.67
CA SER A 865 5.26 -1.53 -17.32
C SER A 865 5.80 -2.90 -17.72
N LYS A 866 7.13 -3.05 -17.75
CA LYS A 866 7.79 -4.33 -18.05
C LYS A 866 8.42 -4.93 -16.80
N VAL A 867 8.36 -6.26 -16.67
CA VAL A 867 9.10 -7.06 -15.67
C VAL A 867 10.02 -8.06 -16.39
N ALA A 868 11.14 -8.46 -15.79
CA ALA A 868 12.05 -9.40 -16.43
C ALA A 868 11.47 -10.83 -16.43
N PHE A 869 11.60 -11.56 -17.54
CA PHE A 869 11.14 -12.95 -17.64
C PHE A 869 11.80 -13.82 -16.56
N LYS A 870 13.12 -13.66 -16.38
CA LYS A 870 13.91 -14.36 -15.36
C LYS A 870 13.34 -14.18 -13.94
N GLU A 871 13.08 -12.95 -13.52
CA GLU A 871 12.55 -12.61 -12.19
C GLU A 871 11.17 -13.25 -11.93
N VAL A 872 10.33 -13.33 -12.98
CA VAL A 872 9.03 -14.01 -12.93
C VAL A 872 9.20 -15.53 -12.81
N ILE A 873 10.13 -16.15 -13.52
CA ILE A 873 10.40 -17.59 -13.39
C ILE A 873 11.02 -17.93 -12.02
N GLU A 874 11.91 -17.10 -11.50
CA GLU A 874 12.47 -17.23 -10.12
C GLU A 874 11.36 -17.11 -9.06
N THR A 875 10.46 -16.16 -9.23
CA THR A 875 9.27 -16.00 -8.36
C THR A 875 8.35 -17.22 -8.45
N ILE A 876 8.08 -17.72 -9.65
CA ILE A 876 7.25 -18.91 -9.86
C ILE A 876 7.90 -20.14 -9.21
N ALA A 877 9.20 -20.34 -9.37
CA ALA A 877 9.94 -21.42 -8.71
C ALA A 877 9.77 -21.38 -7.17
N GLN A 878 9.83 -20.20 -6.57
CA GLN A 878 9.73 -20.04 -5.11
C GLN A 878 8.30 -20.22 -4.56
N TYR A 879 7.25 -20.01 -5.36
CA TYR A 879 5.85 -20.03 -4.87
C TYR A 879 4.97 -21.15 -5.44
N ALA A 880 5.37 -21.79 -6.54
CA ALA A 880 4.52 -22.74 -7.29
C ALA A 880 3.88 -23.83 -6.41
N PHE A 881 4.64 -24.43 -5.49
CA PHE A 881 4.19 -25.59 -4.71
C PHE A 881 3.96 -25.31 -3.22
N LYS A 882 3.92 -24.04 -2.78
CA LYS A 882 3.73 -23.67 -1.36
C LYS A 882 2.33 -23.99 -0.81
N VAL A 883 1.29 -23.90 -1.64
CA VAL A 883 -0.12 -24.11 -1.23
C VAL A 883 -0.73 -25.37 -1.88
N SER A 884 -0.15 -25.86 -2.97
CA SER A 884 -0.61 -27.08 -3.65
C SER A 884 0.56 -27.84 -4.26
N PRO A 885 0.70 -29.16 -4.02
CA PRO A 885 1.74 -29.98 -4.64
C PRO A 885 1.44 -30.34 -6.10
N TYR A 886 0.23 -30.07 -6.58
CA TYR A 886 -0.25 -30.44 -7.92
C TYR A 886 0.32 -29.51 -9.01
N PRO A 887 0.46 -30.00 -10.25
CA PRO A 887 1.24 -29.35 -11.31
C PRO A 887 0.85 -27.91 -11.62
N LEU A 888 1.81 -27.14 -12.13
CA LEU A 888 1.62 -25.76 -12.58
C LEU A 888 1.78 -25.65 -14.10
N ILE A 889 0.80 -25.08 -14.78
CA ILE A 889 0.86 -24.81 -16.23
C ILE A 889 1.34 -23.37 -16.47
N LEU A 890 2.36 -23.22 -17.30
CA LEU A 890 2.91 -21.94 -17.75
C LEU A 890 2.40 -21.65 -19.17
N SER A 891 1.40 -20.77 -19.28
CA SER A 891 0.86 -20.28 -20.55
C SER A 891 1.80 -19.22 -21.12
N LEU A 892 2.68 -19.61 -22.03
CA LEU A 892 3.57 -18.68 -22.72
C LEU A 892 2.86 -18.14 -23.96
N GLU A 893 2.59 -16.83 -24.00
CA GLU A 893 2.34 -16.13 -25.25
C GLU A 893 3.68 -15.54 -25.73
N ASN A 894 4.16 -16.00 -26.88
CA ASN A 894 5.55 -15.80 -27.30
C ASN A 894 5.64 -14.91 -28.53
N HIS A 895 6.21 -13.72 -28.33
CA HIS A 895 6.51 -12.70 -29.34
C HIS A 895 8.01 -12.39 -29.46
N CYS A 896 8.87 -13.25 -28.88
CA CYS A 896 10.33 -13.06 -28.88
C CYS A 896 10.99 -13.52 -30.19
N SER A 897 12.13 -12.91 -30.51
CA SER A 897 13.13 -13.40 -31.47
C SER A 897 13.57 -14.84 -31.16
N VAL A 898 14.05 -15.59 -32.16
CA VAL A 898 14.45 -17.01 -31.99
C VAL A 898 15.60 -17.13 -30.99
N GLU A 899 16.48 -16.14 -30.98
CA GLU A 899 17.59 -15.93 -30.07
C GLU A 899 17.10 -15.75 -28.62
N GLN A 900 16.16 -14.82 -28.37
CA GLN A 900 15.60 -14.64 -27.02
C GLN A 900 14.70 -15.80 -26.59
N GLN A 901 14.08 -16.54 -27.52
CA GLN A 901 13.37 -17.79 -27.21
C GLN A 901 14.33 -18.89 -26.70
N ALA A 902 15.56 -18.97 -27.22
CA ALA A 902 16.57 -19.86 -26.66
C ALA A 902 16.98 -19.43 -25.24
N VAL A 903 17.11 -18.11 -24.99
CA VAL A 903 17.34 -17.56 -23.63
C VAL A 903 16.17 -17.88 -22.68
N MET A 904 14.91 -17.72 -23.10
CA MET A 904 13.73 -18.16 -22.33
C MET A 904 13.83 -19.64 -21.96
N ALA A 905 14.19 -20.49 -22.93
CA ALA A 905 14.30 -21.93 -22.73
C ALA A 905 15.51 -22.34 -21.86
N GLN A 906 16.57 -21.52 -21.83
CA GLN A 906 17.70 -21.65 -20.90
C GLN A 906 17.31 -21.24 -19.48
N HIS A 907 16.64 -20.10 -19.29
CA HIS A 907 16.11 -19.66 -18.00
C HIS A 907 15.13 -20.68 -17.42
N LEU A 908 14.19 -21.18 -18.23
CA LEU A 908 13.28 -22.26 -17.81
C LEU A 908 14.02 -23.52 -17.36
N ARG A 909 14.97 -24.04 -18.16
CA ARG A 909 15.76 -25.24 -17.79
C ARG A 909 16.60 -25.03 -16.53
N SER A 910 17.22 -23.87 -16.36
CA SER A 910 18.18 -23.61 -15.27
C SER A 910 17.50 -23.24 -13.93
N ILE A 911 16.44 -22.43 -13.96
CA ILE A 911 15.77 -21.94 -12.75
C ILE A 911 14.78 -22.97 -12.20
N LEU A 912 14.04 -23.67 -13.08
CA LEU A 912 13.06 -24.67 -12.67
C LEU A 912 13.66 -26.07 -12.49
N GLY A 913 14.83 -26.34 -13.09
CA GLY A 913 15.57 -27.60 -12.94
C GLY A 913 14.69 -28.84 -13.14
N SER A 914 14.68 -29.72 -12.13
CA SER A 914 13.89 -30.97 -12.13
C SER A 914 12.37 -30.76 -12.01
N ALA A 915 11.89 -29.59 -11.62
CA ALA A 915 10.45 -29.30 -11.62
C ALA A 915 9.91 -29.12 -13.04
N LEU A 916 10.70 -28.65 -14.00
CA LEU A 916 10.27 -28.50 -15.39
C LEU A 916 10.15 -29.87 -16.08
N LEU A 917 8.96 -30.19 -16.59
CA LEU A 917 8.76 -31.38 -17.40
C LEU A 917 9.20 -31.11 -18.86
N SER A 918 10.38 -31.62 -19.22
CA SER A 918 10.98 -31.50 -20.56
C SER A 918 10.81 -32.75 -21.45
N LYS A 919 10.32 -33.86 -20.90
CA LYS A 919 10.09 -35.14 -21.61
C LYS A 919 8.77 -35.79 -21.14
N PRO A 920 8.14 -36.66 -21.95
CA PRO A 920 7.04 -37.51 -21.50
C PRO A 920 7.42 -38.39 -20.30
N LEU A 921 6.43 -38.81 -19.51
CA LEU A 921 6.62 -39.74 -18.38
C LEU A 921 6.89 -41.19 -18.81
N SER A 922 6.52 -41.57 -20.04
CA SER A 922 6.93 -42.82 -20.69
C SER A 922 6.98 -42.67 -22.21
N ASP A 923 7.70 -43.56 -22.89
CA ASP A 923 7.84 -43.58 -24.35
C ASP A 923 6.65 -44.25 -25.09
N GLN A 924 5.59 -44.64 -24.37
CA GLN A 924 4.39 -45.23 -24.98
C GLN A 924 3.48 -44.18 -25.63
N THR A 925 2.70 -44.59 -26.63
CA THR A 925 1.71 -43.71 -27.28
C THR A 925 0.65 -43.21 -26.30
N LEU A 926 0.52 -41.89 -26.20
CA LEU A 926 -0.26 -41.20 -25.17
C LEU A 926 -1.79 -41.28 -25.40
N ASN A 927 -2.38 -42.40 -25.02
CA ASN A 927 -3.84 -42.62 -25.14
C ASN A 927 -4.69 -41.65 -24.30
N GLN A 928 -4.17 -41.17 -23.17
CA GLN A 928 -4.81 -40.21 -22.26
C GLN A 928 -3.74 -39.27 -21.69
N LEU A 929 -4.12 -38.05 -21.29
CA LEU A 929 -3.22 -37.17 -20.53
C LEU A 929 -2.89 -37.82 -19.17
N PRO A 930 -1.67 -37.62 -18.62
CA PRO A 930 -1.35 -38.03 -17.25
C PRO A 930 -2.24 -37.32 -16.23
N SER A 931 -2.24 -37.84 -15.01
CA SER A 931 -3.00 -37.32 -13.89
C SER A 931 -2.30 -36.17 -13.16
N PRO A 932 -3.05 -35.36 -12.37
CA PRO A 932 -2.46 -34.44 -11.41
C PRO A 932 -1.51 -35.12 -10.41
N GLU A 933 -1.81 -36.37 -10.01
CA GLU A 933 -1.01 -37.14 -9.04
C GLU A 933 0.37 -37.52 -9.60
N GLU A 934 0.43 -38.08 -10.82
CA GLU A 934 1.69 -38.43 -11.52
C GLU A 934 2.58 -37.20 -11.82
N LEU A 935 1.96 -36.01 -11.87
CA LEU A 935 2.62 -34.74 -12.16
C LEU A 935 2.85 -33.87 -10.92
N LYS A 936 2.75 -34.42 -9.71
CA LYS A 936 3.11 -33.69 -8.48
C LYS A 936 4.52 -33.09 -8.56
N GLY A 937 4.64 -31.82 -8.14
CA GLY A 937 5.88 -31.05 -8.21
C GLY A 937 6.36 -30.70 -9.62
N ARG A 938 5.58 -30.94 -10.68
CA ARG A 938 5.98 -30.65 -12.08
C ARG A 938 5.38 -29.35 -12.61
N MET A 939 6.12 -28.69 -13.49
CA MET A 939 5.67 -27.55 -14.28
C MET A 939 5.58 -27.94 -15.77
N LEU A 940 4.48 -27.57 -16.40
CA LEU A 940 4.18 -27.85 -17.82
C LEU A 940 4.25 -26.56 -18.63
N VAL A 941 5.00 -26.55 -19.74
CA VAL A 941 5.01 -25.42 -20.68
C VAL A 941 3.90 -25.59 -21.72
N LYS A 942 2.99 -24.61 -21.78
CA LYS A 942 1.97 -24.46 -22.81
C LYS A 942 2.46 -23.44 -23.84
N ALA A 943 2.83 -23.93 -25.02
CA ALA A 943 3.25 -23.13 -26.18
C ALA A 943 3.03 -23.92 -27.49
N ARG A 944 3.42 -23.36 -28.64
CA ARG A 944 3.45 -24.06 -29.93
C ARG A 944 4.65 -25.01 -30.00
N LYS A 945 4.59 -26.04 -30.87
CA LYS A 945 5.67 -27.03 -31.07
C LYS A 945 5.94 -27.23 -32.56
N LEU A 946 7.22 -27.38 -32.93
CA LEU A 946 7.66 -27.73 -34.29
C LEU A 946 7.14 -29.12 -34.68
N THR A 947 6.61 -29.23 -35.90
CA THR A 947 6.23 -30.50 -36.52
C THR A 947 7.33 -30.97 -37.47
N GLY A 948 7.89 -32.15 -37.22
CA GLY A 948 8.63 -32.89 -38.24
C GLY A 948 7.72 -33.21 -39.43
N GLN A 949 8.28 -33.27 -40.64
CA GLN A 949 7.48 -33.39 -41.86
C GLN A 949 6.90 -34.80 -42.05
N LEU A 950 5.58 -34.88 -42.15
CA LEU A 950 4.94 -35.70 -43.17
C LEU A 950 3.60 -35.06 -43.58
N GLU A 951 3.08 -35.51 -44.73
CA GLU A 951 1.83 -35.08 -45.39
C GLU A 951 1.76 -33.62 -45.86
N LYS A 952 1.86 -33.46 -47.18
CA LYS A 952 1.50 -32.24 -47.91
C LYS A 952 0.00 -32.25 -48.20
N LEU A 953 -0.74 -31.27 -47.71
CA LEU A 953 -1.79 -30.61 -48.49
C LEU A 953 -1.93 -29.15 -48.03
N GLY A 954 -2.09 -28.23 -48.99
CA GLY A 954 -1.75 -26.83 -48.77
C GLY A 954 -2.94 -25.90 -48.47
N SER A 955 -2.70 -24.93 -47.60
CA SER A 955 -3.26 -23.57 -47.75
C SER A 955 -2.34 -22.57 -47.04
N SER A 956 -2.16 -21.38 -47.61
CA SER A 956 -1.27 -20.35 -47.07
C SER A 956 -2.00 -19.49 -46.03
N ALA A 957 -1.63 -19.63 -44.75
CA ALA A 957 -2.13 -18.77 -43.69
C ALA A 957 -1.25 -17.51 -43.50
N SER A 958 -1.74 -16.36 -43.95
CA SER A 958 -1.20 -15.05 -43.56
C SER A 958 -1.58 -14.70 -42.11
N PHE A 959 -0.81 -13.80 -41.50
CA PHE A 959 -1.04 -13.31 -40.14
C PHE A 959 -2.06 -12.16 -40.18
N SER A 960 -3.17 -12.30 -39.46
CA SER A 960 -4.18 -11.26 -39.26
C SER A 960 -4.19 -10.78 -37.81
N SER A 961 -3.36 -9.78 -37.51
CA SER A 961 -3.59 -8.90 -36.37
C SER A 961 -4.83 -8.05 -36.66
N ILE A 962 -5.98 -8.43 -36.11
CA ILE A 962 -7.21 -7.63 -36.20
C ILE A 962 -7.29 -6.76 -34.94
N SER A 963 -7.12 -5.46 -35.13
CA SER A 963 -7.65 -4.44 -34.23
C SER A 963 -9.16 -4.31 -34.47
N ASP A 964 -9.95 -4.26 -33.40
CA ASP A 964 -11.42 -4.07 -33.47
C ASP A 964 -11.79 -2.65 -33.94
N GLU A 965 -11.69 -2.39 -35.25
CA GLU A 965 -12.37 -1.29 -35.93
C GLU A 965 -12.98 -1.80 -37.24
N GLU A 966 -14.31 -1.98 -37.28
CA GLU A 966 -15.10 -1.60 -38.46
C GLU A 966 -16.58 -1.40 -38.12
N ILE A 967 -17.16 -0.29 -38.58
CA ILE A 967 -18.61 -0.05 -38.60
C ILE A 967 -19.07 0.03 -40.05
N GLY A 968 -19.54 -1.11 -40.57
CA GLY A 968 -20.56 -1.18 -41.63
C GLY A 968 -20.18 -0.85 -43.08
N GLY A 969 -19.88 -1.90 -43.86
CA GLY A 969 -20.73 -2.25 -45.01
C GLY A 969 -20.27 -1.96 -46.45
N SER A 970 -20.46 -3.01 -47.29
CA SER A 970 -20.75 -2.94 -48.74
C SER A 970 -19.61 -2.73 -49.77
N ASN A 971 -19.23 -3.85 -50.41
CA ASN A 971 -18.93 -4.00 -51.86
C ASN A 971 -17.80 -3.20 -52.54
N LYS A 972 -16.71 -3.89 -52.97
CA LYS A 972 -16.46 -4.21 -54.41
C LYS A 972 -15.21 -5.09 -54.72
N SER A 973 -15.27 -5.65 -55.93
CA SER A 973 -14.33 -6.49 -56.72
C SER A 973 -12.79 -6.36 -56.56
N PRO A 974 -12.02 -7.44 -56.83
CA PRO A 974 -10.55 -7.48 -56.73
C PRO A 974 -9.79 -7.08 -58.02
N SER A 975 -8.49 -6.78 -57.89
CA SER A 975 -7.52 -6.63 -59.01
C SER A 975 -6.14 -7.21 -58.65
N LYS A 976 -5.28 -7.44 -59.65
CA LYS A 976 -3.99 -8.17 -59.53
C LYS A 976 -2.78 -7.22 -59.55
N LYS A 977 -1.68 -7.54 -58.83
CA LYS A 977 -0.36 -7.91 -59.44
C LYS A 977 0.79 -8.19 -58.45
N GLU A 978 1.57 -9.22 -58.80
CA GLU A 978 3.06 -9.33 -58.80
C GLU A 978 3.94 -9.05 -57.55
N SER A 979 4.32 -10.17 -56.91
CA SER A 979 5.71 -10.65 -56.68
C SER A 979 6.78 -9.84 -55.90
N GLY A 980 7.30 -10.47 -54.83
CA GLY A 980 8.76 -10.70 -54.72
C GLY A 980 9.48 -10.31 -53.42
N LYS A 981 9.63 -11.26 -52.47
CA LYS A 981 10.77 -11.39 -51.52
C LYS A 981 10.72 -12.76 -50.78
N PRO A 982 11.80 -13.21 -50.10
CA PRO A 982 12.13 -14.64 -49.96
C PRO A 982 11.48 -15.40 -48.79
N VAL A 983 11.75 -16.72 -48.79
CA VAL A 983 11.33 -17.78 -47.86
C VAL A 983 11.45 -17.37 -46.38
N SER A 984 10.40 -17.64 -45.61
CA SER A 984 10.34 -17.41 -44.17
C SER A 984 11.09 -18.48 -43.36
N SER A 985 11.92 -18.06 -42.42
CA SER A 985 12.46 -18.91 -41.35
C SER A 985 11.36 -19.38 -40.37
N SER A 986 11.64 -20.45 -39.62
CA SER A 986 10.75 -20.98 -38.59
C SER A 986 10.64 -20.03 -37.39
N LYS A 987 9.43 -19.54 -37.10
CA LYS A 987 9.15 -18.54 -36.04
C LYS A 987 9.31 -19.03 -34.58
N ILE A 988 9.87 -20.21 -34.36
CA ILE A 988 10.01 -20.81 -33.02
C ILE A 988 11.35 -21.55 -32.89
N SER A 989 12.00 -21.42 -31.74
CA SER A 989 13.27 -22.09 -31.47
C SER A 989 13.09 -23.59 -31.16
N PRO A 990 14.02 -24.47 -31.60
CA PRO A 990 14.03 -25.87 -31.17
C PRO A 990 14.04 -26.02 -29.64
N GLU A 991 14.83 -25.19 -28.96
CA GLU A 991 15.07 -25.25 -27.52
C GLU A 991 13.80 -25.02 -26.71
N LEU A 992 12.90 -24.14 -27.18
CA LEU A 992 11.60 -23.88 -26.54
C LEU A 992 10.56 -24.94 -26.98
N SER A 993 10.62 -25.37 -28.24
CA SER A 993 9.75 -26.41 -28.80
C SER A 993 9.92 -27.78 -28.11
N GLU A 994 11.11 -28.11 -27.62
CA GLU A 994 11.36 -29.32 -26.81
C GLU A 994 10.52 -29.35 -25.52
N LEU A 995 10.44 -28.22 -24.81
CA LEU A 995 9.80 -28.10 -23.49
C LEU A 995 8.27 -28.29 -23.53
N VAL A 996 7.66 -28.26 -24.72
CA VAL A 996 6.22 -28.45 -24.90
C VAL A 996 5.90 -29.94 -24.94
N VAL A 997 5.60 -30.53 -23.78
CA VAL A 997 5.23 -31.95 -23.65
C VAL A 997 3.72 -32.17 -23.84
N TYR A 998 2.92 -31.89 -22.80
CA TYR A 998 1.48 -32.26 -22.75
C TYR A 998 0.50 -31.12 -23.09
N CYS A 999 0.96 -29.88 -23.25
CA CYS A 999 0.13 -28.70 -23.47
C CYS A 999 0.41 -28.03 -24.83
N ARG A 1000 0.46 -28.81 -25.90
CA ARG A 1000 0.80 -28.30 -27.25
C ARG A 1000 -0.34 -27.45 -27.80
N SER A 1001 -0.10 -26.14 -27.88
CA SER A 1001 -1.07 -25.18 -28.39
C SER A 1001 -1.24 -25.30 -29.92
N VAL A 1002 -2.47 -25.50 -30.37
CA VAL A 1002 -2.84 -25.58 -31.79
C VAL A 1002 -4.08 -24.74 -32.11
N THR A 1003 -4.21 -24.29 -33.36
CA THR A 1003 -5.45 -23.69 -33.85
C THR A 1003 -6.56 -24.75 -33.88
N PHE A 1004 -7.73 -24.39 -33.36
CA PHE A 1004 -8.91 -25.26 -33.33
C PHE A 1004 -9.45 -25.52 -34.75
N PRO A 1005 -9.60 -26.78 -35.19
CA PRO A 1005 -10.03 -27.12 -36.54
C PRO A 1005 -11.53 -27.45 -36.67
N GLY A 1006 -12.32 -27.25 -35.60
CA GLY A 1006 -13.65 -27.86 -35.47
C GLY A 1006 -13.61 -29.19 -34.72
N PHE A 1007 -14.73 -29.58 -34.10
CA PHE A 1007 -14.77 -30.72 -33.16
C PHE A 1007 -14.44 -32.07 -33.81
N ASP A 1008 -14.95 -32.34 -35.02
CA ASP A 1008 -14.71 -33.63 -35.69
C ASP A 1008 -13.23 -33.84 -35.99
N ALA A 1009 -12.57 -32.84 -36.57
CA ALA A 1009 -11.14 -32.86 -36.84
C ALA A 1009 -10.30 -32.87 -35.55
N ALA A 1010 -10.72 -32.17 -34.49
CA ALA A 1010 -10.05 -32.21 -33.19
C ALA A 1010 -10.11 -33.61 -32.54
N SER A 1011 -11.23 -34.32 -32.70
CA SER A 1011 -11.44 -35.67 -32.16
C SER A 1011 -10.45 -36.72 -32.71
N GLN A 1012 -9.81 -36.45 -33.84
CA GLN A 1012 -8.81 -37.32 -34.46
C GLN A 1012 -7.37 -36.98 -34.00
N ARG A 1013 -7.14 -35.85 -33.32
CA ARG A 1013 -5.80 -35.39 -32.92
C ARG A 1013 -5.34 -35.92 -31.54
N PRO A 1014 -4.03 -35.90 -31.24
CA PRO A 1014 -3.51 -36.35 -29.94
C PRO A 1014 -4.11 -35.63 -28.74
N THR A 1015 -4.14 -36.32 -27.59
CA THR A 1015 -4.62 -35.81 -26.29
C THR A 1015 -3.76 -34.67 -25.75
N SER A 1016 -2.49 -34.63 -26.12
CA SER A 1016 -1.52 -33.57 -25.81
C SER A 1016 -1.69 -32.28 -26.61
N GLU A 1017 -2.59 -32.24 -27.60
CA GLU A 1017 -2.95 -31.00 -28.30
C GLU A 1017 -4.11 -30.30 -27.58
N MET A 1018 -3.99 -28.98 -27.44
CA MET A 1018 -4.99 -28.14 -26.79
C MET A 1018 -5.29 -26.86 -27.58
N SER A 1019 -6.51 -26.36 -27.44
CA SER A 1019 -6.95 -25.10 -28.06
C SER A 1019 -7.15 -24.01 -27.00
N SER A 1020 -7.07 -22.75 -27.44
CA SER A 1020 -7.42 -21.57 -26.66
C SER A 1020 -8.48 -20.78 -27.43
N PHE A 1021 -9.51 -20.34 -26.72
CA PHE A 1021 -10.68 -19.64 -27.27
C PHE A 1021 -10.92 -18.33 -26.52
N SER A 1022 -11.29 -17.27 -27.24
CA SER A 1022 -11.86 -16.09 -26.58
C SER A 1022 -13.24 -16.42 -25.99
N GLU A 1023 -13.69 -15.65 -24.99
CA GLU A 1023 -15.03 -15.83 -24.39
C GLU A 1023 -16.16 -15.84 -25.43
N ASN A 1024 -16.05 -15.03 -26.49
CA ASN A 1024 -17.06 -14.91 -27.54
C ASN A 1024 -17.11 -16.16 -28.44
N GLU A 1025 -15.94 -16.72 -28.79
CA GLU A 1025 -15.86 -17.98 -29.54
C GLU A 1025 -16.37 -19.15 -28.69
N ALA A 1026 -15.98 -19.21 -27.42
CA ALA A 1026 -16.43 -20.25 -26.51
C ALA A 1026 -17.96 -20.21 -26.32
N LEU A 1027 -18.54 -19.04 -26.05
CA LEU A 1027 -20.00 -18.85 -25.93
C LEU A 1027 -20.75 -19.20 -27.23
N LYS A 1028 -20.14 -18.97 -28.40
CA LYS A 1028 -20.69 -19.42 -29.68
C LYS A 1028 -20.68 -20.96 -29.77
N GLN A 1029 -19.55 -21.61 -29.50
CA GLN A 1029 -19.45 -23.08 -29.57
C GLN A 1029 -20.35 -23.78 -28.54
N ILE A 1030 -20.58 -23.17 -27.37
CA ILE A 1030 -21.54 -23.66 -26.36
C ILE A 1030 -22.96 -23.73 -26.94
N LYS A 1031 -23.40 -22.67 -27.64
CA LYS A 1031 -24.75 -22.59 -28.25
C LYS A 1031 -24.88 -23.45 -29.50
N ASP A 1032 -23.89 -23.38 -30.40
CA ASP A 1032 -23.93 -24.05 -31.70
C ASP A 1032 -23.67 -25.56 -31.58
N SER A 1033 -22.92 -26.02 -30.56
CA SER A 1033 -22.38 -27.40 -30.48
C SER A 1033 -21.95 -27.84 -29.07
N GLY A 1034 -22.65 -27.39 -28.01
CA GLY A 1034 -22.26 -27.61 -26.62
C GLY A 1034 -21.99 -29.08 -26.22
N ASN A 1035 -22.72 -30.05 -26.78
CA ASN A 1035 -22.48 -31.47 -26.54
C ASN A 1035 -21.17 -32.00 -27.17
N LEU A 1036 -20.78 -31.49 -28.35
CA LEU A 1036 -19.49 -31.80 -28.96
C LEU A 1036 -18.34 -31.16 -28.16
N PHE A 1037 -18.58 -29.98 -27.59
CA PHE A 1037 -17.62 -29.31 -26.69
C PHE A 1037 -17.39 -30.12 -25.41
N VAL A 1038 -18.46 -30.65 -24.79
CA VAL A 1038 -18.37 -31.59 -23.65
C VAL A 1038 -17.51 -32.81 -24.00
N ARG A 1039 -17.72 -33.42 -25.18
CA ARG A 1039 -16.95 -34.57 -25.64
C ARG A 1039 -15.48 -34.23 -25.88
N HIS A 1040 -15.18 -33.10 -26.52
CA HIS A 1040 -13.81 -32.62 -26.69
C HIS A 1040 -13.10 -32.44 -25.34
N ASN A 1041 -13.77 -31.77 -24.40
CA ASN A 1041 -13.27 -31.51 -23.04
C ASN A 1041 -13.18 -32.76 -22.15
N SER A 1042 -13.71 -33.92 -22.55
CA SER A 1042 -13.43 -35.18 -21.85
C SER A 1042 -11.97 -35.65 -22.04
N ARG A 1043 -11.36 -35.29 -23.18
CA ARG A 1043 -10.10 -35.90 -23.67
C ARG A 1043 -8.97 -34.91 -23.91
N GLN A 1044 -9.29 -33.67 -24.29
CA GLN A 1044 -8.34 -32.60 -24.57
C GLN A 1044 -8.59 -31.41 -23.61
N LEU A 1045 -7.55 -30.59 -23.42
CA LEU A 1045 -7.66 -29.36 -22.63
C LEU A 1045 -8.20 -28.21 -23.49
N SER A 1046 -9.11 -27.43 -22.93
CA SER A 1046 -9.56 -26.15 -23.49
C SER A 1046 -9.22 -25.02 -22.53
N ARG A 1047 -8.56 -23.98 -23.06
CA ARG A 1047 -8.41 -22.69 -22.38
C ARG A 1047 -9.45 -21.71 -22.90
N VAL A 1048 -10.12 -21.01 -21.99
CA VAL A 1048 -10.94 -19.84 -22.33
C VAL A 1048 -10.31 -18.60 -21.69
N TYR A 1049 -10.29 -17.48 -22.41
CA TYR A 1049 -9.74 -16.21 -21.91
C TYR A 1049 -10.64 -15.00 -22.24
N PRO A 1050 -10.53 -13.89 -21.49
CA PRO A 1050 -11.40 -12.73 -21.67
C PRO A 1050 -11.22 -12.02 -23.03
N SER A 1051 -12.28 -11.39 -23.52
CA SER A 1051 -12.23 -10.54 -24.72
C SER A 1051 -11.31 -9.33 -24.51
N GLY A 1052 -10.51 -8.99 -25.52
CA GLY A 1052 -9.66 -7.79 -25.52
C GLY A 1052 -10.42 -6.46 -25.35
N GLN A 1053 -11.74 -6.46 -25.61
CA GLN A 1053 -12.62 -5.33 -25.35
C GLN A 1053 -12.75 -5.02 -23.84
N ARG A 1054 -12.35 -5.93 -22.95
CA ARG A 1054 -12.38 -5.78 -21.48
C ARG A 1054 -11.17 -5.01 -20.95
N LEU A 1055 -10.91 -3.83 -21.50
CA LEU A 1055 -9.75 -2.97 -21.18
C LEU A 1055 -9.55 -2.69 -19.68
N GLN A 1056 -10.65 -2.65 -18.91
CA GLN A 1056 -10.66 -2.48 -17.45
C GLN A 1056 -10.40 -3.78 -16.66
N SER A 1057 -9.92 -4.85 -17.31
CA SER A 1057 -9.67 -6.17 -16.69
C SER A 1057 -10.92 -6.82 -16.09
N SER A 1058 -12.11 -6.55 -16.63
CA SER A 1058 -13.35 -7.21 -16.18
C SER A 1058 -13.33 -8.71 -16.53
N ASN A 1059 -14.23 -9.48 -15.92
CA ASN A 1059 -14.32 -10.93 -16.11
C ASN A 1059 -15.65 -11.33 -16.78
N TYR A 1060 -15.63 -12.42 -17.55
CA TYR A 1060 -16.83 -13.11 -18.06
C TYR A 1060 -17.31 -14.13 -17.02
N ASP A 1061 -18.52 -14.66 -17.18
CA ASP A 1061 -19.06 -15.69 -16.28
C ASP A 1061 -18.32 -17.03 -16.50
N PRO A 1062 -17.56 -17.54 -15.52
CA PRO A 1062 -16.81 -18.78 -15.69
C PRO A 1062 -17.73 -20.03 -15.70
N GLN A 1063 -18.95 -19.93 -15.17
CA GLN A 1063 -19.87 -21.07 -15.05
C GLN A 1063 -20.32 -21.58 -16.42
N ASP A 1064 -20.58 -20.69 -17.37
CA ASP A 1064 -20.97 -21.05 -18.74
C ASP A 1064 -19.89 -21.93 -19.42
N MET A 1065 -18.61 -21.68 -19.11
CA MET A 1065 -17.48 -22.45 -19.61
C MET A 1065 -17.31 -23.78 -18.85
N TRP A 1066 -17.51 -23.78 -17.53
CA TRP A 1066 -17.48 -25.02 -16.73
C TRP A 1066 -18.64 -25.97 -17.06
N ASN A 1067 -19.79 -25.43 -17.49
CA ASN A 1067 -20.96 -26.21 -17.93
C ASN A 1067 -20.65 -27.13 -19.12
N VAL A 1068 -19.77 -26.74 -20.06
CA VAL A 1068 -19.25 -27.62 -21.12
C VAL A 1068 -17.96 -28.34 -20.74
N GLY A 1069 -17.54 -28.26 -19.47
CA GLY A 1069 -16.37 -28.98 -18.95
C GLY A 1069 -15.00 -28.40 -19.34
N CYS A 1070 -14.93 -27.14 -19.81
CA CYS A 1070 -13.66 -26.46 -20.07
C CYS A 1070 -12.82 -26.37 -18.79
N GLN A 1071 -11.56 -26.76 -18.87
CA GLN A 1071 -10.69 -26.93 -17.71
C GLN A 1071 -10.00 -25.62 -17.31
N MET A 1072 -9.41 -24.92 -18.28
CA MET A 1072 -8.54 -23.76 -18.03
C MET A 1072 -9.30 -22.44 -18.31
N VAL A 1073 -10.30 -22.16 -17.48
CA VAL A 1073 -11.15 -20.97 -17.57
C VAL A 1073 -10.41 -19.79 -16.92
N ALA A 1074 -9.69 -19.02 -17.73
CA ALA A 1074 -8.73 -18.02 -17.26
C ALA A 1074 -9.38 -16.66 -16.97
N LEU A 1075 -9.13 -16.13 -15.77
CA LEU A 1075 -9.72 -14.88 -15.28
C LEU A 1075 -8.65 -13.86 -14.85
N ASN A 1076 -9.02 -12.58 -14.88
CA ASN A 1076 -8.25 -11.46 -14.33
C ASN A 1076 -8.36 -11.49 -12.78
N PHE A 1077 -7.37 -12.10 -12.12
CA PHE A 1077 -7.35 -12.33 -10.66
C PHE A 1077 -7.22 -11.03 -9.83
N GLN A 1078 -6.78 -9.93 -10.44
CA GLN A 1078 -6.66 -8.61 -9.84
C GLN A 1078 -8.02 -7.89 -9.68
N THR A 1079 -9.07 -8.36 -10.37
CA THR A 1079 -10.38 -7.70 -10.42
C THR A 1079 -11.40 -8.39 -9.49
N PRO A 1080 -11.74 -7.80 -8.33
CA PRO A 1080 -12.73 -8.35 -7.42
C PRO A 1080 -14.15 -8.26 -8.01
N GLY A 1081 -15.02 -9.21 -7.63
CA GLY A 1081 -16.41 -9.27 -8.07
C GLY A 1081 -16.92 -10.71 -8.22
N GLU A 1082 -18.20 -10.83 -8.59
CA GLU A 1082 -18.95 -12.08 -8.69
C GLU A 1082 -18.22 -13.21 -9.44
N GLN A 1083 -17.58 -12.91 -10.55
CA GLN A 1083 -16.88 -13.92 -11.37
C GLN A 1083 -15.65 -14.48 -10.62
N MET A 1084 -14.98 -13.67 -9.80
CA MET A 1084 -13.90 -14.12 -8.91
C MET A 1084 -14.43 -14.75 -7.62
N ASP A 1085 -15.61 -14.39 -7.14
CA ASP A 1085 -16.32 -15.10 -6.07
C ASP A 1085 -16.65 -16.54 -6.49
N LEU A 1086 -17.21 -16.71 -7.70
CA LEU A 1086 -17.52 -18.01 -8.31
C LEU A 1086 -16.25 -18.86 -8.51
N ASN A 1087 -15.16 -18.25 -9.00
CA ASN A 1087 -13.85 -18.92 -9.10
C ASN A 1087 -13.34 -19.41 -7.75
N ARG A 1088 -13.34 -18.53 -6.73
CA ARG A 1088 -12.90 -18.90 -5.37
C ARG A 1088 -13.80 -19.96 -4.74
N GLY A 1089 -15.11 -19.91 -4.96
CA GLY A 1089 -16.03 -20.95 -4.51
C GLY A 1089 -15.80 -22.28 -5.23
N ARG A 1090 -15.63 -22.27 -6.56
CA ARG A 1090 -15.35 -23.48 -7.35
C ARG A 1090 -14.07 -24.19 -6.89
N PHE A 1091 -13.03 -23.44 -6.53
CA PHE A 1091 -11.74 -23.94 -6.06
C PHE A 1091 -11.53 -23.89 -4.53
N LEU A 1092 -12.59 -23.65 -3.75
CA LEU A 1092 -12.59 -23.76 -2.29
C LEU A 1092 -12.39 -25.21 -1.78
N PRO A 1093 -13.06 -26.24 -2.33
CA PRO A 1093 -12.88 -27.62 -1.87
C PRO A 1093 -11.60 -28.27 -2.40
N ASN A 1094 -11.38 -29.51 -1.97
CA ASN A 1094 -10.26 -30.35 -2.38
C ASN A 1094 -8.90 -29.73 -2.01
N GLY A 1095 -8.75 -29.35 -0.74
CA GLY A 1095 -7.49 -28.80 -0.22
C GLY A 1095 -7.13 -27.41 -0.72
N ARG A 1096 -8.06 -26.69 -1.39
CA ARG A 1096 -7.77 -25.52 -2.23
C ARG A 1096 -6.64 -25.77 -3.24
N CYS A 1097 -6.47 -27.02 -3.68
CA CYS A 1097 -5.29 -27.43 -4.42
C CYS A 1097 -5.29 -26.95 -5.89
N GLY A 1098 -6.34 -26.23 -6.30
CA GLY A 1098 -6.52 -25.65 -7.64
C GLY A 1098 -6.96 -26.64 -8.72
N TYR A 1099 -7.14 -27.91 -8.36
CA TYR A 1099 -7.70 -28.96 -9.20
C TYR A 1099 -8.98 -29.48 -8.55
N VAL A 1100 -10.08 -29.48 -9.31
CA VAL A 1100 -11.38 -29.98 -8.85
C VAL A 1100 -11.95 -30.91 -9.93
N LEU A 1101 -12.22 -32.16 -9.55
CA LEU A 1101 -12.71 -33.19 -10.45
C LEU A 1101 -14.08 -32.80 -11.02
N LYS A 1102 -14.24 -32.93 -12.34
CA LYS A 1102 -15.53 -32.71 -13.02
C LYS A 1102 -16.50 -33.88 -12.72
N PRO A 1103 -17.82 -33.63 -12.78
CA PRO A 1103 -18.81 -34.72 -12.77
C PRO A 1103 -18.51 -35.78 -13.83
N ASP A 1104 -18.82 -37.05 -13.54
CA ASP A 1104 -18.47 -38.18 -14.43
C ASP A 1104 -19.04 -38.01 -15.85
N PHE A 1105 -20.22 -37.40 -15.99
CA PHE A 1105 -20.85 -37.13 -17.30
C PHE A 1105 -20.14 -36.05 -18.14
N LEU A 1106 -19.21 -35.28 -17.57
CA LEU A 1106 -18.29 -34.37 -18.28
C LEU A 1106 -16.87 -34.98 -18.48
N CYS A 1107 -16.69 -36.24 -18.07
CA CYS A 1107 -15.47 -37.03 -18.28
C CYS A 1107 -15.68 -38.18 -19.29
N GLN A 1108 -16.93 -38.46 -19.70
CA GLN A 1108 -17.26 -39.53 -20.64
C GLN A 1108 -17.20 -39.05 -22.10
N PRO A 1109 -16.36 -39.65 -22.98
CA PRO A 1109 -16.20 -39.20 -24.38
C PRO A 1109 -17.40 -39.50 -25.27
N ASN A 1110 -18.30 -40.39 -24.85
CA ASN A 1110 -19.57 -40.70 -25.50
C ASN A 1110 -20.76 -39.92 -24.92
N SER A 1111 -20.57 -39.06 -23.92
CA SER A 1111 -21.63 -38.32 -23.23
C SER A 1111 -22.57 -37.60 -24.20
N ASN A 1112 -23.87 -37.61 -23.91
CA ASN A 1112 -24.90 -36.86 -24.64
C ASN A 1112 -25.41 -35.64 -23.84
N PHE A 1113 -24.72 -35.27 -22.75
CA PHE A 1113 -25.04 -34.07 -21.97
C PHE A 1113 -24.92 -32.79 -22.83
N ASN A 1114 -25.90 -31.89 -22.68
CA ASN A 1114 -25.90 -30.56 -23.28
C ASN A 1114 -26.40 -29.56 -22.22
N PRO A 1115 -25.63 -28.52 -21.84
CA PRO A 1115 -26.06 -27.58 -20.81
C PRO A 1115 -27.27 -26.72 -21.20
N GLU A 1116 -27.53 -26.53 -22.50
CA GLU A 1116 -28.72 -25.82 -23.00
C GLU A 1116 -29.96 -26.71 -23.09
N ASN A 1117 -29.81 -28.04 -22.96
CA ASN A 1117 -30.93 -28.99 -22.94
C ASN A 1117 -30.63 -30.18 -22.02
N THR A 1118 -30.85 -29.98 -20.71
CA THR A 1118 -30.51 -30.94 -19.64
C THR A 1118 -31.65 -31.90 -19.28
N GLY A 1119 -32.80 -31.84 -19.98
CA GLY A 1119 -34.01 -32.60 -19.63
C GLY A 1119 -33.83 -34.11 -19.76
N GLY A 1120 -33.70 -34.82 -18.64
CA GLY A 1120 -33.54 -36.28 -18.61
C GLY A 1120 -32.16 -36.78 -19.09
N GLY A 1121 -31.18 -35.89 -19.28
CA GLY A 1121 -29.82 -36.27 -19.67
C GLY A 1121 -28.96 -36.80 -18.51
N PRO A 1122 -27.71 -37.21 -18.76
CA PRO A 1122 -26.74 -37.52 -17.71
C PRO A 1122 -26.61 -36.38 -16.70
N GLY A 1123 -26.54 -36.69 -15.40
CA GLY A 1123 -26.48 -35.69 -14.34
C GLY A 1123 -27.82 -35.01 -14.00
N HIS A 1124 -28.91 -35.33 -14.70
CA HIS A 1124 -30.25 -34.84 -14.37
C HIS A 1124 -30.78 -35.50 -13.08
N ILE A 1125 -30.62 -34.83 -11.94
CA ILE A 1125 -31.01 -35.31 -10.61
C ILE A 1125 -31.89 -34.23 -9.92
N PRO A 1126 -33.20 -34.16 -10.22
CA PRO A 1126 -34.10 -33.12 -9.72
C PRO A 1126 -34.11 -33.00 -8.19
N THR A 1127 -33.49 -31.93 -7.71
CA THR A 1127 -33.18 -31.70 -6.29
C THR A 1127 -33.74 -30.36 -5.84
N GLN A 1128 -34.63 -30.39 -4.85
CA GLN A 1128 -35.15 -29.20 -4.19
C GLN A 1128 -34.17 -28.77 -3.10
N LEU A 1129 -33.63 -27.56 -3.24
CA LEU A 1129 -32.81 -26.88 -2.24
C LEU A 1129 -33.66 -25.81 -1.56
N THR A 1130 -33.89 -25.95 -0.25
CA THR A 1130 -34.61 -24.99 0.57
C THR A 1130 -33.65 -24.39 1.59
N ILE A 1131 -33.52 -23.07 1.61
CA ILE A 1131 -32.64 -22.31 2.50
C ILE A 1131 -33.49 -21.33 3.29
N ARG A 1132 -33.57 -21.52 4.60
CA ARG A 1132 -34.15 -20.53 5.53
C ARG A 1132 -33.03 -19.61 6.01
N VAL A 1133 -33.09 -18.35 5.61
CA VAL A 1133 -32.22 -17.29 6.12
C VAL A 1133 -32.81 -16.81 7.44
N ILE A 1134 -32.15 -17.13 8.55
CA ILE A 1134 -32.69 -16.92 9.90
C ILE A 1134 -32.28 -15.54 10.41
N SER A 1135 -30.98 -15.34 10.65
CA SER A 1135 -30.41 -14.10 11.21
C SER A 1135 -29.01 -13.85 10.66
N ALA A 1136 -28.48 -12.63 10.81
CA ALA A 1136 -27.06 -12.34 10.68
C ALA A 1136 -26.51 -11.73 11.96
N GLN A 1137 -25.19 -11.68 12.09
CA GLN A 1137 -24.49 -11.14 13.23
C GLN A 1137 -23.42 -10.16 12.75
N GLN A 1138 -23.33 -9.00 13.41
CA GLN A 1138 -22.24 -8.03 13.29
C GLN A 1138 -21.87 -7.64 11.84
N LEU A 1139 -22.88 -7.39 10.99
CA LEU A 1139 -22.70 -6.90 9.63
C LEU A 1139 -22.09 -5.49 9.67
N PRO A 1140 -20.89 -5.28 9.08
CA PRO A 1140 -20.21 -4.00 9.18
C PRO A 1140 -20.74 -3.00 8.17
N LYS A 1141 -20.86 -1.75 8.61
CA LYS A 1141 -21.13 -0.59 7.76
C LYS A 1141 -19.92 -0.27 6.89
N ILE A 1142 -20.14 -0.19 5.58
CA ILE A 1142 -19.09 0.12 4.58
C ILE A 1142 -19.10 1.60 4.19
N ASN A 1143 -20.29 2.18 4.03
CA ASN A 1143 -20.44 3.56 3.59
C ASN A 1143 -20.14 4.53 4.74
N THR A 1144 -18.86 4.85 4.94
CA THR A 1144 -18.37 5.71 6.03
C THR A 1144 -18.81 7.17 5.93
N ASP A 1145 -19.28 7.58 4.75
CA ASP A 1145 -19.62 8.98 4.45
C ASP A 1145 -20.96 9.36 5.11
N LYS A 1146 -21.96 8.46 5.06
CA LYS A 1146 -23.26 8.59 5.75
C LYS A 1146 -23.15 8.24 7.25
N ARG A 1147 -22.38 8.99 8.04
CA ARG A 1147 -21.99 8.62 9.43
C ARG A 1147 -23.12 8.08 10.34
N ASN A 1148 -24.36 8.55 10.21
CA ASN A 1148 -25.49 8.16 11.06
C ASN A 1148 -26.42 7.06 10.47
N SER A 1149 -26.22 6.57 9.25
CA SER A 1149 -27.05 5.48 8.70
C SER A 1149 -26.63 4.12 9.25
N ILE A 1150 -27.52 3.39 9.91
CA ILE A 1150 -27.28 1.98 10.20
C ILE A 1150 -27.54 1.19 8.92
N VAL A 1151 -26.81 0.09 8.68
CA VAL A 1151 -27.03 -0.79 7.53
C VAL A 1151 -28.48 -1.29 7.51
N ASP A 1152 -29.10 -1.30 6.33
CA ASP A 1152 -30.45 -1.79 6.03
C ASP A 1152 -30.35 -3.16 5.30
N PRO A 1153 -29.91 -4.26 5.96
CA PRO A 1153 -29.45 -5.43 5.24
C PRO A 1153 -30.58 -6.22 4.58
N GLN A 1154 -30.32 -6.65 3.34
CA GLN A 1154 -31.03 -7.73 2.66
C GLN A 1154 -30.03 -8.82 2.24
N VAL A 1155 -30.51 -10.07 2.15
CA VAL A 1155 -29.68 -11.22 1.76
C VAL A 1155 -30.22 -11.82 0.46
N TRP A 1156 -29.37 -11.91 -0.55
CA TRP A 1156 -29.59 -12.73 -1.74
C TRP A 1156 -29.03 -14.15 -1.53
N VAL A 1157 -29.75 -15.12 -2.06
CA VAL A 1157 -29.24 -16.46 -2.34
C VAL A 1157 -29.35 -16.68 -3.84
N GLU A 1158 -28.20 -16.94 -4.46
CA GLU A 1158 -28.03 -17.14 -5.89
C GLU A 1158 -27.56 -18.56 -6.17
N ILE A 1159 -28.10 -19.14 -7.23
CA ILE A 1159 -27.71 -20.42 -7.80
C ILE A 1159 -27.06 -20.14 -9.14
N HIS A 1160 -25.82 -20.59 -9.30
CA HIS A 1160 -25.06 -20.46 -10.54
C HIS A 1160 -24.73 -21.87 -11.04
N GLY A 1161 -25.21 -22.24 -12.23
CA GLY A 1161 -25.10 -23.61 -12.74
C GLY A 1161 -25.37 -23.67 -14.24
N VAL A 1162 -26.02 -24.73 -14.70
CA VAL A 1162 -26.61 -24.79 -16.06
C VAL A 1162 -27.70 -23.72 -16.23
N SER A 1163 -27.98 -23.32 -17.47
CA SER A 1163 -28.89 -22.21 -17.81
C SER A 1163 -30.29 -22.33 -17.18
N ILE A 1164 -30.78 -23.56 -16.98
CA ILE A 1164 -32.08 -23.85 -16.33
C ILE A 1164 -32.05 -23.79 -14.79
N ASP A 1165 -30.87 -23.95 -14.18
CA ASP A 1165 -30.69 -23.92 -12.71
C ASP A 1165 -30.35 -22.50 -12.21
N LYS A 1166 -29.98 -21.59 -13.12
CA LYS A 1166 -29.52 -20.23 -12.80
C LYS A 1166 -30.67 -19.38 -12.25
N ALA A 1167 -30.69 -19.21 -10.94
CA ALA A 1167 -31.80 -18.62 -10.19
C ALA A 1167 -31.30 -17.72 -9.07
N ARG A 1168 -32.09 -16.72 -8.66
CA ARG A 1168 -31.81 -15.93 -7.46
C ARG A 1168 -33.09 -15.55 -6.75
N ALA A 1169 -33.04 -15.54 -5.43
CA ALA A 1169 -34.10 -15.02 -4.57
C ALA A 1169 -33.48 -14.22 -3.42
N LYS A 1170 -34.26 -13.36 -2.78
CA LYS A 1170 -33.80 -12.57 -1.65
C LYS A 1170 -34.80 -12.49 -0.52
N THR A 1171 -34.29 -12.16 0.66
CA THR A 1171 -35.10 -11.75 1.80
C THR A 1171 -35.77 -10.39 1.57
N HIS A 1172 -36.72 -10.03 2.43
CA HIS A 1172 -37.01 -8.62 2.68
C HIS A 1172 -35.79 -7.94 3.32
N ARG A 1173 -35.71 -6.60 3.32
CA ARG A 1173 -34.68 -5.88 4.10
C ARG A 1173 -35.12 -5.73 5.56
N ILE A 1174 -34.17 -5.71 6.48
CA ILE A 1174 -34.40 -5.20 7.85
C ILE A 1174 -33.90 -3.77 7.89
N ASN A 1175 -34.72 -2.82 8.36
CA ASN A 1175 -34.28 -1.43 8.45
C ASN A 1175 -33.47 -1.21 9.74
N ASN A 1176 -32.29 -0.63 9.60
CA ASN A 1176 -31.42 -0.09 10.64
C ASN A 1176 -30.99 -1.13 11.69
N ASN A 1177 -30.52 -2.31 11.24
CA ASN A 1177 -29.93 -3.30 12.13
C ASN A 1177 -28.83 -4.11 11.42
N GLY A 1178 -27.57 -3.76 11.67
CA GLY A 1178 -26.42 -4.60 11.30
C GLY A 1178 -26.02 -5.61 12.38
N PHE A 1179 -26.37 -5.36 13.64
CA PHE A 1179 -25.86 -6.13 14.77
C PHE A 1179 -26.45 -7.54 14.85
N ASN A 1180 -27.79 -7.66 14.76
CA ASN A 1180 -28.51 -8.92 14.89
C ASN A 1180 -29.80 -9.00 14.03
N PRO A 1181 -29.80 -8.60 12.75
CA PRO A 1181 -30.99 -8.66 11.90
C PRO A 1181 -31.51 -10.10 11.78
N ARG A 1182 -32.84 -10.25 11.75
CA ARG A 1182 -33.53 -11.53 11.69
C ARG A 1182 -34.66 -11.48 10.66
N TRP A 1183 -34.64 -12.41 9.71
CA TRP A 1183 -35.57 -12.47 8.58
C TRP A 1183 -36.55 -13.65 8.65
N ASP A 1184 -36.10 -14.80 9.16
CA ASP A 1184 -36.82 -16.09 9.10
C ASP A 1184 -37.36 -16.47 7.70
N CYS A 1185 -36.73 -15.94 6.65
CA CYS A 1185 -37.24 -16.01 5.29
C CYS A 1185 -36.79 -17.31 4.62
N THR A 1186 -37.76 -18.11 4.15
CA THR A 1186 -37.49 -19.39 3.49
C THR A 1186 -37.51 -19.24 1.98
N LEU A 1187 -36.35 -19.41 1.36
CA LEU A 1187 -36.13 -19.41 -0.09
C LEU A 1187 -36.07 -20.87 -0.58
N SER A 1188 -36.53 -21.13 -1.80
CA SER A 1188 -36.49 -22.50 -2.37
C SER A 1188 -36.18 -22.47 -3.86
N PHE A 1189 -35.32 -23.40 -4.27
CA PHE A 1189 -34.76 -23.53 -5.61
C PHE A 1189 -34.91 -24.97 -6.08
N GLN A 1190 -35.14 -25.17 -7.38
CA GLN A 1190 -35.31 -26.49 -7.98
C GLN A 1190 -34.16 -26.72 -8.97
N LEU A 1191 -33.15 -27.46 -8.53
CA LEU A 1191 -31.97 -27.80 -9.31
C LEU A 1191 -32.26 -29.03 -10.19
N GLN A 1192 -31.86 -28.98 -11.45
CA GLN A 1192 -31.91 -30.10 -12.39
C GLN A 1192 -30.57 -30.82 -12.46
N VAL A 1193 -29.44 -30.09 -12.40
CA VAL A 1193 -28.07 -30.64 -12.50
C VAL A 1193 -27.23 -30.16 -11.29
N PRO A 1194 -27.57 -30.64 -10.07
CA PRO A 1194 -27.02 -30.11 -8.82
C PRO A 1194 -25.49 -30.21 -8.71
N GLU A 1195 -24.86 -31.19 -9.38
CA GLU A 1195 -23.40 -31.36 -9.35
C GLU A 1195 -22.62 -30.22 -10.03
N LEU A 1196 -23.26 -29.48 -10.94
CA LEU A 1196 -22.66 -28.30 -11.58
C LEU A 1196 -22.95 -27.00 -10.82
N ALA A 1197 -23.89 -26.98 -9.88
CA ALA A 1197 -24.31 -25.77 -9.20
C ALA A 1197 -23.30 -25.26 -8.15
N LEU A 1198 -23.12 -23.94 -8.08
CA LEU A 1198 -22.68 -23.24 -6.88
C LEU A 1198 -23.87 -22.53 -6.22
N VAL A 1199 -23.79 -22.40 -4.91
CA VAL A 1199 -24.66 -21.53 -4.10
C VAL A 1199 -23.82 -20.34 -3.64
N ARG A 1200 -24.28 -19.13 -3.94
CA ARG A 1200 -23.67 -17.86 -3.54
C ARG A 1200 -24.64 -17.09 -2.65
N PHE A 1201 -24.15 -16.72 -1.47
CA PHE A 1201 -24.84 -15.89 -0.50
C PHE A 1201 -24.26 -14.48 -0.61
N VAL A 1202 -25.11 -13.46 -0.75
CA VAL A 1202 -24.67 -12.06 -0.81
C VAL A 1202 -25.49 -11.24 0.18
N VAL A 1203 -24.82 -10.47 1.01
CA VAL A 1203 -25.44 -9.47 1.88
C VAL A 1203 -25.24 -8.10 1.24
N GLU A 1204 -26.32 -7.32 1.14
CA GLU A 1204 -26.31 -5.95 0.60
C GLU A 1204 -26.92 -4.98 1.62
N ASP A 1205 -26.36 -3.77 1.70
CA ASP A 1205 -26.93 -2.61 2.39
C ASP A 1205 -27.91 -1.92 1.42
N HIS A 1206 -29.18 -1.81 1.79
CA HIS A 1206 -30.19 -1.27 0.89
C HIS A 1206 -30.24 0.26 0.92
N ASP A 1207 -29.79 0.89 -0.16
CA ASP A 1207 -29.96 2.32 -0.36
C ASP A 1207 -31.25 2.64 -1.16
N HIS A 1208 -32.01 3.62 -0.68
CA HIS A 1208 -33.16 4.17 -1.40
C HIS A 1208 -32.76 5.19 -2.47
N THR A 1209 -31.55 5.76 -2.40
CA THR A 1209 -31.11 6.87 -3.26
C THR A 1209 -29.97 6.51 -4.22
N SER A 1210 -29.39 5.32 -4.10
CA SER A 1210 -28.29 4.86 -4.93
C SER A 1210 -28.39 3.36 -5.22
N LYS A 1211 -27.37 2.75 -5.83
CA LYS A 1211 -27.27 1.28 -5.89
C LYS A 1211 -26.91 0.78 -4.48
N ASN A 1212 -27.53 -0.32 -4.04
CA ASN A 1212 -27.15 -1.03 -2.84
C ASN A 1212 -25.62 -1.26 -2.74
N ASP A 1213 -25.07 -1.06 -1.54
CA ASP A 1213 -23.66 -1.33 -1.26
C ASP A 1213 -23.46 -2.83 -0.90
N PHE A 1214 -22.44 -3.46 -1.48
CA PHE A 1214 -22.11 -4.87 -1.22
C PHE A 1214 -21.48 -5.01 0.17
N VAL A 1215 -22.13 -5.74 1.09
CA VAL A 1215 -21.63 -5.95 2.47
C VAL A 1215 -20.62 -7.09 2.53
N GLY A 1216 -20.96 -8.24 1.95
CA GLY A 1216 -20.10 -9.42 1.94
C GLY A 1216 -20.76 -10.61 1.24
N GLN A 1217 -19.96 -11.62 0.91
CA GLN A 1217 -20.44 -12.84 0.25
C GLN A 1217 -19.81 -14.10 0.82
N PHE A 1218 -20.43 -15.25 0.55
CA PHE A 1218 -19.77 -16.54 0.59
C PHE A 1218 -20.29 -17.43 -0.55
N THR A 1219 -19.41 -18.18 -1.20
CA THR A 1219 -19.73 -19.00 -2.37
C THR A 1219 -19.10 -20.37 -2.24
N LEU A 1220 -19.88 -21.43 -2.47
CA LEU A 1220 -19.41 -22.82 -2.46
C LEU A 1220 -20.18 -23.70 -3.47
N PRO A 1221 -19.61 -24.82 -3.96
CA PRO A 1221 -20.33 -25.76 -4.80
C PRO A 1221 -21.42 -26.46 -4.00
N PHE A 1222 -22.57 -26.76 -4.63
CA PHE A 1222 -23.69 -27.43 -3.98
C PHE A 1222 -23.28 -28.75 -3.31
N ASN A 1223 -22.41 -29.53 -3.95
CA ASN A 1223 -21.87 -30.78 -3.40
C ASN A 1223 -21.02 -30.61 -2.13
N SER A 1224 -20.66 -29.38 -1.72
CA SER A 1224 -19.94 -29.07 -0.47
C SER A 1224 -20.82 -28.35 0.58
N LEU A 1225 -22.11 -28.18 0.30
CA LEU A 1225 -23.06 -27.51 1.19
C LEU A 1225 -23.64 -28.51 2.21
N ARG A 1226 -23.42 -28.28 3.52
CA ARG A 1226 -24.03 -29.10 4.58
C ARG A 1226 -25.51 -28.74 4.81
N THR A 1227 -26.33 -29.76 5.06
CA THR A 1227 -27.71 -29.61 5.57
C THR A 1227 -27.74 -29.15 7.02
N GLY A 1228 -28.92 -28.78 7.54
CA GLY A 1228 -29.11 -28.38 8.93
C GLY A 1228 -28.81 -26.90 9.21
N TYR A 1229 -28.72 -26.55 10.49
CA TYR A 1229 -28.42 -25.22 11.01
C TYR A 1229 -26.92 -24.90 10.92
N ARG A 1230 -26.53 -23.91 10.12
CA ARG A 1230 -25.13 -23.55 9.84
C ARG A 1230 -24.90 -22.05 9.96
N HIS A 1231 -23.68 -21.68 10.32
CA HIS A 1231 -23.18 -20.30 10.11
C HIS A 1231 -22.35 -20.23 8.83
N ILE A 1232 -22.45 -19.08 8.17
CA ILE A 1232 -21.67 -18.70 7.01
C ILE A 1232 -20.73 -17.57 7.42
N HIS A 1233 -19.43 -17.79 7.34
CA HIS A 1233 -18.42 -16.76 7.57
C HIS A 1233 -18.25 -15.88 6.33
N LEU A 1234 -18.66 -14.62 6.41
CA LEU A 1234 -18.70 -13.73 5.25
C LEU A 1234 -17.30 -13.27 4.82
N LEU A 1235 -17.14 -13.02 3.52
CA LEU A 1235 -15.93 -12.51 2.87
C LEU A 1235 -16.19 -11.15 2.23
N LYS A 1236 -15.16 -10.32 2.18
CA LYS A 1236 -15.13 -9.07 1.41
C LYS A 1236 -14.99 -9.35 -0.08
N ALA A 1237 -15.20 -8.34 -0.92
CA ALA A 1237 -15.04 -8.43 -2.37
C ALA A 1237 -13.60 -8.82 -2.80
N ASP A 1238 -12.59 -8.49 -1.99
CA ASP A 1238 -11.19 -8.92 -2.22
C ASP A 1238 -10.93 -10.39 -1.84
N GLY A 1239 -11.90 -11.08 -1.23
CA GLY A 1239 -11.81 -12.46 -0.74
C GLY A 1239 -11.28 -12.60 0.69
N SER A 1240 -10.95 -11.50 1.38
CA SER A 1240 -10.51 -11.53 2.78
C SER A 1240 -11.69 -11.70 3.74
N SER A 1241 -11.44 -12.26 4.92
CA SER A 1241 -12.49 -12.49 5.93
C SER A 1241 -13.15 -11.18 6.40
N LEU A 1242 -14.46 -11.22 6.59
CA LEU A 1242 -15.28 -10.17 7.21
C LEU A 1242 -15.57 -10.46 8.70
N SER A 1243 -14.83 -11.39 9.32
CA SER A 1243 -14.98 -11.75 10.74
C SER A 1243 -15.04 -10.50 11.65
N PRO A 1244 -16.00 -10.42 12.60
CA PRO A 1244 -16.89 -11.50 13.07
C PRO A 1244 -18.23 -11.62 12.33
N ALA A 1245 -18.38 -11.04 11.12
CA ALA A 1245 -19.68 -11.02 10.42
C ALA A 1245 -20.09 -12.42 9.91
N THR A 1246 -21.25 -12.90 10.37
CA THR A 1246 -21.81 -14.21 9.99
C THR A 1246 -23.27 -14.14 9.57
N LEU A 1247 -23.69 -15.08 8.72
CA LEU A 1247 -25.10 -15.36 8.43
C LEU A 1247 -25.49 -16.73 9.02
N PHE A 1248 -26.56 -16.78 9.82
CA PHE A 1248 -27.13 -18.02 10.34
C PHE A 1248 -28.30 -18.49 9.46
N ILE A 1249 -28.21 -19.72 8.97
CA ILE A 1249 -29.19 -20.30 8.06
C ILE A 1249 -29.57 -21.73 8.47
N HIS A 1250 -30.66 -22.24 7.91
CA HIS A 1250 -30.98 -23.67 7.90
C HIS A 1250 -31.15 -24.19 6.47
N VAL A 1251 -30.35 -25.19 6.10
CA VAL A 1251 -30.34 -25.81 4.77
C VAL A 1251 -31.11 -27.14 4.78
N LYS A 1252 -32.06 -27.30 3.87
CA LYS A 1252 -32.73 -28.58 3.59
C LYS A 1252 -32.59 -28.96 2.13
N VAL A 1253 -32.17 -30.20 1.86
CA VAL A 1253 -32.05 -30.77 0.51
C VAL A 1253 -33.00 -31.95 0.39
N THR A 1254 -33.83 -31.97 -0.66
CA THR A 1254 -34.79 -33.07 -0.93
C THR A 1254 -34.67 -33.50 -2.38
N ARG A 1255 -34.21 -34.73 -2.65
CA ARG A 1255 -34.11 -35.31 -4.00
C ARG A 1255 -35.44 -35.97 -4.37
N ARG A 1256 -36.02 -35.65 -5.53
CA ARG A 1256 -37.24 -36.33 -6.00
C ARG A 1256 -36.87 -37.71 -6.57
N GLY A 1257 -37.60 -38.75 -6.20
CA GLY A 1257 -37.45 -40.11 -6.74
C GLY A 1257 -36.65 -41.10 -5.87
N VAL A 1258 -36.06 -40.68 -4.75
CA VAL A 1258 -35.44 -41.59 -3.77
C VAL A 1258 -36.27 -41.57 -2.48
N PRO A 1259 -36.74 -42.71 -1.95
CA PRO A 1259 -37.41 -42.77 -0.66
C PRO A 1259 -36.50 -42.24 0.46
N ILE A 1260 -37.01 -41.32 1.29
CA ILE A 1260 -36.30 -40.85 2.48
C ILE A 1260 -36.35 -41.98 3.51
N LYS A 1261 -35.32 -42.84 3.51
CA LYS A 1261 -35.16 -43.86 4.54
C LYS A 1261 -35.06 -43.21 5.91
N THR A 1262 -36.05 -43.46 6.74
CA THR A 1262 -36.14 -42.99 8.12
C THR A 1262 -34.98 -43.55 8.96
N VAL A 1263 -34.66 -42.91 10.08
CA VAL A 1263 -33.56 -43.36 10.95
C VAL A 1263 -33.79 -44.80 11.44
N SER A 1264 -35.04 -45.17 11.73
CA SER A 1264 -35.48 -46.53 12.03
C SER A 1264 -35.15 -47.54 10.91
N GLU A 1265 -35.36 -47.20 9.64
CA GLU A 1265 -35.00 -48.06 8.50
C GLU A 1265 -33.48 -48.18 8.27
N ARG A 1266 -32.69 -47.22 8.76
CA ARG A 1266 -31.21 -47.30 8.70
C ARG A 1266 -30.64 -48.18 9.81
N MET A 1267 -31.25 -48.19 11.00
CA MET A 1267 -30.83 -49.07 12.10
C MET A 1267 -31.34 -50.52 11.97
N GLY A 1268 -32.26 -50.79 11.04
CA GLY A 1268 -32.78 -52.14 10.76
C GLY A 1268 -31.83 -53.11 10.03
N LYS A 1269 -30.52 -52.82 10.00
CA LYS A 1269 -29.45 -53.71 9.50
C LYS A 1269 -28.18 -53.59 10.33
N VAL A 1270 -28.20 -54.24 11.49
CA VAL A 1270 -27.03 -54.88 12.12
C VAL A 1270 -27.14 -56.38 11.81
#